data_AF-A7UWA2-F1
#
_entry.id   AF-A7UWA2-F1
#
_cell.length_a   1.000
_cell.length_b   1.000
_cell.length_c   1.000
_cell.angle_alpha   90.00
_cell.angle_beta   90.00
_cell.angle_gamma   90.00
#
_symmetry.space_group_name_H-M   'P 1'
#
loop_
_entity.id
_entity.type
_entity.pdbx_description
1 polymer ?
#
loop_
_entity_poly.entity_id
_entity_poly.type
_entity_poly.pdbx_seq_one_letter_code
_entity_poly.pdbx_strand_id
1 'polypeptide(L)'
;MAGKDSIGGFPMAGPRRPEAAPANRARTATPNALPVAPQRNAPAPTGPGPVIPLHVIDAPTQRLYAVAVYAALFAWKVYDWTQVVEENTESFWLFLKWIALDLIYLFGLPELRIPWLELSQSFVVFAFVAHALVDWMLMFNIGLPWQTWLFGFVKVFYDRELAITEHQVKVSSILYNHSLLMGRQIINILPEGSVVLNPENTPYCIGGDTKVASIPLFFNATTPIDVEIIRTDLETNEHEVIKLTRNQLKEIKNEVKRNADDEIFTVKYNFPVKKPGAYRLGKALDEYKLEVHRRTALTFVVPCPRASVEVVSSPNRCVGELSDLSLLVDGTPPLKVIYSRTINGKDHSFNIQSLQPEGFSSPLLGASRSLARLIEDDDVSWARAQRVPVNLNESMNAGGVWQYSVDEVHDAFGNVARYTGHADDLDPKTRPKHLVQNLFVKERPRARLEGCDVRNPLKVARGGSKDLPIRYELPGPVPDDTTYTISWLFSPIDTLTKSGDHGDVVSVGTYDTKNARDRPRIAAPGLYTLKSVVAGQCEGEVQEPSSCLLLNPLEPKLTLRSEEIPDTCAGNSIGLRVDMDLIGTPPFNVRYEVISNGQRSVERIKVNGLRFQQEFIPRIAGHHKYVFTHIGDSIYEPQKLSGPEYILEQDVKPAASASIIHSTGNMAACLNDDVSVDVQLQGDAPFTLEWEIIHDGKRKQYKVKDIQTNKYQIKTGSLAKGGEYTLALTSVQDKRACRNFVQDEVKVSVRRQNPRAAFGLIDAKRRTMAVEGSTVKLPLRLTGEGPWKVFYSNVNDTSRNAPRVLEKTIKHDNDFLDVRTKGIFQITDVWDRQCHGIVDPKASSFEVDWFPRPELAIVQSAHVQPDGTNSFVVSDVCEGDVSGFQVALKGTPPFHVEYQIRHQPASGPASISRKDFEAALGKASVPADTSRAGQYTYTFNSLSDNLYINDRTFKPVTVKQKVNQKPTAAFAKPGQTFKYCKTDQGESESIPITLNGVPPFNLEFEIRHQSSPIPEVYRTPAINSNSYEIQIPRHQLRLGTQTIRIRSVRDGSGCHSISDYTSAHRDTPDGKAHSVQIQLFEAPTIYPLETRTDYCVGERLGYSLAGAAPFEVWYTFNGEESRAKSPTTTFRRIAEHPGEFTITSVSDRASECRAPVNISKTIHPLPAARISKGKQVQTDIHEGGEVEILFEFYGTPPFEFTYTRSTNPKKKGERATVLETKHDISEEYSKVIKASQEGAYEVVAIKDRFCAFSTQMLGVEYVEGKDGRLLKYQ
;
A
#
# COMPACT_ATOMS: atom_id res chain seq x y z
N MET A 1 46.56 -9.96 54.41
CA MET A 1 46.19 -11.39 54.47
C MET A 1 45.33 -11.56 55.74
N ALA A 2 44.30 -12.41 55.83
CA ALA A 2 44.29 -13.86 55.69
C ALA A 2 45.38 -14.52 56.55
N GLY A 3 45.00 -15.39 57.49
CA GLY A 3 45.94 -16.05 58.40
C GLY A 3 45.82 -15.59 59.84
N LYS A 4 45.64 -16.56 60.73
CA LYS A 4 46.07 -16.48 62.12
C LYS A 4 47.60 -16.51 62.14
N ASP A 5 48.23 -15.97 63.18
CA ASP A 5 48.78 -16.80 64.25
C ASP A 5 49.32 -15.91 65.38
N SER A 6 49.89 -16.51 66.42
CA SER A 6 50.08 -15.90 67.74
C SER A 6 51.46 -16.17 68.35
N ILE A 7 51.72 -15.55 69.52
CA ILE A 7 52.80 -15.83 70.49
C ILE A 7 54.14 -15.09 70.28
N GLY A 8 54.54 -14.34 71.31
CA GLY A 8 55.92 -14.36 71.85
C GLY A 8 56.72 -13.03 71.85
N GLY A 9 57.13 -12.55 73.03
CA GLY A 9 58.23 -11.56 73.15
C GLY A 9 58.10 -10.44 74.20
N PHE A 10 58.41 -10.75 75.46
CA PHE A 10 58.74 -9.80 76.55
C PHE A 10 60.22 -9.31 76.43
N PRO A 11 60.81 -8.38 77.26
CA PRO A 11 60.26 -7.48 78.31
C PRO A 11 60.92 -6.05 78.49
N MET A 12 60.53 -5.34 79.59
CA MET A 12 61.35 -4.50 80.52
C MET A 12 61.50 -2.94 80.42
N ALA A 13 60.97 -2.27 81.46
CA ALA A 13 61.69 -1.41 82.45
C ALA A 13 61.80 0.15 82.40
N GLY A 14 60.72 0.86 82.80
CA GLY A 14 60.67 2.01 83.77
C GLY A 14 61.59 3.26 83.64
N PRO A 15 61.74 4.13 84.70
CA PRO A 15 60.90 4.33 85.90
C PRO A 15 60.71 5.79 86.44
N ARG A 16 59.61 6.02 87.21
CA ARG A 16 59.45 6.88 88.43
C ARG A 16 59.52 8.46 88.45
N ARG A 17 58.41 9.04 88.99
CA ARG A 17 58.27 10.12 90.04
C ARG A 17 58.64 11.60 89.74
N PRO A 18 58.22 12.60 90.57
CA PRO A 18 57.13 12.67 91.59
C PRO A 18 56.23 13.95 91.63
N GLU A 19 54.93 13.79 91.96
CA GLU A 19 54.14 14.41 93.07
C GLU A 19 54.32 15.89 93.55
N ALA A 20 53.20 16.68 93.65
CA ALA A 20 52.77 17.44 94.86
C ALA A 20 51.49 18.35 94.71
N ALA A 21 50.39 18.01 95.42
CA ALA A 21 49.61 18.79 96.45
C ALA A 21 49.36 20.35 96.39
N PRO A 22 48.41 20.94 97.18
CA PRO A 22 47.09 20.50 97.72
C PRO A 22 45.99 21.65 97.84
N ALA A 23 45.00 21.48 98.75
CA ALA A 23 44.14 22.50 99.46
C ALA A 23 42.63 22.60 99.04
N ASN A 24 41.63 22.96 99.88
CA ASN A 24 41.56 23.29 101.33
C ASN A 24 40.14 23.17 101.96
N ARG A 25 40.06 22.92 103.30
CA ARG A 25 39.09 23.34 104.39
C ARG A 25 37.58 23.69 104.11
N ALA A 26 36.61 23.47 105.03
CA ALA A 26 36.51 22.79 106.35
C ALA A 26 35.06 22.28 106.68
N ARG A 27 34.23 22.61 107.72
CA ARG A 27 34.27 23.57 108.86
C ARG A 27 33.26 23.29 110.04
N THR A 28 33.73 22.63 111.12
CA THR A 28 33.41 22.82 112.58
C THR A 28 32.07 22.44 113.29
N ALA A 29 32.24 22.04 114.57
CA ALA A 29 31.31 21.85 115.73
C ALA A 29 30.71 20.42 115.96
N THR A 30 31.00 19.54 116.96
CA THR A 30 31.51 19.50 118.38
C THR A 30 30.41 19.42 119.48
N PRO A 31 30.62 18.72 120.64
CA PRO A 31 31.47 17.56 120.97
C PRO A 31 30.77 16.49 121.91
N ASN A 32 31.57 15.58 122.51
CA ASN A 32 31.29 14.52 123.54
C ASN A 32 31.12 13.07 122.99
N ALA A 33 31.62 12.00 123.64
CA ALA A 33 32.67 11.83 124.65
C ALA A 33 33.25 10.38 124.63
N LEU A 34 34.40 10.16 125.29
CA LEU A 34 35.22 8.93 125.41
C LEU A 34 34.49 7.72 126.07
N PRO A 35 34.90 6.43 125.86
CA PRO A 35 36.27 5.93 126.10
C PRO A 35 36.84 4.87 125.12
N VAL A 36 38.05 4.37 125.44
CA VAL A 36 38.93 3.51 124.60
C VAL A 36 39.35 2.23 125.35
N ALA A 37 39.27 1.06 124.70
CA ALA A 37 40.10 -0.14 124.91
C ALA A 37 39.64 -1.31 124.01
N PRO A 38 40.47 -2.34 123.73
CA PRO A 38 41.93 -2.35 123.54
C PRO A 38 42.33 -2.96 122.17
N GLN A 39 43.62 -2.88 121.81
CA GLN A 39 44.16 -3.66 120.69
C GLN A 39 44.17 -5.17 121.01
N ARG A 40 43.89 -6.02 120.01
CA ARG A 40 44.20 -7.46 120.02
C ARG A 40 44.87 -7.85 118.71
N ASN A 41 45.85 -8.75 118.80
CA ASN A 41 46.71 -9.13 117.68
C ASN A 41 45.95 -9.92 116.61
N ALA A 42 46.37 -9.76 115.35
CA ALA A 42 45.73 -10.37 114.19
C ALA A 42 46.05 -11.87 114.05
N PRO A 43 45.09 -12.70 113.60
CA PRO A 43 45.38 -13.92 112.86
C PRO A 43 45.89 -13.56 111.46
N ALA A 44 46.88 -14.29 110.94
CA ALA A 44 47.33 -14.12 109.56
C ALA A 44 46.31 -14.74 108.58
N PRO A 45 45.95 -14.06 107.47
CA PRO A 45 45.01 -14.61 106.49
C PRO A 45 45.70 -15.69 105.62
N THR A 46 45.21 -16.92 105.70
CA THR A 46 45.62 -18.02 104.81
C THR A 46 44.90 -17.91 103.46
N GLY A 47 45.37 -16.99 102.63
CA GLY A 47 44.93 -16.83 101.23
C GLY A 47 46.08 -16.32 100.36
N PRO A 48 46.07 -16.59 99.04
CA PRO A 48 47.09 -16.07 98.12
C PRO A 48 46.97 -14.55 98.05
N GLY A 49 48.04 -13.84 98.43
CA GLY A 49 48.07 -12.38 98.47
C GLY A 49 47.98 -11.70 97.09
N PRO A 50 47.98 -10.36 97.05
CA PRO A 50 47.92 -9.58 95.81
C PRO A 50 49.03 -9.98 94.83
N VAL A 51 48.71 -9.96 93.53
CA VAL A 51 49.63 -10.32 92.44
C VAL A 51 50.86 -9.41 92.42
N ILE A 52 50.72 -8.17 92.89
CA ILE A 52 51.84 -7.31 93.29
C ILE A 52 51.99 -7.39 94.81
N PRO A 53 53.07 -8.01 95.35
CA PRO A 53 53.24 -8.13 96.79
C PRO A 53 53.31 -6.78 97.51
N LEU A 54 52.67 -6.69 98.67
CA LEU A 54 52.53 -5.44 99.45
C LEU A 54 53.85 -4.83 99.95
N HIS A 55 54.98 -5.55 99.84
CA HIS A 55 56.32 -5.04 100.13
C HIS A 55 56.97 -4.30 98.94
N VAL A 56 56.41 -4.41 97.72
CA VAL A 56 56.91 -3.74 96.51
C VAL A 56 56.17 -2.43 96.27
N ILE A 57 54.84 -2.46 96.44
CA ILE A 57 53.93 -1.31 96.38
C ILE A 57 52.88 -1.53 97.46
N ASP A 58 52.65 -0.54 98.33
CA ASP A 58 51.62 -0.60 99.37
C ASP A 58 50.19 -0.59 98.78
N ALA A 59 49.23 -1.17 99.51
CA ALA A 59 47.85 -1.29 99.01
C ALA A 59 47.20 0.07 98.63
N PRO A 60 47.35 1.17 99.39
CA PRO A 60 46.91 2.50 98.96
C PRO A 60 47.48 2.93 97.60
N THR A 61 48.81 2.81 97.40
CA THR A 61 49.45 3.17 96.13
C THR A 61 49.04 2.24 94.97
N GLN A 62 48.80 0.95 95.21
CA GLN A 62 48.25 0.05 94.17
C GLN A 62 46.85 0.50 93.72
N ARG A 63 45.96 0.88 94.66
CA ARG A 63 44.64 1.45 94.35
C ARG A 63 44.75 2.78 93.61
N LEU A 64 45.70 3.64 94.00
CA LEU A 64 45.96 4.92 93.32
C LEU A 64 46.32 4.71 91.85
N TYR A 65 47.21 3.75 91.54
CA TYR A 65 47.59 3.46 90.16
C TYR A 65 46.44 2.87 89.35
N ALA A 66 45.59 2.00 89.92
CA ALA A 66 44.38 1.53 89.26
C ALA A 66 43.45 2.72 88.89
N VAL A 67 43.10 3.56 89.87
CA VAL A 67 42.24 4.73 89.65
C VAL A 67 42.86 5.72 88.65
N ALA A 68 44.18 5.89 88.65
CA ALA A 68 44.88 6.74 87.68
C ALA A 68 44.83 6.19 86.25
N VAL A 69 44.98 4.87 86.06
CA VAL A 69 44.83 4.23 84.74
C VAL A 69 43.38 4.35 84.25
N TYR A 70 42.40 4.11 85.12
CA TYR A 70 40.99 4.33 84.80
C TYR A 70 40.69 5.78 84.37
N ALA A 71 41.20 6.77 85.12
CA ALA A 71 41.03 8.17 84.80
C ALA A 71 41.71 8.57 83.47
N ALA A 72 42.88 8.00 83.15
CA ALA A 72 43.56 8.22 81.88
C ALA A 72 42.81 7.60 80.69
N LEU A 73 42.28 6.39 80.84
CA LEU A 73 41.43 5.74 79.83
C LEU A 73 40.14 6.54 79.61
N PHE A 74 39.49 7.01 80.69
CA PHE A 74 38.29 7.84 80.60
C PHE A 74 38.56 9.20 79.95
N ALA A 75 39.70 9.84 80.24
CA ALA A 75 40.09 11.10 79.60
C ALA A 75 40.33 10.93 78.08
N TRP A 76 40.96 9.83 77.65
CA TRP A 76 41.10 9.52 76.23
C TRP A 76 39.76 9.18 75.57
N LYS A 77 38.85 8.48 76.26
CA LYS A 77 37.48 8.23 75.79
C LYS A 77 36.69 9.52 75.57
N VAL A 78 36.83 10.49 76.47
CA VAL A 78 36.24 11.84 76.31
C VAL A 78 36.87 12.60 75.14
N TYR A 79 38.18 12.49 74.91
CA TYR A 79 38.84 13.09 73.75
C TYR A 79 38.33 12.53 72.41
N ASP A 80 38.27 11.20 72.27
CA ASP A 80 37.71 10.55 71.08
C ASP A 80 36.26 11.00 70.83
N TRP A 81 35.45 11.09 71.90
CA TRP A 81 34.08 11.60 71.82
C TRP A 81 34.00 13.07 71.38
N THR A 82 34.93 13.95 71.79
CA THR A 82 34.91 15.35 71.33
C THR A 82 35.10 15.49 69.82
N GLN A 83 35.85 14.59 69.16
CA GLN A 83 35.96 14.58 67.70
C GLN A 83 34.65 14.14 67.04
N VAL A 84 33.98 13.10 67.59
CA VAL A 84 32.66 12.63 67.13
C VAL A 84 31.60 13.76 67.19
N VAL A 85 31.65 14.63 68.20
CA VAL A 85 30.74 15.78 68.31
C VAL A 85 31.16 16.96 67.42
N GLU A 86 32.45 17.25 67.28
CA GLU A 86 32.94 18.36 66.43
C GLU A 86 32.67 18.11 64.93
N GLU A 87 32.84 16.87 64.47
CA GLU A 87 32.44 16.44 63.12
C GLU A 87 30.93 16.14 63.03
N ASN A 88 30.26 15.98 64.17
CA ASN A 88 28.85 15.65 64.34
C ASN A 88 28.45 14.34 63.62
N THR A 89 29.22 13.28 63.87
CA THR A 89 29.14 11.96 63.21
C THR A 89 28.76 10.83 64.20
N GLU A 90 28.64 9.60 63.70
CA GLU A 90 28.52 8.37 64.50
C GLU A 90 29.69 7.42 64.17
N SER A 91 30.27 6.77 65.17
CA SER A 91 31.47 5.94 65.00
C SER A 91 31.39 4.57 65.68
N PHE A 92 30.81 3.61 64.96
CA PHE A 92 30.79 2.18 65.33
C PHE A 92 32.20 1.62 65.66
N TRP A 93 33.25 2.14 65.01
CA TRP A 93 34.61 1.67 65.24
C TRP A 93 35.20 2.15 66.58
N LEU A 94 34.93 3.41 66.97
CA LEU A 94 35.33 3.91 68.29
C LEU A 94 34.51 3.24 69.41
N PHE A 95 33.23 2.95 69.19
CA PHE A 95 32.42 2.12 70.08
C PHE A 95 33.06 0.76 70.36
N LEU A 96 33.45 0.02 69.30
CA LEU A 96 34.07 -1.30 69.44
C LEU A 96 35.44 -1.25 70.11
N LYS A 97 36.24 -0.20 69.83
CA LYS A 97 37.53 0.08 70.53
C LYS A 97 37.31 0.19 72.04
N TRP A 98 36.34 1.00 72.47
CA TRP A 98 36.15 1.31 73.89
C TRP A 98 35.53 0.16 74.69
N ILE A 99 34.58 -0.59 74.11
CA ILE A 99 34.11 -1.85 74.69
C ILE A 99 35.27 -2.83 74.94
N ALA A 100 36.22 -2.96 74.00
CA ALA A 100 37.35 -3.87 74.16
C ALA A 100 38.31 -3.43 75.29
N LEU A 101 38.60 -2.13 75.40
CA LEU A 101 39.47 -1.58 76.45
C LEU A 101 38.82 -1.71 77.84
N ASP A 102 37.53 -1.42 77.95
CA ASP A 102 36.80 -1.49 79.22
C ASP A 102 36.60 -2.94 79.69
N LEU A 103 36.41 -3.89 78.78
CA LEU A 103 36.40 -5.32 79.10
C LEU A 103 37.76 -5.75 79.70
N ILE A 104 38.87 -5.40 79.04
CA ILE A 104 40.22 -5.73 79.50
C ILE A 104 40.49 -5.12 80.88
N TYR A 105 40.12 -3.85 81.09
CA TYR A 105 40.36 -3.16 82.34
C TYR A 105 39.48 -3.70 83.49
N LEU A 106 38.16 -3.79 83.30
CA LEU A 106 37.22 -4.14 84.36
C LEU A 106 37.32 -5.61 84.80
N PHE A 107 37.54 -6.54 83.87
CA PHE A 107 37.77 -7.96 84.22
C PHE A 107 39.21 -8.26 84.63
N GLY A 108 40.19 -7.45 84.25
CA GLY A 108 41.58 -7.58 84.71
C GLY A 108 41.81 -7.08 86.15
N LEU A 109 41.07 -6.05 86.59
CA LEU A 109 41.26 -5.41 87.89
C LEU A 109 41.10 -6.33 89.12
N PRO A 110 40.10 -7.24 89.21
CA PRO A 110 39.94 -8.15 90.34
C PRO A 110 41.04 -9.20 90.41
N GLU A 111 41.57 -9.64 89.25
CA GLU A 111 42.59 -10.70 89.19
C GLU A 111 43.94 -10.23 89.74
N LEU A 112 44.18 -8.90 89.80
CA LEU A 112 45.33 -8.33 90.53
C LEU A 112 45.24 -8.52 92.05
N ARG A 113 44.04 -8.83 92.59
CA ARG A 113 43.75 -9.12 94.00
C ARG A 113 44.23 -8.01 94.96
N ILE A 114 44.10 -6.76 94.52
CA ILE A 114 44.48 -5.58 95.30
C ILE A 114 43.52 -5.46 96.51
N PRO A 115 44.01 -5.45 97.77
CA PRO A 115 43.12 -5.47 98.93
C PRO A 115 42.11 -4.32 98.95
N TRP A 116 40.84 -4.62 99.24
CA TRP A 116 39.67 -3.72 99.12
C TRP A 116 39.31 -3.27 97.69
N LEU A 117 39.95 -3.83 96.66
CA LEU A 117 39.56 -3.67 95.25
C LEU A 117 39.26 -5.04 94.59
N GLU A 118 39.03 -6.06 95.43
CA GLU A 118 38.50 -7.38 95.10
C GLU A 118 37.01 -7.27 94.77
N LEU A 119 36.70 -6.72 93.59
CA LEU A 119 35.33 -6.56 93.11
C LEU A 119 34.67 -7.93 92.87
N SER A 120 33.41 -8.10 93.28
CA SER A 120 32.66 -9.32 93.01
C SER A 120 32.37 -9.45 91.50
N GLN A 121 32.38 -10.67 90.98
CA GLN A 121 32.14 -10.93 89.55
C GLN A 121 30.82 -10.32 89.05
N SER A 122 29.76 -10.36 89.86
CA SER A 122 28.48 -9.71 89.55
C SER A 122 28.59 -8.18 89.42
N PHE A 123 29.41 -7.52 90.25
CA PHE A 123 29.67 -6.09 90.15
C PHE A 123 30.50 -5.75 88.91
N VAL A 124 31.49 -6.57 88.58
CA VAL A 124 32.34 -6.40 87.39
C VAL A 124 31.51 -6.50 86.10
N VAL A 125 30.65 -7.52 85.99
CA VAL A 125 29.73 -7.68 84.86
C VAL A 125 28.76 -6.50 84.76
N PHE A 126 28.18 -6.05 85.89
CA PHE A 126 27.30 -4.88 85.90
C PHE A 126 28.02 -3.59 85.47
N ALA A 127 29.22 -3.34 86.00
CA ALA A 127 30.04 -2.20 85.63
C ALA A 127 30.39 -2.21 84.14
N PHE A 128 30.76 -3.38 83.59
CA PHE A 128 31.05 -3.52 82.16
C PHE A 128 29.82 -3.26 81.28
N VAL A 129 28.63 -3.75 81.65
CA VAL A 129 27.39 -3.47 80.90
C VAL A 129 27.01 -1.99 80.98
N ALA A 130 27.19 -1.34 82.14
CA ALA A 130 26.98 0.10 82.27
C ALA A 130 27.98 0.91 81.43
N HIS A 131 29.24 0.50 81.38
CA HIS A 131 30.27 1.10 80.53
C HIS A 131 29.98 0.92 79.03
N ALA A 132 29.58 -0.27 78.59
CA ALA A 132 29.18 -0.52 77.20
C ALA A 132 27.96 0.33 76.77
N LEU A 133 27.02 0.60 77.67
CA LEU A 133 25.91 1.53 77.42
C LEU A 133 26.37 2.98 77.32
N VAL A 134 27.32 3.42 78.16
CA VAL A 134 27.93 4.76 78.05
C VAL A 134 28.71 4.90 76.74
N ASP A 135 29.45 3.88 76.32
CA ASP A 135 30.21 3.89 75.06
C ASP A 135 29.31 3.93 73.84
N TRP A 136 28.18 3.22 73.89
CA TRP A 136 27.14 3.30 72.87
C TRP A 136 26.56 4.72 72.80
N MET A 137 26.24 5.32 73.94
CA MET A 137 25.66 6.67 73.97
C MET A 137 26.66 7.75 73.53
N LEU A 138 27.94 7.65 73.89
CA LEU A 138 28.96 8.62 73.47
C LEU A 138 29.31 8.47 71.98
N MET A 139 29.62 7.25 71.52
CA MET A 139 30.22 7.06 70.18
C MET A 139 29.18 7.05 69.04
N PHE A 140 27.88 6.98 69.35
CA PHE A 140 26.78 7.26 68.43
C PHE A 140 26.10 8.62 68.73
N ASN A 141 26.77 9.50 69.47
CA ASN A 141 26.32 10.87 69.79
C ASN A 141 24.88 10.97 70.34
N ILE A 142 24.44 9.97 71.10
CA ILE A 142 23.09 9.91 71.67
C ILE A 142 23.01 10.92 72.83
N GLY A 143 22.00 11.80 72.77
CA GLY A 143 21.82 12.88 73.73
C GLY A 143 21.76 12.41 75.19
N LEU A 144 22.80 12.72 75.96
CA LEU A 144 22.89 12.46 77.39
C LEU A 144 22.57 13.73 78.19
N PRO A 145 21.69 13.69 79.20
CA PRO A 145 21.19 14.90 79.86
C PRO A 145 22.26 15.75 80.56
N TRP A 146 23.44 15.17 80.84
CA TRP A 146 24.59 15.87 81.45
C TRP A 146 25.56 16.49 80.43
N GLN A 147 25.46 16.20 79.13
CA GLN A 147 26.31 16.81 78.09
C GLN A 147 26.18 18.33 78.09
N THR A 148 24.97 18.86 78.32
CA THR A 148 24.69 20.29 78.46
C THR A 148 25.55 20.96 79.53
N TRP A 149 25.81 20.28 80.65
CA TRP A 149 26.64 20.76 81.76
C TRP A 149 28.14 20.69 81.41
N LEU A 150 28.58 19.62 80.75
CA LEU A 150 29.97 19.46 80.33
C LEU A 150 30.36 20.46 79.23
N PHE A 151 29.52 20.62 78.20
CA PHE A 151 29.70 21.64 77.17
C PHE A 151 29.60 23.06 77.74
N GLY A 152 28.75 23.27 78.76
CA GLY A 152 28.71 24.53 79.52
C GLY A 152 30.08 24.89 80.13
N PHE A 153 30.83 23.89 80.62
CA PHE A 153 32.18 24.11 81.15
C PHE A 153 33.23 24.33 80.05
N VAL A 154 33.22 23.53 78.98
CA VAL A 154 34.20 23.65 77.88
C VAL A 154 34.05 24.96 77.11
N LYS A 155 32.80 25.38 76.84
CA LYS A 155 32.48 26.59 76.06
C LYS A 155 32.93 27.89 76.73
N VAL A 156 33.14 27.90 78.05
CA VAL A 156 33.69 29.05 78.79
C VAL A 156 35.18 29.30 78.48
N PHE A 157 35.93 28.26 78.11
CA PHE A 157 37.36 28.34 77.81
C PHE A 157 37.69 28.48 76.30
N TYR A 158 36.76 28.11 75.42
CA TYR A 158 36.91 28.15 73.96
C TYR A 158 36.15 29.30 73.25
N ASP A 159 35.67 30.30 73.99
CA ASP A 159 34.97 31.50 73.48
C ASP A 159 35.95 32.48 72.77
N ARG A 160 36.56 32.04 71.64
CA ARG A 160 37.55 32.78 70.84
C ARG A 160 37.27 32.67 69.34
N GLU A 161 36.96 33.79 68.69
CA GLU A 161 36.68 33.87 67.25
C GLU A 161 37.68 34.74 66.49
N LEU A 162 37.88 34.46 65.19
CA LEU A 162 38.75 35.24 64.31
C LEU A 162 38.14 36.64 64.04
N ALA A 163 38.87 37.68 64.44
CA ALA A 163 38.65 39.07 64.08
C ALA A 163 39.15 39.37 62.65
N ILE A 164 38.76 40.54 62.13
CA ILE A 164 39.03 40.99 60.75
C ILE A 164 40.52 40.95 60.36
N THR A 165 41.41 41.13 61.34
CA THR A 165 42.88 41.08 61.19
C THR A 165 43.48 39.69 61.51
N GLU A 166 42.72 38.61 61.29
CA GLU A 166 43.14 37.20 61.38
C GLU A 166 43.72 36.75 62.74
N HIS A 167 43.27 37.35 63.85
CA HIS A 167 43.63 36.98 65.22
C HIS A 167 42.37 36.72 66.09
N GLN A 168 42.50 36.15 67.31
CA GLN A 168 41.35 35.62 68.08
C GLN A 168 40.86 36.51 69.26
N VAL A 169 39.55 36.77 69.33
CA VAL A 169 38.87 37.69 70.30
C VAL A 169 37.65 37.02 70.97
N LYS A 170 37.24 37.49 72.16
CA LYS A 170 36.13 36.94 72.99
C LYS A 170 34.84 37.77 72.89
N VAL A 171 33.67 37.11 72.87
CA VAL A 171 32.38 37.73 72.45
C VAL A 171 31.44 38.11 73.60
N SER A 172 31.46 37.34 74.70
CA SER A 172 30.39 37.36 75.72
C SER A 172 30.18 38.68 76.49
N SER A 173 31.10 39.65 76.38
CA SER A 173 31.05 40.95 77.07
C SER A 173 30.20 42.04 76.41
N ILE A 174 29.52 41.77 75.27
CA ILE A 174 28.92 42.84 74.43
C ILE A 174 27.38 42.75 74.31
N LEU A 175 26.73 41.65 74.71
CA LEU A 175 25.37 41.30 74.21
C LEU A 175 24.16 41.32 75.19
N TYR A 176 24.31 41.50 76.51
CA TYR A 176 23.20 41.26 77.47
C TYR A 176 22.84 42.46 78.39
N ASN A 177 21.59 42.97 78.30
CA ASN A 177 20.97 44.05 79.11
C ASN A 177 19.40 43.92 79.02
N HIS A 178 18.51 44.22 80.01
CA HIS A 178 17.19 43.47 80.18
C HIS A 178 15.84 44.20 80.57
N SER A 179 14.65 44.19 79.84
CA SER A 179 13.46 45.02 80.31
C SER A 179 11.87 44.84 80.04
N LEU A 180 11.19 43.96 79.21
CA LEU A 180 10.04 44.44 78.33
C LEU A 180 8.44 44.02 78.35
N LEU A 181 7.73 43.08 77.59
CA LEU A 181 6.34 43.26 76.88
C LEU A 181 5.07 42.19 76.98
N MET A 182 3.82 42.30 76.33
CA MET A 182 2.45 41.49 76.51
C MET A 182 1.24 41.51 75.38
N GLY A 183 0.01 40.80 75.37
CA GLY A 183 -1.28 40.98 74.45
C GLY A 183 -2.43 39.84 74.08
N ARG A 184 -3.39 39.78 73.00
CA ARG A 184 -4.27 38.60 72.32
C ARG A 184 -5.45 38.80 71.07
N GLN A 185 -5.86 37.90 69.98
CA GLN A 185 -7.06 37.72 68.83
C GLN A 185 -7.02 36.93 67.28
N ILE A 186 -8.05 36.24 66.49
CA ILE A 186 -8.24 34.84 65.58
C ILE A 186 -8.81 34.56 63.94
N ILE A 187 -8.98 33.31 63.10
CA ILE A 187 -9.38 32.59 61.56
C ILE A 187 -8.59 31.61 60.30
N ASN A 188 -9.11 30.85 59.11
CA ASN A 188 -8.59 29.65 58.02
C ASN A 188 -9.11 29.13 56.37
N ILE A 189 -8.61 28.12 55.38
CA ILE A 189 -8.87 27.70 53.72
C ILE A 189 -8.61 26.23 52.70
N LEU A 190 -8.87 25.88 51.25
CA LEU A 190 -8.75 24.51 50.20
C LEU A 190 -8.74 24.23 48.40
N PRO A 191 -8.70 23.00 47.52
CA PRO A 191 -8.36 22.54 45.90
C PRO A 191 -9.06 21.44 44.64
N GLU A 192 -8.52 20.84 43.37
CA GLU A 192 -9.08 20.17 41.88
C GLU A 192 -8.64 18.78 40.80
N GLY A 193 -8.92 18.46 39.35
CA GLY A 193 -8.92 17.11 38.28
C GLY A 193 -8.61 16.76 36.55
N SER A 194 -8.95 15.63 35.61
CA SER A 194 -8.51 15.10 34.04
C SER A 194 -9.17 13.93 32.86
N VAL A 195 -8.73 13.44 31.50
CA VAL A 195 -9.30 12.54 30.12
C VAL A 195 -8.50 11.87 28.71
N VAL A 196 -9.02 11.05 27.58
CA VAL A 196 -8.48 10.33 26.14
C VAL A 196 -9.34 9.98 24.65
N LEU A 197 -8.96 9.19 23.45
CA LEU A 197 -9.63 8.73 21.98
C LEU A 197 -9.20 7.43 20.93
N ASN A 198 -9.86 7.03 19.70
CA ASN A 198 -9.78 5.99 18.47
C ASN A 198 -8.40 5.56 17.82
N PRO A 199 -7.97 4.28 17.94
CA PRO A 199 -6.59 3.88 17.61
C PRO A 199 -6.35 2.82 16.51
N GLU A 200 -7.34 2.05 16.04
CA GLU A 200 -7.10 0.79 15.27
C GLU A 200 -7.00 0.95 13.74
N ASN A 201 -7.35 2.12 13.17
CA ASN A 201 -7.36 2.41 11.72
C ASN A 201 -8.17 1.43 10.83
N THR A 202 -9.19 0.78 11.39
CA THR A 202 -10.12 -0.08 10.65
C THR A 202 -10.91 0.70 9.59
N PRO A 203 -11.09 0.16 8.37
CA PRO A 203 -11.88 0.82 7.33
C PRO A 203 -13.38 0.73 7.61
N TYR A 204 -14.12 1.73 7.13
CA TYR A 204 -15.57 1.81 7.28
C TYR A 204 -16.24 2.30 6.00
N CYS A 205 -17.38 1.71 5.66
CA CYS A 205 -18.27 2.23 4.64
C CYS A 205 -19.75 2.13 5.04
N ILE A 206 -20.58 2.97 4.41
CA ILE A 206 -22.04 2.99 4.57
C ILE A 206 -22.69 2.89 3.20
N GLY A 207 -23.54 1.88 2.98
CA GLY A 207 -24.23 1.68 1.71
C GLY A 207 -24.80 0.27 1.54
N GLY A 208 -25.91 0.14 0.82
CA GLY A 208 -26.61 -1.15 0.69
C GLY A 208 -27.13 -1.62 2.05
N ASP A 209 -26.59 -2.74 2.54
CA ASP A 209 -26.99 -3.35 3.82
C ASP A 209 -26.36 -2.67 5.04
N THR A 210 -25.16 -2.08 4.92
CA THR A 210 -24.46 -1.39 6.03
C THR A 210 -25.01 0.02 6.22
N LYS A 211 -26.12 0.13 6.96
CA LYS A 211 -26.80 1.42 7.24
C LYS A 211 -26.15 2.23 8.38
N VAL A 212 -25.23 1.64 9.12
CA VAL A 212 -24.53 2.25 10.28
C VAL A 212 -23.09 1.71 10.33
N ALA A 213 -22.10 2.60 10.46
CA ALA A 213 -20.72 2.25 10.81
C ALA A 213 -20.47 2.48 12.31
N SER A 214 -19.51 1.78 12.93
CA SER A 214 -19.29 1.80 14.39
C SER A 214 -17.83 2.09 14.74
N ILE A 215 -17.52 3.35 15.06
CA ILE A 215 -16.15 3.85 15.31
C ILE A 215 -15.84 3.82 16.82
N PRO A 216 -14.72 3.24 17.28
CA PRO A 216 -14.44 3.14 18.71
C PRO A 216 -13.80 4.42 19.30
N LEU A 217 -14.35 4.88 20.43
CA LEU A 217 -13.80 5.88 21.35
C LEU A 217 -13.11 5.17 22.52
N PHE A 218 -12.10 5.82 23.13
CA PHE A 218 -11.40 5.31 24.30
C PHE A 218 -11.23 6.44 25.35
N PHE A 219 -11.55 6.20 26.62
CA PHE A 219 -11.40 7.16 27.71
C PHE A 219 -10.42 6.65 28.76
N ASN A 220 -9.67 7.54 29.42
CA ASN A 220 -8.67 7.18 30.44
C ASN A 220 -8.76 8.13 31.65
N ALA A 221 -8.69 7.57 32.87
CA ALA A 221 -8.61 8.27 34.16
C ALA A 221 -9.63 9.41 34.33
N THR A 222 -10.88 9.18 33.89
CA THR A 222 -11.89 10.23 33.78
C THR A 222 -13.33 9.71 33.82
N THR A 223 -14.28 10.62 34.02
CA THR A 223 -15.68 10.42 33.64
C THR A 223 -16.17 11.61 32.81
N PRO A 224 -16.48 11.43 31.51
CA PRO A 224 -16.84 12.54 30.63
C PRO A 224 -18.29 13.03 30.87
N ILE A 225 -18.51 14.34 30.73
CA ILE A 225 -19.84 14.98 30.84
C ILE A 225 -20.30 15.69 29.55
N ASP A 226 -19.39 16.03 28.65
CA ASP A 226 -19.64 16.52 27.28
C ASP A 226 -18.53 15.99 26.37
N VAL A 227 -18.88 15.57 25.15
CA VAL A 227 -17.94 15.07 24.13
C VAL A 227 -18.46 15.45 22.75
N GLU A 228 -17.59 16.07 21.94
CA GLU A 228 -17.89 16.55 20.59
C GLU A 228 -17.00 15.83 19.56
N ILE A 229 -17.61 15.44 18.45
CA ILE A 229 -16.96 14.85 17.26
C ILE A 229 -17.29 15.74 16.05
N ILE A 230 -16.33 15.95 15.16
CA ILE A 230 -16.48 16.76 13.95
C ILE A 230 -16.45 15.83 12.74
N ARG A 231 -17.45 15.95 11.86
CA ARG A 231 -17.51 15.30 10.54
C ARG A 231 -17.24 16.34 9.46
N THR A 232 -16.30 16.11 8.56
CA THR A 232 -16.24 16.80 7.26
C THR A 232 -17.01 16.00 6.22
N ASP A 233 -17.89 16.65 5.44
CA ASP A 233 -18.62 16.01 4.34
C ASP A 233 -17.72 15.76 3.11
N LEU A 234 -17.88 14.63 2.42
CA LEU A 234 -17.03 14.27 1.28
C LEU A 234 -17.44 14.96 -0.04
N GLU A 235 -18.66 15.48 -0.16
CA GLU A 235 -19.13 16.14 -1.38
C GLU A 235 -19.12 17.67 -1.27
N THR A 236 -19.37 18.23 -0.08
CA THR A 236 -19.41 19.70 0.15
C THR A 236 -18.19 20.24 0.90
N ASN A 237 -17.36 19.37 1.49
CA ASN A 237 -16.25 19.73 2.38
C ASN A 237 -16.66 20.56 3.63
N GLU A 238 -17.94 20.58 3.98
CA GLU A 238 -18.47 21.30 5.15
C GLU A 238 -18.27 20.53 6.46
N HIS A 239 -18.09 21.24 7.58
CA HIS A 239 -17.94 20.64 8.91
C HIS A 239 -19.27 20.61 9.70
N GLU A 240 -19.61 19.43 10.23
CA GLU A 240 -20.76 19.18 11.10
C GLU A 240 -20.29 18.72 12.49
N VAL A 241 -20.70 19.44 13.55
CA VAL A 241 -20.35 19.11 14.95
C VAL A 241 -21.44 18.23 15.57
N ILE A 242 -21.04 17.07 16.07
CA ILE A 242 -21.91 16.04 16.64
C ILE A 242 -21.57 15.87 18.12
N LYS A 243 -22.54 16.13 19.01
CA LYS A 243 -22.40 15.88 20.45
C LYS A 243 -22.89 14.49 20.83
N LEU A 244 -22.19 13.82 21.75
CA LEU A 244 -22.71 12.58 22.36
C LEU A 244 -23.94 12.89 23.23
N THR A 245 -24.97 12.05 23.14
CA THR A 245 -26.20 12.25 23.92
C THR A 245 -26.03 11.81 25.38
N ARG A 246 -26.88 12.36 26.27
CA ARG A 246 -26.86 12.03 27.71
C ARG A 246 -26.99 10.53 28.01
N ASN A 247 -27.65 9.76 27.15
CA ASN A 247 -27.75 8.31 27.31
C ASN A 247 -26.42 7.61 27.03
N GLN A 248 -25.72 8.02 25.98
CA GLN A 248 -24.42 7.47 25.58
C GLN A 248 -23.33 7.83 26.60
N LEU A 249 -23.34 9.07 27.12
CA LEU A 249 -22.47 9.48 28.22
C LEU A 249 -22.75 8.68 29.51
N LYS A 250 -24.01 8.27 29.73
CA LYS A 250 -24.39 7.38 30.85
C LYS A 250 -23.97 5.93 30.63
N GLU A 251 -23.97 5.43 29.39
CA GLU A 251 -23.38 4.12 29.02
C GLU A 251 -21.88 4.12 29.36
N ILE A 252 -21.13 5.11 28.87
CA ILE A 252 -19.69 5.30 29.18
C ILE A 252 -19.47 5.38 30.69
N LYS A 253 -20.24 6.20 31.43
CA LYS A 253 -20.13 6.32 32.90
C LYS A 253 -20.46 5.02 33.65
N ASN A 254 -21.25 4.11 33.08
CA ASN A 254 -21.51 2.79 33.65
C ASN A 254 -20.36 1.81 33.35
N GLU A 255 -19.72 1.90 32.18
CA GLU A 255 -18.55 1.08 31.83
C GLU A 255 -17.31 1.49 32.63
N VAL A 256 -17.06 2.81 32.80
CA VAL A 256 -16.04 3.34 33.72
C VAL A 256 -16.22 2.83 35.15
N LYS A 257 -17.48 2.67 35.60
CA LYS A 257 -17.78 2.12 36.93
C LYS A 257 -17.69 0.59 37.03
N ARG A 258 -17.69 -0.13 35.92
CA ARG A 258 -17.52 -1.60 35.90
C ARG A 258 -16.04 -1.99 35.84
N ASN A 259 -15.24 -1.20 35.12
CA ASN A 259 -13.81 -1.43 34.96
C ASN A 259 -12.98 -0.69 36.03
N ALA A 260 -13.58 -0.37 37.18
CA ALA A 260 -12.94 0.42 38.24
C ALA A 260 -12.08 -0.40 39.21
N ASP A 261 -12.25 -1.74 39.21
CA ASP A 261 -11.47 -2.68 40.03
C ASP A 261 -10.24 -3.24 39.27
N ASP A 262 -10.13 -3.03 37.95
CA ASP A 262 -8.96 -3.40 37.14
C ASP A 262 -7.90 -2.29 37.17
N GLU A 263 -6.61 -2.64 37.19
CA GLU A 263 -5.48 -1.68 37.21
C GLU A 263 -5.36 -0.82 35.92
N ILE A 264 -6.25 -1.00 34.94
CA ILE A 264 -6.22 -0.34 33.63
C ILE A 264 -7.50 0.49 33.46
N PHE A 265 -7.42 1.78 33.82
CA PHE A 265 -8.51 2.79 33.75
C PHE A 265 -8.97 3.17 32.31
N THR A 266 -8.96 2.24 31.35
CA THR A 266 -9.28 2.50 29.94
C THR A 266 -10.62 1.87 29.52
N VAL A 267 -11.52 2.68 28.94
CA VAL A 267 -12.87 2.24 28.54
C VAL A 267 -13.11 2.48 27.04
N LYS A 268 -13.54 1.43 26.32
CA LYS A 268 -13.83 1.43 24.86
C LYS A 268 -15.35 1.58 24.61
N TYR A 269 -15.77 2.67 23.97
CA TYR A 269 -17.17 2.91 23.59
C TYR A 269 -17.35 2.93 22.07
N ASN A 270 -18.41 2.30 21.55
CA ASN A 270 -18.65 2.20 20.11
C ASN A 270 -19.62 3.30 19.62
N PHE A 271 -19.14 4.28 18.86
CA PHE A 271 -19.91 5.41 18.34
C PHE A 271 -20.59 5.09 16.99
N PRO A 272 -21.94 5.07 16.92
CA PRO A 272 -22.67 4.73 15.70
C PRO A 272 -22.81 5.92 14.74
N VAL A 273 -22.37 5.73 13.50
CA VAL A 273 -22.29 6.73 12.42
C VAL A 273 -23.22 6.37 11.27
N LYS A 274 -23.95 7.37 10.72
CA LYS A 274 -25.00 7.19 9.69
C LYS A 274 -24.78 7.97 8.38
N LYS A 275 -23.73 8.78 8.29
CA LYS A 275 -23.37 9.57 7.10
C LYS A 275 -21.95 9.20 6.67
N PRO A 276 -21.62 9.19 5.37
CA PRO A 276 -20.23 9.28 4.93
C PRO A 276 -19.57 10.59 5.42
N GLY A 277 -18.25 10.61 5.51
CA GLY A 277 -17.48 11.77 5.98
C GLY A 277 -16.12 11.40 6.58
N ALA A 278 -15.30 12.41 6.83
CA ALA A 278 -14.06 12.28 7.59
C ALA A 278 -14.29 12.75 9.04
N TYR A 279 -14.04 11.88 10.03
CA TYR A 279 -14.40 12.08 11.44
C TYR A 279 -13.18 12.33 12.33
N ARG A 280 -13.23 13.32 13.23
CA ARG A 280 -12.20 13.63 14.25
C ARG A 280 -12.81 14.10 15.57
N LEU A 281 -12.04 14.08 16.68
CA LEU A 281 -12.49 14.72 17.94
C LEU A 281 -12.54 16.25 17.82
N GLY A 282 -13.55 16.84 18.47
CA GLY A 282 -13.69 18.28 18.71
C GLY A 282 -13.27 18.68 20.12
N LYS A 283 -13.99 18.21 21.14
CA LYS A 283 -13.86 18.62 22.56
C LYS A 283 -14.27 17.48 23.51
N ALA A 284 -13.78 17.53 24.76
CA ALA A 284 -14.26 16.73 25.88
C ALA A 284 -14.21 17.53 27.19
N LEU A 285 -15.13 17.26 28.13
CA LEU A 285 -15.20 17.83 29.49
C LEU A 285 -15.37 16.72 30.55
N ASP A 286 -14.80 16.90 31.75
CA ASP A 286 -14.94 15.95 32.88
C ASP A 286 -16.13 16.28 33.80
N GLU A 287 -16.34 15.50 34.87
CA GLU A 287 -17.46 15.72 35.81
C GLU A 287 -17.33 16.99 36.68
N TYR A 288 -16.14 17.58 36.79
CA TYR A 288 -15.89 18.89 37.41
C TYR A 288 -16.04 20.04 36.40
N LYS A 289 -16.31 19.73 35.12
CA LYS A 289 -16.42 20.63 33.95
C LYS A 289 -15.08 21.21 33.46
N LEU A 290 -13.97 20.62 33.85
CA LEU A 290 -12.64 20.98 33.36
C LEU A 290 -12.50 20.52 31.89
N GLU A 291 -11.65 21.19 31.09
CA GLU A 291 -11.35 20.77 29.71
C GLU A 291 -10.10 19.88 29.66
N VAL A 292 -10.11 18.94 28.71
CA VAL A 292 -9.43 17.69 28.93
C VAL A 292 -8.79 17.07 27.69
N HIS A 293 -7.70 16.34 27.93
CA HIS A 293 -6.68 16.04 26.93
C HIS A 293 -7.16 15.10 25.81
N ARG A 294 -6.74 15.36 24.55
CA ARG A 294 -7.26 14.65 23.36
C ARG A 294 -6.24 14.49 22.23
N ARG A 295 -6.43 13.45 21.40
CA ARG A 295 -5.79 13.26 20.08
C ARG A 295 -6.83 13.52 18.96
N THR A 296 -6.41 13.80 17.73
CA THR A 296 -7.29 14.40 16.71
C THR A 296 -7.12 13.84 15.27
N ALA A 297 -6.83 12.55 15.12
CA ALA A 297 -6.70 11.93 13.79
C ALA A 297 -8.04 11.84 13.02
N LEU A 298 -7.97 11.85 11.69
CA LEU A 298 -9.11 11.66 10.79
C LEU A 298 -9.43 10.16 10.60
N THR A 299 -10.71 9.80 10.68
CA THR A 299 -11.25 8.47 10.33
C THR A 299 -12.23 8.61 9.17
N PHE A 300 -11.94 8.01 8.01
CA PHE A 300 -12.81 8.08 6.84
C PHE A 300 -13.94 7.04 6.92
N VAL A 301 -15.16 7.47 6.62
CA VAL A 301 -16.33 6.61 6.37
C VAL A 301 -16.83 6.94 4.97
N VAL A 302 -16.70 6.02 4.02
CA VAL A 302 -17.03 6.26 2.61
C VAL A 302 -18.36 5.62 2.21
N PRO A 303 -18.97 5.99 1.06
CA PRO A 303 -20.03 5.17 0.46
C PRO A 303 -19.47 3.79 0.11
N CYS A 304 -20.16 2.70 0.47
CA CYS A 304 -19.65 1.36 0.16
C CYS A 304 -19.51 1.14 -1.35
N PRO A 305 -18.44 0.46 -1.81
CA PRO A 305 -18.26 0.12 -3.21
C PRO A 305 -19.42 -0.73 -3.73
N ARG A 306 -19.76 -0.58 -5.01
CA ARG A 306 -20.73 -1.43 -5.69
C ARG A 306 -20.46 -1.52 -7.18
N ALA A 307 -21.02 -2.53 -7.84
CA ALA A 307 -21.10 -2.59 -9.28
C ALA A 307 -22.54 -2.83 -9.77
N SER A 308 -22.77 -2.53 -11.04
CA SER A 308 -23.94 -2.95 -11.79
C SER A 308 -23.58 -3.14 -13.26
N VAL A 309 -24.23 -4.08 -13.93
CA VAL A 309 -24.09 -4.31 -15.37
C VAL A 309 -25.09 -3.42 -16.10
N GLU A 310 -24.63 -2.66 -17.11
CA GLU A 310 -25.50 -1.81 -17.92
C GLU A 310 -26.36 -2.67 -18.86
N VAL A 311 -27.66 -2.37 -18.94
CA VAL A 311 -28.65 -3.22 -19.61
C VAL A 311 -28.55 -3.04 -21.12
N VAL A 312 -27.91 -4.01 -21.79
CA VAL A 312 -27.75 -4.04 -23.25
C VAL A 312 -29.12 -4.09 -23.94
N SER A 313 -29.35 -3.15 -24.86
CA SER A 313 -30.63 -2.93 -25.56
C SER A 313 -31.14 -4.13 -26.36
N SER A 314 -30.25 -5.03 -26.77
CA SER A 314 -30.59 -6.33 -27.35
C SER A 314 -29.63 -7.42 -26.83
N PRO A 315 -30.12 -8.53 -26.25
CA PRO A 315 -29.27 -9.61 -25.75
C PRO A 315 -28.90 -10.63 -26.83
N ASN A 316 -29.54 -10.61 -28.00
CA ASN A 316 -29.14 -11.47 -29.12
C ASN A 316 -27.91 -10.88 -29.83
N ARG A 317 -26.95 -11.75 -30.17
CA ARG A 317 -25.81 -11.47 -31.05
C ARG A 317 -25.71 -12.56 -32.10
N CYS A 318 -24.97 -12.30 -33.18
CA CYS A 318 -24.50 -13.33 -34.10
C CYS A 318 -23.00 -13.55 -33.89
N VAL A 319 -22.49 -14.73 -34.25
CA VAL A 319 -21.04 -15.00 -34.23
C VAL A 319 -20.29 -13.94 -35.06
N GLY A 320 -19.17 -13.44 -34.53
CA GLY A 320 -18.37 -12.35 -35.11
C GLY A 320 -18.76 -10.94 -34.64
N GLU A 321 -19.88 -10.75 -33.94
CA GLU A 321 -20.25 -9.46 -33.35
C GLU A 321 -19.55 -9.21 -32.00
N LEU A 322 -19.61 -7.98 -31.49
CA LEU A 322 -19.06 -7.61 -30.18
C LEU A 322 -20.09 -7.81 -29.06
N SER A 323 -19.62 -8.07 -27.84
CA SER A 323 -20.47 -8.07 -26.63
C SER A 323 -21.21 -6.74 -26.45
N ASP A 324 -20.48 -5.62 -26.58
CA ASP A 324 -20.99 -4.24 -26.40
C ASP A 324 -21.72 -4.08 -25.05
N LEU A 325 -20.93 -4.17 -23.98
CA LEU A 325 -21.37 -4.34 -22.59
C LEU A 325 -20.54 -3.45 -21.66
N SER A 326 -21.19 -2.71 -20.75
CA SER A 326 -20.49 -1.89 -19.75
C SER A 326 -20.72 -2.40 -18.33
N LEU A 327 -19.66 -2.52 -17.54
CA LEU A 327 -19.76 -2.65 -16.07
C LEU A 327 -19.61 -1.25 -15.46
N LEU A 328 -20.62 -0.80 -14.72
CA LEU A 328 -20.57 0.45 -13.97
C LEU A 328 -20.13 0.16 -12.54
N VAL A 329 -18.94 0.64 -12.15
CA VAL A 329 -18.39 0.47 -10.79
C VAL A 329 -18.45 1.81 -10.07
N ASP A 330 -19.09 1.85 -8.90
CA ASP A 330 -19.17 3.02 -8.02
C ASP A 330 -18.31 2.78 -6.75
N GLY A 331 -17.54 3.78 -6.32
CA GLY A 331 -16.84 3.80 -5.02
C GLY A 331 -15.60 4.70 -5.03
N THR A 332 -14.83 4.75 -3.95
CA THR A 332 -13.65 5.66 -3.84
C THR A 332 -12.43 5.09 -4.59
N PRO A 333 -11.86 5.79 -5.60
CA PRO A 333 -10.74 5.26 -6.40
C PRO A 333 -9.35 5.35 -5.76
N PRO A 334 -8.40 4.45 -6.10
CA PRO A 334 -8.51 3.38 -7.10
C PRO A 334 -9.47 2.25 -6.70
N LEU A 335 -10.31 1.85 -7.64
CA LEU A 335 -11.23 0.72 -7.53
C LEU A 335 -10.60 -0.55 -8.11
N LYS A 336 -11.04 -1.71 -7.60
CA LYS A 336 -10.80 -3.04 -8.20
C LYS A 336 -12.12 -3.76 -8.39
N VAL A 337 -12.31 -4.41 -9.53
CA VAL A 337 -13.47 -5.28 -9.81
C VAL A 337 -13.01 -6.68 -10.20
N ILE A 338 -13.76 -7.69 -9.75
CA ILE A 338 -13.62 -9.08 -10.14
C ILE A 338 -14.93 -9.49 -10.81
N TYR A 339 -14.84 -10.02 -12.03
CA TYR A 339 -16.00 -10.48 -12.79
C TYR A 339 -15.73 -11.84 -13.44
N SER A 340 -16.79 -12.61 -13.59
CA SER A 340 -16.83 -13.91 -14.25
C SER A 340 -17.50 -13.79 -15.61
N ARG A 341 -16.97 -14.52 -16.59
CA ARG A 341 -17.61 -14.79 -17.86
C ARG A 341 -17.77 -16.29 -18.02
N THR A 342 -19.00 -16.76 -18.19
CA THR A 342 -19.30 -18.16 -18.50
C THR A 342 -19.65 -18.28 -19.98
N ILE A 343 -19.01 -19.20 -20.69
CA ILE A 343 -19.33 -19.52 -22.10
C ILE A 343 -19.83 -20.95 -22.13
N ASN A 344 -21.12 -21.15 -22.43
CA ASN A 344 -21.77 -22.46 -22.43
C ASN A 344 -21.49 -23.28 -21.15
N GLY A 345 -21.51 -22.60 -19.99
CA GLY A 345 -21.28 -23.21 -18.67
C GLY A 345 -19.81 -23.44 -18.28
N LYS A 346 -18.84 -22.87 -19.02
CA LYS A 346 -17.43 -22.83 -18.61
C LYS A 346 -17.05 -21.46 -18.10
N ASP A 347 -16.75 -21.38 -16.80
CA ASP A 347 -16.43 -20.14 -16.10
C ASP A 347 -14.97 -19.74 -16.30
N HIS A 348 -14.76 -18.45 -16.55
CA HIS A 348 -13.48 -17.77 -16.53
C HIS A 348 -13.60 -16.52 -15.64
N SER A 349 -12.80 -16.44 -14.58
CA SER A 349 -12.71 -15.25 -13.73
C SER A 349 -11.63 -14.29 -14.25
N PHE A 350 -11.95 -13.00 -14.19
CA PHE A 350 -11.09 -11.89 -14.58
C PHE A 350 -11.07 -10.86 -13.45
N ASN A 351 -9.95 -10.16 -13.28
CA ASN A 351 -9.88 -9.04 -12.36
C ASN A 351 -9.27 -7.82 -13.05
N ILE A 352 -9.74 -6.64 -12.65
CA ILE A 352 -9.29 -5.35 -13.20
C ILE A 352 -8.98 -4.45 -12.01
N GLN A 353 -7.75 -3.95 -11.98
CA GLN A 353 -7.21 -3.15 -10.86
C GLN A 353 -6.98 -1.70 -11.31
N SER A 354 -6.80 -0.80 -10.33
CA SER A 354 -6.49 0.62 -10.56
C SER A 354 -7.52 1.39 -11.42
N LEU A 355 -8.80 1.03 -11.32
CA LEU A 355 -9.89 1.75 -11.97
C LEU A 355 -10.07 3.14 -11.33
N GLN A 356 -9.99 4.18 -12.15
CA GLN A 356 -10.20 5.57 -11.77
C GLN A 356 -10.75 6.36 -12.98
N PRO A 357 -11.56 7.41 -12.77
CA PRO A 357 -12.06 8.23 -13.87
C PRO A 357 -10.94 9.06 -14.52
N GLU A 358 -11.14 9.47 -15.78
CA GLU A 358 -10.14 10.28 -16.48
C GLU A 358 -9.91 11.65 -15.81
N GLY A 359 -8.65 12.08 -15.76
CA GLY A 359 -8.24 13.32 -15.10
C GLY A 359 -8.10 13.23 -13.57
N PHE A 360 -8.55 12.14 -12.94
CA PHE A 360 -8.37 11.92 -11.50
C PHE A 360 -7.05 11.21 -11.18
N SER A 361 -6.40 11.64 -10.10
CA SER A 361 -5.21 11.01 -9.54
C SER A 361 -5.38 10.84 -8.03
N SER A 362 -5.66 9.63 -7.57
CA SER A 362 -5.89 9.36 -6.15
C SER A 362 -4.61 9.62 -5.32
N PRO A 363 -4.68 10.39 -4.21
CA PRO A 363 -3.57 10.55 -3.28
C PRO A 363 -3.03 9.22 -2.71
N LEU A 364 -3.86 8.16 -2.70
CA LEU A 364 -3.54 6.84 -2.16
C LEU A 364 -2.73 5.94 -3.11
N LEU A 365 -2.61 6.30 -4.40
CA LEU A 365 -1.74 5.57 -5.35
C LEU A 365 -0.24 5.77 -5.08
N GLY A 366 0.12 6.76 -4.26
CA GLY A 366 1.47 6.98 -3.78
C GLY A 366 1.81 6.05 -2.61
N ALA A 367 2.66 5.05 -2.85
CA ALA A 367 3.13 4.14 -1.81
C ALA A 367 3.73 4.94 -0.62
N SER A 368 3.21 4.69 0.57
CA SER A 368 3.59 5.36 1.82
C SER A 368 3.22 6.86 1.97
N ARG A 369 2.09 7.33 1.40
CA ARG A 369 1.31 8.34 2.15
C ARG A 369 0.73 7.67 3.40
N SER A 370 1.34 7.90 4.56
CA SER A 370 0.68 7.58 5.82
C SER A 370 -0.56 8.46 5.96
N LEU A 371 -1.69 7.89 6.40
CA LEU A 371 -2.94 8.63 6.64
C LEU A 371 -2.73 9.86 7.55
N ALA A 372 -1.71 9.81 8.42
CA ALA A 372 -1.27 10.91 9.27
C ALA A 372 -0.86 12.20 8.54
N ARG A 373 -0.42 12.14 7.27
CA ARG A 373 -0.05 13.32 6.46
C ARG A 373 -1.19 13.83 5.55
N LEU A 374 -2.34 13.16 5.55
CA LEU A 374 -3.59 13.66 4.96
C LEU A 374 -4.43 14.47 6.00
N ILE A 375 -3.81 14.87 7.12
CA ILE A 375 -4.44 15.61 8.23
C ILE A 375 -4.18 17.12 8.14
N GLU A 376 -3.20 17.55 7.32
CA GLU A 376 -2.84 18.97 7.12
C GLU A 376 -3.50 19.59 5.86
N ASP A 377 -4.26 18.80 5.11
CA ASP A 377 -4.96 19.21 3.88
C ASP A 377 -6.47 19.28 4.20
N ASP A 378 -7.08 20.47 4.12
CA ASP A 378 -8.49 20.67 4.49
C ASP A 378 -9.48 20.05 3.47
N ASP A 379 -9.03 19.70 2.26
CA ASP A 379 -9.86 19.12 1.19
C ASP A 379 -9.90 17.57 1.25
N VAL A 380 -11.03 17.02 1.68
CA VAL A 380 -11.30 15.56 1.67
C VAL A 380 -12.11 15.09 0.46
N SER A 381 -12.40 15.96 -0.52
CA SER A 381 -13.26 15.64 -1.68
C SER A 381 -12.68 14.55 -2.59
N TRP A 382 -11.36 14.32 -2.56
CA TRP A 382 -10.72 13.20 -3.27
C TRP A 382 -11.21 11.83 -2.78
N ALA A 383 -11.71 11.72 -1.54
CA ALA A 383 -12.16 10.46 -0.94
C ALA A 383 -13.61 10.10 -1.29
N ARG A 384 -14.33 10.94 -2.05
CA ARG A 384 -15.71 10.71 -2.45
C ARG A 384 -15.85 9.59 -3.50
N ALA A 385 -17.05 9.02 -3.60
CA ALA A 385 -17.31 7.95 -4.54
C ALA A 385 -17.33 8.47 -5.99
N GLN A 386 -16.65 7.77 -6.90
CA GLN A 386 -16.67 8.01 -8.34
C GLN A 386 -17.35 6.85 -9.05
N ARG A 387 -17.92 7.14 -10.23
CA ARG A 387 -18.43 6.13 -11.17
C ARG A 387 -17.41 5.91 -12.28
N VAL A 388 -16.97 4.66 -12.46
CA VAL A 388 -16.04 4.26 -13.52
C VAL A 388 -16.72 3.22 -14.41
N PRO A 389 -16.99 3.53 -15.70
CA PRO A 389 -17.45 2.54 -16.66
C PRO A 389 -16.28 1.67 -17.16
N VAL A 390 -16.53 0.37 -17.28
CA VAL A 390 -15.58 -0.62 -17.82
C VAL A 390 -16.23 -1.29 -19.02
N ASN A 391 -15.81 -0.90 -20.23
CA ASN A 391 -16.43 -1.34 -21.48
C ASN A 391 -15.81 -2.67 -21.94
N LEU A 392 -16.59 -3.73 -21.96
CA LEU A 392 -16.24 -5.07 -22.41
C LEU A 392 -16.69 -5.26 -23.86
N ASN A 393 -15.75 -5.07 -24.80
CA ASN A 393 -15.95 -5.19 -26.24
C ASN A 393 -15.21 -6.41 -26.81
N GLU A 394 -15.60 -7.59 -26.34
CA GLU A 394 -15.06 -8.89 -26.74
C GLU A 394 -15.76 -9.39 -28.01
N SER A 395 -15.06 -10.10 -28.90
CA SER A 395 -15.68 -10.71 -30.08
C SER A 395 -16.32 -12.06 -29.74
N MET A 396 -17.60 -12.21 -30.11
CA MET A 396 -18.41 -13.40 -29.88
C MET A 396 -17.98 -14.52 -30.84
N ASN A 397 -16.97 -15.28 -30.43
CA ASN A 397 -16.26 -16.25 -31.28
C ASN A 397 -16.91 -17.66 -31.35
N ALA A 398 -17.98 -17.91 -30.59
CA ALA A 398 -18.67 -19.19 -30.54
C ALA A 398 -20.16 -19.00 -30.20
N GLY A 399 -21.06 -19.73 -30.87
CA GLY A 399 -22.48 -19.75 -30.55
C GLY A 399 -22.83 -20.31 -29.18
N GLY A 400 -24.02 -19.96 -28.69
CA GLY A 400 -24.59 -20.41 -27.43
C GLY A 400 -24.80 -19.28 -26.42
N VAL A 401 -24.78 -19.61 -25.13
CA VAL A 401 -25.05 -18.66 -24.03
C VAL A 401 -23.74 -18.15 -23.46
N TRP A 402 -23.59 -16.82 -23.48
CA TRP A 402 -22.50 -16.09 -22.84
C TRP A 402 -23.09 -15.32 -21.65
N GLN A 403 -22.64 -15.61 -20.44
CA GLN A 403 -23.08 -14.93 -19.22
C GLN A 403 -21.93 -14.14 -18.62
N TYR A 404 -22.13 -12.85 -18.40
CA TYR A 404 -21.21 -11.97 -17.67
C TYR A 404 -21.80 -11.68 -16.29
N SER A 405 -21.00 -11.79 -15.23
CA SER A 405 -21.43 -11.48 -13.87
C SER A 405 -20.34 -10.86 -13.02
N VAL A 406 -20.68 -9.89 -12.16
CA VAL A 406 -19.72 -9.31 -11.19
C VAL A 406 -19.71 -10.15 -9.91
N ASP A 407 -18.53 -10.41 -9.36
CA ASP A 407 -18.33 -11.25 -8.18
C ASP A 407 -17.89 -10.44 -6.95
N GLU A 408 -16.88 -9.56 -7.10
CA GLU A 408 -16.37 -8.70 -6.02
C GLU A 408 -16.01 -7.29 -6.51
N VAL A 409 -16.12 -6.28 -5.63
CA VAL A 409 -15.59 -4.92 -5.83
C VAL A 409 -14.86 -4.46 -4.57
N HIS A 410 -13.69 -3.84 -4.73
CA HIS A 410 -12.93 -3.22 -3.64
C HIS A 410 -12.73 -1.72 -3.91
N ASP A 411 -12.70 -0.92 -2.84
CA ASP A 411 -12.31 0.50 -2.86
C ASP A 411 -10.88 0.75 -2.35
N ALA A 412 -10.43 2.00 -2.45
CA ALA A 412 -9.10 2.44 -2.05
C ALA A 412 -8.80 2.33 -0.53
N PHE A 413 -9.83 2.19 0.31
CA PHE A 413 -9.67 1.99 1.75
C PHE A 413 -9.74 0.51 2.14
N GLY A 414 -9.96 -0.39 1.18
CA GLY A 414 -10.04 -1.84 1.40
C GLY A 414 -11.42 -2.33 1.82
N ASN A 415 -12.49 -1.52 1.71
CA ASN A 415 -13.84 -2.04 1.84
C ASN A 415 -14.15 -2.97 0.65
N VAL A 416 -14.89 -4.05 0.89
CA VAL A 416 -15.19 -5.07 -0.14
C VAL A 416 -16.69 -5.34 -0.21
N ALA A 417 -17.27 -5.20 -1.40
CA ALA A 417 -18.60 -5.68 -1.72
C ALA A 417 -18.51 -7.03 -2.43
N ARG A 418 -19.09 -8.07 -1.81
CA ARG A 418 -19.16 -9.43 -2.37
C ARG A 418 -20.57 -9.73 -2.86
N TYR A 419 -20.66 -10.27 -4.06
CA TYR A 419 -21.93 -10.64 -4.71
C TYR A 419 -22.13 -12.14 -4.84
N THR A 420 -21.08 -12.93 -4.62
CA THR A 420 -21.14 -14.38 -4.46
C THR A 420 -21.43 -14.75 -2.99
N GLY A 421 -22.35 -15.70 -2.80
CA GLY A 421 -22.50 -16.37 -1.50
C GLY A 421 -21.26 -17.21 -1.18
N HIS A 422 -21.04 -17.53 0.10
CA HIS A 422 -20.03 -18.51 0.48
C HIS A 422 -20.38 -19.89 -0.10
N ALA A 423 -19.36 -20.69 -0.42
CA ALA A 423 -19.52 -21.99 -1.06
C ALA A 423 -20.22 -23.06 -0.18
N ASP A 424 -20.55 -22.74 1.08
CA ASP A 424 -21.32 -23.58 2.00
C ASP A 424 -22.85 -23.38 1.91
N ASP A 425 -23.34 -22.35 1.20
CA ASP A 425 -24.78 -22.17 0.94
C ASP A 425 -25.23 -23.21 -0.11
N LEU A 426 -25.83 -24.31 0.37
CA LEU A 426 -26.26 -25.46 -0.44
C LEU A 426 -27.36 -25.16 -1.49
N ASP A 427 -27.97 -23.99 -1.46
CA ASP A 427 -28.93 -23.50 -2.46
C ASP A 427 -28.35 -22.30 -3.24
N PRO A 428 -28.19 -22.40 -4.58
CA PRO A 428 -27.67 -21.29 -5.38
C PRO A 428 -28.72 -20.18 -5.53
N LYS A 429 -28.75 -19.25 -4.56
CA LYS A 429 -29.52 -18.00 -4.61
C LYS A 429 -29.30 -17.32 -5.96
N THR A 430 -30.37 -17.11 -6.72
CA THR A 430 -30.29 -16.57 -8.08
C THR A 430 -29.69 -15.16 -8.03
N ARG A 431 -28.51 -15.01 -8.65
CA ARG A 431 -27.75 -13.75 -8.68
C ARG A 431 -28.66 -12.58 -9.15
N PRO A 432 -28.65 -11.41 -8.49
CA PRO A 432 -29.52 -10.28 -8.85
C PRO A 432 -29.36 -9.84 -10.31
N LYS A 433 -30.49 -9.51 -10.97
CA LYS A 433 -30.54 -9.11 -12.39
C LYS A 433 -29.70 -7.88 -12.78
N HIS A 434 -29.22 -7.09 -11.82
CA HIS A 434 -28.35 -5.93 -12.07
C HIS A 434 -26.85 -6.29 -11.98
N LEU A 435 -26.51 -7.54 -11.66
CA LEU A 435 -25.13 -8.04 -11.51
C LEU A 435 -24.79 -9.12 -12.55
N VAL A 436 -25.74 -9.47 -13.43
CA VAL A 436 -25.62 -10.53 -14.44
C VAL A 436 -26.28 -10.09 -15.73
N GLN A 437 -25.58 -10.25 -16.87
CA GLN A 437 -26.13 -10.08 -18.21
C GLN A 437 -25.86 -11.32 -19.06
N ASN A 438 -26.91 -11.84 -19.70
CA ASN A 438 -26.83 -12.97 -20.60
C ASN A 438 -26.95 -12.49 -22.05
N LEU A 439 -26.00 -12.88 -22.89
CA LEU A 439 -26.02 -12.72 -24.34
C LEU A 439 -26.25 -14.09 -25.01
N PHE A 440 -27.11 -14.09 -26.02
CA PHE A 440 -27.47 -15.27 -26.81
C PHE A 440 -26.83 -15.16 -28.19
N VAL A 441 -25.68 -15.80 -28.37
CA VAL A 441 -24.90 -15.77 -29.60
C VAL A 441 -25.42 -16.84 -30.56
N LYS A 442 -25.91 -16.41 -31.71
CA LYS A 442 -26.48 -17.28 -32.76
C LYS A 442 -25.48 -17.52 -33.88
N GLU A 443 -25.43 -18.75 -34.36
CA GLU A 443 -24.62 -19.13 -35.52
C GLU A 443 -25.16 -18.51 -36.81
N ARG A 444 -24.27 -18.20 -37.75
CA ARG A 444 -24.65 -17.65 -39.07
C ARG A 444 -25.02 -18.78 -40.04
N PRO A 445 -26.10 -18.64 -40.83
CA PRO A 445 -26.50 -19.66 -41.79
C PRO A 445 -25.54 -19.77 -42.97
N ARG A 446 -25.61 -20.90 -43.68
CA ARG A 446 -24.99 -21.11 -44.99
C ARG A 446 -26.03 -21.65 -45.96
N ALA A 447 -25.96 -21.24 -47.23
CA ALA A 447 -26.83 -21.74 -48.29
C ALA A 447 -26.03 -22.02 -49.57
N ARG A 448 -26.30 -23.17 -50.20
CA ARG A 448 -25.81 -23.53 -51.54
C ARG A 448 -26.87 -24.28 -52.32
N LEU A 449 -26.68 -24.44 -53.63
CA LEU A 449 -27.50 -25.32 -54.45
C LEU A 449 -26.88 -26.72 -54.51
N GLU A 450 -27.72 -27.75 -54.62
CA GLU A 450 -27.31 -29.16 -54.64
C GLU A 450 -27.97 -29.87 -55.82
N GLY A 451 -27.17 -30.43 -56.73
CA GLY A 451 -27.68 -31.12 -57.93
C GLY A 451 -28.27 -30.23 -59.03
N CYS A 452 -28.14 -28.89 -58.93
CA CYS A 452 -28.35 -27.98 -60.06
C CYS A 452 -27.21 -26.97 -60.17
N ASP A 453 -26.72 -26.78 -61.38
CA ASP A 453 -25.76 -25.74 -61.77
C ASP A 453 -25.93 -25.40 -63.27
N VAL A 454 -25.01 -24.64 -63.88
CA VAL A 454 -25.08 -24.24 -65.31
C VAL A 454 -24.79 -25.40 -66.28
N ARG A 455 -24.04 -26.43 -65.85
CA ARG A 455 -23.76 -27.69 -66.57
C ARG A 455 -24.86 -28.73 -66.35
N ASN A 456 -25.42 -28.76 -65.14
CA ASN A 456 -26.50 -29.65 -64.70
C ASN A 456 -27.81 -28.85 -64.54
N PRO A 457 -28.41 -28.34 -65.63
CA PRO A 457 -29.57 -27.47 -65.54
C PRO A 457 -30.82 -28.21 -65.02
N LEU A 458 -31.64 -27.50 -64.25
CA LEU A 458 -32.93 -27.99 -63.77
C LEU A 458 -33.91 -28.01 -64.94
N LYS A 459 -34.09 -29.20 -65.53
CA LYS A 459 -35.08 -29.42 -66.59
C LYS A 459 -36.48 -29.53 -65.99
N VAL A 460 -37.43 -28.77 -66.53
CA VAL A 460 -38.85 -28.76 -66.12
C VAL A 460 -39.74 -28.81 -67.36
N ALA A 461 -40.81 -29.60 -67.34
CA ALA A 461 -41.79 -29.64 -68.41
C ALA A 461 -42.47 -28.26 -68.60
N ARG A 462 -42.80 -27.89 -69.84
CA ARG A 462 -43.39 -26.57 -70.16
C ARG A 462 -44.69 -26.33 -69.38
N GLY A 463 -44.71 -25.28 -68.56
CA GLY A 463 -45.85 -24.94 -67.69
C GLY A 463 -45.85 -25.64 -66.32
N GLY A 464 -44.93 -26.58 -66.09
CA GLY A 464 -44.69 -27.16 -64.77
C GLY A 464 -43.87 -26.24 -63.86
N SER A 465 -43.81 -26.59 -62.58
CA SER A 465 -42.93 -25.96 -61.58
C SER A 465 -42.15 -27.03 -60.84
N LYS A 466 -40.95 -26.68 -60.36
CA LYS A 466 -40.09 -27.57 -59.58
C LYS A 466 -39.44 -26.79 -58.43
N ASP A 467 -39.16 -27.49 -57.34
CA ASP A 467 -38.52 -26.91 -56.16
C ASP A 467 -37.06 -26.57 -56.51
N LEU A 468 -36.59 -25.35 -56.20
CA LEU A 468 -35.18 -24.97 -56.35
C LEU A 468 -34.37 -25.73 -55.27
N PRO A 469 -33.36 -26.55 -55.64
CA PRO A 469 -32.73 -27.48 -54.70
C PRO A 469 -31.66 -26.78 -53.85
N ILE A 470 -32.12 -25.87 -52.99
CA ILE A 470 -31.28 -25.20 -51.99
C ILE A 470 -30.97 -26.19 -50.85
N ARG A 471 -29.82 -26.02 -50.23
CA ARG A 471 -29.42 -26.70 -49.00
C ARG A 471 -28.96 -25.65 -47.99
N TYR A 472 -29.67 -25.57 -46.88
CA TYR A 472 -29.31 -24.77 -45.73
C TYR A 472 -28.43 -25.59 -44.79
N GLU A 473 -27.39 -24.97 -44.25
CA GLU A 473 -26.53 -25.55 -43.23
C GLU A 473 -26.32 -24.50 -42.12
N LEU A 474 -26.71 -24.83 -40.88
CA LEU A 474 -26.26 -24.08 -39.69
C LEU A 474 -25.18 -24.91 -38.99
N PRO A 475 -24.12 -24.29 -38.45
CA PRO A 475 -23.24 -24.94 -37.48
C PRO A 475 -24.01 -25.47 -36.26
N GLY A 476 -23.76 -26.71 -35.86
CA GLY A 476 -24.37 -27.33 -34.68
C GLY A 476 -25.71 -28.04 -34.93
N PRO A 477 -26.41 -28.48 -33.87
CA PRO A 477 -27.71 -29.13 -33.98
C PRO A 477 -28.81 -28.13 -34.33
N VAL A 478 -29.36 -28.25 -35.54
CA VAL A 478 -30.41 -27.35 -36.07
C VAL A 478 -31.80 -27.86 -35.67
N PRO A 479 -32.65 -27.08 -34.98
CA PRO A 479 -34.07 -27.40 -34.81
C PRO A 479 -34.77 -27.46 -36.18
N ASP A 480 -35.62 -28.46 -36.42
CA ASP A 480 -36.33 -28.60 -37.70
C ASP A 480 -37.16 -27.34 -38.05
N ASP A 481 -37.76 -26.69 -37.03
CA ASP A 481 -38.55 -25.45 -37.13
C ASP A 481 -37.72 -24.18 -37.47
N THR A 482 -36.42 -24.31 -37.76
CA THR A 482 -35.59 -23.14 -38.13
C THR A 482 -36.04 -22.55 -39.47
N THR A 483 -36.47 -21.30 -39.45
CA THR A 483 -36.90 -20.53 -40.63
C THR A 483 -35.73 -19.76 -41.26
N TYR A 484 -35.75 -19.63 -42.58
CA TYR A 484 -34.73 -18.93 -43.37
C TYR A 484 -35.39 -17.94 -44.33
N THR A 485 -34.92 -16.70 -44.33
CA THR A 485 -35.22 -15.74 -45.40
C THR A 485 -34.10 -15.82 -46.44
N ILE A 486 -34.46 -16.09 -47.69
CA ILE A 486 -33.51 -16.13 -48.82
C ILE A 486 -33.84 -15.06 -49.85
N SER A 487 -32.81 -14.57 -50.54
CA SER A 487 -32.97 -13.79 -51.77
C SER A 487 -32.13 -14.37 -52.91
N TRP A 488 -32.61 -14.21 -54.15
CA TRP A 488 -31.90 -14.61 -55.37
C TRP A 488 -32.10 -13.62 -56.50
N LEU A 489 -31.16 -13.62 -57.45
CA LEU A 489 -31.26 -12.93 -58.73
C LEU A 489 -31.90 -13.88 -59.77
N PHE A 490 -32.76 -13.37 -60.63
CA PHE A 490 -33.31 -14.10 -61.78
C PHE A 490 -33.19 -13.28 -63.08
N SER A 491 -32.61 -13.89 -64.12
CA SER A 491 -32.59 -13.38 -65.49
C SER A 491 -33.21 -14.40 -66.45
N PRO A 492 -34.19 -14.01 -67.28
CA PRO A 492 -34.75 -14.87 -68.33
C PRO A 492 -33.67 -15.41 -69.29
N ILE A 493 -33.87 -16.62 -69.82
CA ILE A 493 -32.89 -17.34 -70.65
C ILE A 493 -32.36 -16.53 -71.84
N ASP A 494 -33.21 -15.74 -72.50
CA ASP A 494 -32.85 -14.93 -73.68
C ASP A 494 -32.06 -13.65 -73.34
N THR A 495 -31.88 -13.34 -72.06
CA THR A 495 -31.20 -12.12 -71.55
C THR A 495 -29.81 -12.40 -70.96
N LEU A 496 -29.34 -13.64 -71.02
CA LEU A 496 -28.02 -14.02 -70.53
C LEU A 496 -26.90 -13.54 -71.46
N THR A 497 -25.72 -13.31 -70.89
CA THR A 497 -24.53 -12.90 -71.66
C THR A 497 -24.00 -14.03 -72.55
N LYS A 498 -23.08 -13.72 -73.46
CA LYS A 498 -22.37 -14.73 -74.28
C LYS A 498 -21.54 -15.72 -73.44
N SER A 499 -21.22 -15.40 -72.19
CA SER A 499 -20.53 -16.27 -71.23
C SER A 499 -21.48 -17.06 -70.31
N GLY A 500 -22.79 -16.87 -70.43
CA GLY A 500 -23.81 -17.56 -69.64
C GLY A 500 -24.20 -16.88 -68.32
N ASP A 501 -23.63 -15.72 -68.02
CA ASP A 501 -23.94 -14.93 -66.82
C ASP A 501 -25.23 -14.12 -66.97
N HIS A 502 -25.72 -13.53 -65.85
CA HIS A 502 -26.75 -12.49 -65.88
C HIS A 502 -26.35 -11.33 -66.80
N GLY A 503 -27.20 -10.97 -67.77
CA GLY A 503 -27.12 -9.73 -68.53
C GLY A 503 -27.83 -8.56 -67.82
N ASP A 504 -28.16 -7.52 -68.57
CA ASP A 504 -28.69 -6.25 -68.01
C ASP A 504 -30.10 -6.39 -67.39
N VAL A 505 -30.84 -7.43 -67.75
CA VAL A 505 -32.20 -7.70 -67.23
C VAL A 505 -32.11 -8.66 -66.05
N VAL A 506 -32.10 -8.10 -64.84
CA VAL A 506 -32.05 -8.87 -63.58
C VAL A 506 -33.23 -8.46 -62.68
N SER A 507 -33.92 -9.45 -62.14
CA SER A 507 -34.95 -9.30 -61.11
C SER A 507 -34.50 -9.94 -59.79
N VAL A 508 -35.09 -9.53 -58.67
CA VAL A 508 -34.78 -10.10 -57.34
C VAL A 508 -36.01 -10.86 -56.83
N GLY A 509 -35.84 -12.14 -56.51
CA GLY A 509 -36.81 -12.94 -55.78
C GLY A 509 -36.45 -13.07 -54.30
N THR A 510 -37.46 -13.24 -53.45
CA THR A 510 -37.33 -13.45 -52.01
C THR A 510 -38.31 -14.53 -51.55
N TYR A 511 -37.93 -15.31 -50.54
CA TYR A 511 -38.77 -16.36 -49.97
C TYR A 511 -38.43 -16.59 -48.49
N ASP A 512 -39.47 -16.76 -47.67
CA ASP A 512 -39.36 -17.09 -46.25
C ASP A 512 -39.78 -18.54 -46.05
N THR A 513 -38.88 -19.39 -45.56
CA THR A 513 -39.17 -20.82 -45.35
C THR A 513 -39.96 -21.04 -44.06
N LYS A 514 -40.87 -22.01 -44.08
CA LYS A 514 -41.64 -22.42 -42.89
C LYS A 514 -40.83 -23.28 -41.90
N ASN A 515 -39.77 -23.92 -42.39
CA ASN A 515 -38.86 -24.79 -41.64
C ASN A 515 -37.57 -25.04 -42.46
N ALA A 516 -36.64 -25.85 -41.96
CA ALA A 516 -35.35 -26.12 -42.60
C ALA A 516 -35.44 -26.98 -43.89
N ARG A 517 -36.59 -27.62 -44.16
CA ARG A 517 -36.81 -28.55 -45.30
C ARG A 517 -37.65 -27.93 -46.43
N ASP A 518 -38.31 -26.81 -46.17
CA ASP A 518 -39.15 -26.07 -47.11
C ASP A 518 -38.31 -25.34 -48.19
N ARG A 519 -38.85 -25.20 -49.41
CA ARG A 519 -38.11 -24.79 -50.63
C ARG A 519 -38.98 -23.97 -51.58
N PRO A 520 -38.45 -22.89 -52.20
CA PRO A 520 -39.21 -22.10 -53.18
C PRO A 520 -39.42 -22.89 -54.47
N ARG A 521 -40.61 -22.75 -55.06
CA ARG A 521 -40.92 -23.28 -56.40
C ARG A 521 -40.60 -22.28 -57.50
N ILE A 522 -39.95 -22.78 -58.55
CA ILE A 522 -39.56 -22.02 -59.74
C ILE A 522 -40.06 -22.71 -61.01
N ALA A 523 -40.29 -21.92 -62.06
CA ALA A 523 -40.96 -22.36 -63.29
C ALA A 523 -40.56 -21.59 -64.56
N ALA A 524 -39.92 -20.42 -64.44
CA ALA A 524 -39.55 -19.58 -65.58
C ALA A 524 -38.14 -19.98 -66.08
N PRO A 525 -37.93 -20.19 -67.39
CA PRO A 525 -36.61 -20.55 -67.91
C PRO A 525 -35.62 -19.38 -67.80
N GLY A 526 -34.44 -19.64 -67.26
CA GLY A 526 -33.44 -18.63 -66.97
C GLY A 526 -32.46 -19.02 -65.86
N LEU A 527 -31.58 -18.09 -65.50
CA LEU A 527 -30.57 -18.27 -64.47
C LEU A 527 -31.07 -17.76 -63.12
N TYR A 528 -31.02 -18.61 -62.09
CA TYR A 528 -31.37 -18.31 -60.70
C TYR A 528 -30.12 -18.35 -59.83
N THR A 529 -29.71 -17.22 -59.25
CA THR A 529 -28.46 -17.11 -58.46
C THR A 529 -28.75 -16.63 -57.04
N LEU A 530 -28.44 -17.44 -56.02
CA LEU A 530 -28.59 -17.08 -54.61
C LEU A 530 -27.77 -15.82 -54.29
N LYS A 531 -28.40 -14.88 -53.58
CA LYS A 531 -27.83 -13.56 -53.24
C LYS A 531 -27.56 -13.43 -51.73
N SER A 532 -28.48 -13.85 -50.88
CA SER A 532 -28.31 -13.85 -49.42
C SER A 532 -29.17 -14.90 -48.72
N VAL A 533 -28.78 -15.24 -47.49
CA VAL A 533 -29.54 -16.10 -46.57
C VAL A 533 -29.47 -15.49 -45.16
N VAL A 534 -30.62 -15.42 -44.49
CA VAL A 534 -30.76 -14.89 -43.13
C VAL A 534 -31.52 -15.89 -42.27
N ALA A 535 -31.05 -16.13 -41.04
CA ALA A 535 -31.73 -16.95 -40.04
C ALA A 535 -32.05 -16.09 -38.82
N GLY A 536 -33.35 -15.79 -38.61
CA GLY A 536 -33.79 -14.83 -37.61
C GLY A 536 -33.25 -13.42 -37.86
N GLN A 537 -32.19 -13.04 -37.15
CA GLN A 537 -31.49 -11.74 -37.29
C GLN A 537 -30.09 -11.87 -37.90
N CYS A 538 -29.59 -13.09 -38.14
CA CYS A 538 -28.22 -13.32 -38.57
C CYS A 538 -28.16 -13.57 -40.07
N GLU A 539 -27.67 -12.58 -40.82
CA GLU A 539 -27.23 -12.79 -42.20
C GLU A 539 -25.99 -13.70 -42.21
N GLY A 540 -25.97 -14.62 -43.17
CA GLY A 540 -24.92 -15.61 -43.36
C GLY A 540 -24.44 -15.70 -44.80
N GLU A 541 -23.83 -16.84 -45.16
CA GLU A 541 -23.02 -16.94 -46.38
C GLU A 541 -23.70 -17.78 -47.48
N VAL A 542 -23.66 -17.27 -48.72
CA VAL A 542 -23.93 -18.07 -49.92
C VAL A 542 -22.64 -18.73 -50.40
N GLN A 543 -22.71 -20.05 -50.62
CA GLN A 543 -21.63 -20.90 -51.08
C GLN A 543 -21.89 -21.42 -52.50
N GLU A 544 -20.83 -21.78 -53.22
CA GLU A 544 -20.94 -22.35 -54.55
C GLU A 544 -21.37 -23.85 -54.50
N PRO A 545 -22.14 -24.36 -55.47
CA PRO A 545 -22.81 -23.63 -56.56
C PRO A 545 -23.90 -22.68 -56.03
N SER A 546 -23.79 -21.40 -56.37
CA SER A 546 -24.77 -20.37 -56.03
C SER A 546 -25.86 -20.23 -57.09
N SER A 547 -25.60 -20.76 -58.30
CA SER A 547 -26.33 -20.45 -59.53
C SER A 547 -26.89 -21.71 -60.19
N CYS A 548 -28.20 -21.77 -60.44
CA CYS A 548 -28.91 -22.87 -61.10
C CYS A 548 -29.61 -22.37 -62.38
N LEU A 549 -29.37 -23.08 -63.49
CA LEU A 549 -29.99 -22.78 -64.78
C LEU A 549 -31.27 -23.62 -64.94
N LEU A 550 -32.45 -22.99 -64.99
CA LEU A 550 -33.70 -23.68 -65.30
C LEU A 550 -33.94 -23.65 -66.81
N LEU A 551 -34.18 -24.82 -67.40
CA LEU A 551 -34.51 -24.97 -68.82
C LEU A 551 -35.85 -25.68 -69.00
N ASN A 552 -36.62 -25.24 -70.00
CA ASN A 552 -37.88 -25.85 -70.41
C ASN A 552 -37.63 -26.61 -71.73
N PRO A 553 -37.44 -27.95 -71.72
CA PRO A 553 -37.12 -28.69 -72.94
C PRO A 553 -38.33 -28.79 -73.87
N LEU A 554 -38.07 -29.01 -75.16
CA LEU A 554 -39.10 -29.27 -76.15
C LEU A 554 -39.83 -30.59 -75.86
N GLU A 555 -41.11 -30.65 -76.21
CA GLU A 555 -41.95 -31.85 -76.09
C GLU A 555 -41.48 -32.97 -77.05
N PRO A 556 -41.64 -34.26 -76.67
CA PRO A 556 -41.10 -35.39 -77.42
C PRO A 556 -41.81 -35.59 -78.76
N LYS A 557 -41.12 -35.29 -79.87
CA LYS A 557 -41.61 -35.52 -81.23
C LYS A 557 -40.77 -36.58 -81.94
N LEU A 558 -41.44 -37.57 -82.54
CA LEU A 558 -40.84 -38.52 -83.48
C LEU A 558 -41.09 -38.07 -84.91
N THR A 559 -40.06 -38.17 -85.76
CA THR A 559 -40.19 -38.14 -87.22
C THR A 559 -39.39 -39.30 -87.80
N LEU A 560 -40.06 -40.12 -88.61
CA LEU A 560 -39.43 -41.28 -89.25
C LEU A 560 -38.96 -40.89 -90.66
N ARG A 561 -37.78 -41.38 -91.03
CA ARG A 561 -37.35 -41.54 -92.41
C ARG A 561 -37.00 -43.01 -92.61
N SER A 562 -37.27 -43.55 -93.78
CA SER A 562 -37.05 -44.95 -94.08
C SER A 562 -36.36 -45.10 -95.41
N GLU A 563 -35.15 -45.66 -95.40
CA GLU A 563 -34.39 -45.97 -96.60
C GLU A 563 -34.24 -47.48 -96.72
N GLU A 564 -34.66 -48.00 -97.87
CA GLU A 564 -34.28 -49.33 -98.35
C GLU A 564 -32.76 -49.35 -98.57
N ILE A 565 -32.01 -50.11 -97.77
CA ILE A 565 -30.53 -50.14 -97.83
C ILE A 565 -30.09 -51.00 -99.03
N PRO A 566 -29.51 -50.49 -100.14
CA PRO A 566 -29.39 -51.25 -101.39
C PRO A 566 -28.22 -52.26 -101.45
N ASP A 567 -28.44 -53.41 -102.09
CA ASP A 567 -27.38 -54.32 -102.55
C ASP A 567 -26.59 -53.61 -103.66
N THR A 568 -25.35 -53.27 -103.32
CA THR A 568 -24.50 -52.40 -104.13
C THR A 568 -23.93 -53.11 -105.38
N CYS A 569 -24.26 -54.39 -105.60
CA CYS A 569 -23.96 -55.15 -106.81
C CYS A 569 -25.21 -55.70 -107.52
N ALA A 570 -26.36 -55.80 -106.85
CA ALA A 570 -27.55 -56.51 -107.38
C ALA A 570 -28.89 -55.75 -107.31
N GLY A 571 -28.97 -54.57 -106.68
CA GLY A 571 -30.13 -53.67 -106.79
C GLY A 571 -31.39 -54.02 -105.98
N ASN A 572 -31.32 -54.96 -105.04
CA ASN A 572 -32.38 -55.26 -104.07
C ASN A 572 -31.95 -54.73 -102.68
N SER A 573 -32.82 -54.17 -101.83
CA SER A 573 -32.40 -53.64 -100.49
C SER A 573 -32.06 -54.75 -99.47
N ILE A 574 -31.31 -54.58 -98.33
CA ILE A 574 -31.06 -55.50 -97.16
C ILE A 574 -32.02 -55.34 -95.99
N GLY A 575 -32.45 -54.12 -95.76
CA GLY A 575 -33.02 -53.74 -94.49
C GLY A 575 -33.66 -52.40 -94.66
N LEU A 576 -34.63 -52.12 -93.80
CA LEU A 576 -35.11 -50.76 -93.67
C LEU A 576 -34.20 -50.06 -92.67
N ARG A 577 -33.35 -49.17 -93.16
CA ARG A 577 -32.69 -48.17 -92.33
C ARG A 577 -33.76 -47.15 -91.94
N VAL A 578 -34.23 -47.25 -90.71
CA VAL A 578 -35.22 -46.32 -90.17
C VAL A 578 -34.49 -45.32 -89.28
N ASP A 579 -34.25 -44.16 -89.87
CA ASP A 579 -33.70 -43.01 -89.17
C ASP A 579 -34.84 -42.32 -88.42
N MET A 580 -34.87 -42.54 -87.10
CA MET A 580 -35.68 -41.76 -86.19
C MET A 580 -34.95 -40.43 -85.96
N ASP A 581 -35.45 -39.33 -86.54
CA ASP A 581 -35.16 -37.97 -86.09
C ASP A 581 -36.10 -37.73 -84.87
N LEU A 582 -35.54 -37.61 -83.66
CA LEU A 582 -36.28 -37.32 -82.42
C LEU A 582 -35.96 -35.92 -81.89
N ILE A 583 -36.97 -35.23 -81.39
CA ILE A 583 -36.85 -33.92 -80.73
C ILE A 583 -37.34 -34.07 -79.30
N GLY A 584 -36.60 -33.57 -78.31
CA GLY A 584 -36.92 -33.66 -76.88
C GLY A 584 -35.67 -33.95 -76.02
N THR A 585 -35.84 -34.62 -74.88
CA THR A 585 -34.78 -34.87 -73.90
C THR A 585 -34.49 -36.37 -73.71
N PRO A 586 -33.44 -36.94 -74.34
CA PRO A 586 -33.12 -38.35 -74.18
C PRO A 586 -32.76 -38.71 -72.72
N PRO A 587 -32.95 -39.99 -72.30
CA PRO A 587 -33.40 -41.11 -73.12
C PRO A 587 -34.89 -41.08 -73.49
N PHE A 588 -35.19 -41.28 -74.77
CA PHE A 588 -36.54 -41.51 -75.27
C PHE A 588 -36.93 -42.98 -75.14
N ASN A 589 -38.22 -43.24 -74.96
CA ASN A 589 -38.81 -44.57 -74.94
C ASN A 589 -39.83 -44.66 -76.09
N VAL A 590 -39.38 -45.19 -77.23
CA VAL A 590 -40.20 -45.37 -78.42
C VAL A 590 -40.82 -46.78 -78.38
N ARG A 591 -42.14 -46.87 -78.60
CA ARG A 591 -42.89 -48.13 -78.64
C ARG A 591 -43.43 -48.38 -80.05
N TYR A 592 -43.26 -49.58 -80.57
CA TYR A 592 -43.71 -49.96 -81.91
C TYR A 592 -44.13 -51.43 -81.97
N GLU A 593 -44.92 -51.78 -82.98
CA GLU A 593 -45.31 -53.15 -83.31
C GLU A 593 -44.54 -53.62 -84.54
N VAL A 594 -44.00 -54.85 -84.49
CA VAL A 594 -43.46 -55.57 -85.65
C VAL A 594 -44.53 -56.55 -86.12
N ILE A 595 -44.81 -56.59 -87.42
CA ILE A 595 -45.75 -57.50 -88.05
C ILE A 595 -45.03 -58.26 -89.16
N SER A 596 -44.76 -59.55 -88.92
CA SER A 596 -44.02 -60.45 -89.82
C SER A 596 -44.88 -61.68 -90.08
N ASN A 597 -45.20 -61.96 -91.36
CA ASN A 597 -46.05 -63.09 -91.77
C ASN A 597 -47.35 -63.24 -90.94
N GLY A 598 -47.98 -62.09 -90.59
CA GLY A 598 -49.22 -62.01 -89.81
C GLY A 598 -49.05 -62.06 -88.28
N GLN A 599 -47.89 -62.47 -87.77
CA GLN A 599 -47.62 -62.50 -86.32
C GLN A 599 -47.15 -61.12 -85.83
N ARG A 600 -47.66 -60.64 -84.69
CA ARG A 600 -47.28 -59.35 -84.09
C ARG A 600 -46.41 -59.51 -82.84
N SER A 601 -45.38 -58.68 -82.69
CA SER A 601 -44.70 -58.42 -81.41
C SER A 601 -44.72 -56.92 -81.08
N VAL A 602 -44.76 -56.58 -79.79
CA VAL A 602 -44.70 -55.18 -79.31
C VAL A 602 -43.32 -54.92 -78.72
N GLU A 603 -42.52 -54.13 -79.43
CA GLU A 603 -41.14 -53.86 -79.10
C GLU A 603 -40.96 -52.45 -78.51
N ARG A 604 -39.82 -52.25 -77.82
CA ARG A 604 -39.46 -50.96 -77.22
C ARG A 604 -37.99 -50.66 -77.45
N ILE A 605 -37.72 -49.53 -78.10
CA ILE A 605 -36.37 -49.00 -78.24
C ILE A 605 -36.20 -47.87 -77.23
N LYS A 606 -35.20 -48.03 -76.35
CA LYS A 606 -34.69 -46.94 -75.51
C LYS A 606 -33.62 -46.18 -76.29
N VAL A 607 -34.00 -45.03 -76.84
CA VAL A 607 -33.11 -44.19 -77.63
C VAL A 607 -32.36 -43.22 -76.72
N ASN A 608 -31.04 -43.30 -76.65
CA ASN A 608 -30.22 -42.42 -75.80
C ASN A 608 -29.77 -41.10 -76.47
N GLY A 609 -30.29 -40.74 -77.66
CA GLY A 609 -29.90 -39.54 -78.41
C GLY A 609 -31.04 -38.89 -79.21
N LEU A 610 -30.76 -37.79 -79.91
CA LEU A 610 -31.73 -37.11 -80.79
C LEU A 610 -31.88 -37.77 -82.17
N ARG A 611 -31.01 -38.72 -82.50
CA ARG A 611 -31.16 -39.61 -83.64
C ARG A 611 -31.00 -41.05 -83.20
N PHE A 612 -31.74 -41.92 -83.87
CA PHE A 612 -31.54 -43.36 -83.76
C PHE A 612 -31.86 -44.05 -85.08
N GLN A 613 -30.82 -44.51 -85.73
CA GLN A 613 -30.90 -45.42 -86.85
C GLN A 613 -31.20 -46.82 -86.30
N GLN A 614 -32.44 -47.29 -86.49
CA GLN A 614 -32.74 -48.71 -86.33
C GLN A 614 -32.65 -49.38 -87.70
N GLU A 615 -31.66 -50.23 -87.87
CA GLU A 615 -31.63 -51.16 -88.99
C GLU A 615 -32.59 -52.32 -88.71
N PHE A 616 -33.68 -52.37 -89.45
CA PHE A 616 -34.54 -53.53 -89.52
C PHE A 616 -34.03 -54.44 -90.64
N ILE A 617 -33.05 -55.28 -90.30
CA ILE A 617 -32.52 -56.33 -91.20
C ILE A 617 -33.13 -57.67 -90.77
N PRO A 618 -34.26 -58.10 -91.38
CA PRO A 618 -34.90 -59.35 -91.02
C PRO A 618 -34.04 -60.54 -91.47
N ARG A 619 -33.89 -61.53 -90.59
CA ARG A 619 -33.09 -62.76 -90.85
C ARG A 619 -33.79 -63.76 -91.78
N ILE A 620 -35.02 -63.46 -92.19
CA ILE A 620 -35.90 -64.29 -93.01
C ILE A 620 -36.44 -63.38 -94.12
N ALA A 621 -36.30 -63.81 -95.38
CA ALA A 621 -36.79 -63.05 -96.54
C ALA A 621 -38.34 -63.07 -96.62
N GLY A 622 -38.93 -62.04 -97.24
CA GLY A 622 -40.36 -61.79 -97.27
C GLY A 622 -40.72 -60.50 -96.53
N HIS A 623 -41.91 -59.97 -96.79
CA HIS A 623 -42.35 -58.63 -96.33
C HIS A 623 -42.49 -58.51 -94.80
N HIS A 624 -41.87 -57.48 -94.21
CA HIS A 624 -42.06 -57.08 -92.81
C HIS A 624 -42.71 -55.70 -92.73
N LYS A 625 -43.59 -55.49 -91.74
CA LYS A 625 -44.29 -54.22 -91.50
C LYS A 625 -44.03 -53.71 -90.07
N TYR A 626 -43.76 -52.42 -89.92
CA TYR A 626 -43.43 -51.77 -88.64
C TYR A 626 -44.42 -50.63 -88.35
N VAL A 627 -44.92 -50.52 -87.10
CA VAL A 627 -45.96 -49.55 -86.71
C VAL A 627 -45.60 -48.85 -85.40
N PHE A 628 -45.28 -47.56 -85.42
CA PHE A 628 -44.85 -46.80 -84.24
C PHE A 628 -46.06 -46.17 -83.50
N THR A 629 -46.15 -46.35 -82.18
CA THR A 629 -47.38 -46.06 -81.41
C THR A 629 -47.23 -45.02 -80.31
N HIS A 630 -46.08 -44.89 -79.67
CA HIS A 630 -45.85 -43.95 -78.58
C HIS A 630 -44.40 -43.47 -78.53
N ILE A 631 -44.20 -42.23 -78.07
CA ILE A 631 -42.91 -41.66 -77.67
C ILE A 631 -43.04 -40.95 -76.32
N GLY A 632 -42.20 -41.33 -75.35
CA GLY A 632 -41.95 -40.54 -74.13
C GLY A 632 -40.46 -40.22 -74.03
N ASP A 633 -40.08 -39.30 -73.13
CA ASP A 633 -38.68 -38.94 -72.91
C ASP A 633 -38.31 -38.93 -71.41
N SER A 634 -37.22 -38.28 -71.03
CA SER A 634 -36.79 -38.19 -69.62
C SER A 634 -37.51 -37.13 -68.77
N ILE A 635 -38.39 -36.33 -69.38
CA ILE A 635 -39.06 -35.16 -68.78
C ILE A 635 -40.58 -35.20 -69.00
N TYR A 636 -41.04 -35.74 -70.13
CA TYR A 636 -42.43 -35.83 -70.55
C TYR A 636 -42.92 -37.29 -70.61
N GLU A 637 -44.15 -37.52 -70.13
CA GLU A 637 -44.80 -38.83 -70.18
C GLU A 637 -45.07 -39.33 -71.62
N PRO A 638 -45.26 -40.65 -71.84
CA PRO A 638 -45.43 -41.21 -73.19
C PRO A 638 -46.63 -40.67 -73.95
N GLN A 639 -46.37 -39.78 -74.90
CA GLN A 639 -47.34 -39.25 -75.86
C GLN A 639 -47.67 -40.32 -76.91
N LYS A 640 -48.93 -40.32 -77.38
CA LYS A 640 -49.43 -41.27 -78.39
C LYS A 640 -49.18 -40.71 -79.80
N LEU A 641 -48.62 -41.56 -80.66
CA LEU A 641 -48.44 -41.30 -82.09
C LEU A 641 -49.64 -41.85 -82.87
N SER A 642 -50.07 -41.17 -83.93
CA SER A 642 -51.19 -41.58 -84.78
C SER A 642 -51.15 -40.86 -86.13
N GLY A 643 -50.91 -41.62 -87.20
CA GLY A 643 -50.79 -41.12 -88.58
C GLY A 643 -50.16 -42.20 -89.49
N PRO A 644 -50.39 -42.17 -90.82
CA PRO A 644 -49.80 -43.14 -91.75
C PRO A 644 -48.26 -43.05 -91.82
N GLU A 645 -47.67 -41.89 -91.50
CA GLU A 645 -46.23 -41.64 -91.46
C GLU A 645 -45.48 -42.43 -90.38
N TYR A 646 -46.19 -43.15 -89.52
CA TYR A 646 -45.66 -44.03 -88.48
C TYR A 646 -45.70 -45.53 -88.88
N ILE A 647 -45.85 -45.85 -90.17
CA ILE A 647 -46.01 -47.22 -90.70
C ILE A 647 -45.08 -47.47 -91.90
N LEU A 648 -44.29 -48.56 -91.89
CA LEU A 648 -43.21 -48.83 -92.86
C LEU A 648 -43.08 -50.33 -93.29
N GLU A 649 -42.59 -50.66 -94.51
CA GLU A 649 -42.59 -52.03 -95.13
C GLU A 649 -41.36 -52.31 -96.07
N GLN A 650 -40.77 -53.55 -96.18
CA GLN A 650 -39.43 -53.81 -96.85
C GLN A 650 -38.93 -55.30 -97.13
N ASP A 651 -37.87 -55.54 -97.99
CA ASP A 651 -37.13 -56.82 -98.37
C ASP A 651 -35.56 -56.72 -98.70
N VAL A 652 -34.72 -57.81 -98.89
CA VAL A 652 -33.26 -58.01 -98.37
C VAL A 652 -31.97 -58.40 -99.32
N LYS A 653 -30.75 -57.68 -99.33
CA LYS A 653 -29.37 -57.71 -100.06
C LYS A 653 -28.28 -56.50 -99.79
N PRO A 654 -26.87 -56.49 -99.65
CA PRO A 654 -25.98 -55.35 -99.08
C PRO A 654 -24.49 -54.96 -99.58
N ALA A 655 -23.85 -53.77 -99.22
CA ALA A 655 -22.33 -53.50 -99.08
C ALA A 655 -21.76 -52.12 -98.48
N ALA A 656 -20.40 -52.02 -98.25
CA ALA A 656 -19.38 -50.89 -98.10
C ALA A 656 -19.35 -49.80 -96.93
N SER A 657 -18.15 -49.27 -96.50
CA SER A 657 -18.00 -48.27 -95.37
C SER A 657 -16.69 -47.39 -95.25
N ALA A 658 -16.62 -46.46 -94.27
CA ALA A 658 -15.42 -45.76 -93.69
C ALA A 658 -15.73 -45.24 -92.24
N SER A 659 -14.76 -44.75 -91.43
CA SER A 659 -14.98 -44.42 -90.00
C SER A 659 -14.05 -43.36 -89.35
N ILE A 660 -14.42 -42.84 -88.16
CA ILE A 660 -13.62 -41.95 -87.29
C ILE A 660 -12.72 -42.79 -86.36
N ILE A 661 -11.52 -42.31 -86.05
CA ILE A 661 -10.63 -42.92 -85.04
C ILE A 661 -10.89 -42.24 -83.68
N HIS A 662 -11.74 -42.85 -82.86
CA HIS A 662 -11.99 -42.40 -81.49
C HIS A 662 -12.04 -43.59 -80.51
N SER A 663 -11.70 -43.35 -79.23
CA SER A 663 -11.78 -44.36 -78.17
C SER A 663 -13.07 -44.29 -77.33
N THR A 664 -13.84 -43.20 -77.44
CA THR A 664 -14.95 -42.87 -76.52
C THR A 664 -16.18 -42.23 -77.18
N GLY A 665 -16.12 -41.85 -78.47
CA GLY A 665 -17.18 -41.13 -79.20
C GLY A 665 -17.39 -39.66 -78.78
N ASN A 666 -16.87 -39.26 -77.61
CA ASN A 666 -17.03 -37.94 -77.02
C ASN A 666 -15.65 -37.29 -76.74
N MET A 667 -15.50 -36.03 -77.14
CA MET A 667 -14.38 -35.13 -76.84
C MET A 667 -14.89 -33.93 -76.03
N ALA A 668 -14.00 -33.21 -75.33
CA ALA A 668 -14.35 -32.02 -74.56
C ALA A 668 -13.39 -30.87 -74.84
N ALA A 669 -13.91 -29.65 -74.97
CA ALA A 669 -13.14 -28.46 -75.32
C ALA A 669 -13.57 -27.21 -74.52
N CYS A 670 -12.66 -26.25 -74.37
CA CYS A 670 -12.92 -24.97 -73.73
C CYS A 670 -13.61 -24.01 -74.71
N LEU A 671 -14.21 -22.93 -74.19
CA LEU A 671 -14.87 -21.94 -75.02
C LEU A 671 -13.82 -21.20 -75.87
N ASN A 672 -14.05 -21.13 -77.19
CA ASN A 672 -13.15 -20.59 -78.23
C ASN A 672 -11.96 -21.47 -78.67
N ASP A 673 -11.78 -22.69 -78.16
CA ASP A 673 -10.76 -23.64 -78.66
C ASP A 673 -11.04 -24.10 -80.11
N ASP A 674 -10.01 -24.62 -80.80
CA ASP A 674 -10.15 -25.50 -81.98
C ASP A 674 -9.88 -26.97 -81.60
N VAL A 675 -10.52 -27.91 -82.32
CA VAL A 675 -10.43 -29.35 -82.04
C VAL A 675 -9.96 -30.10 -83.28
N SER A 676 -9.11 -31.12 -83.06
CA SER A 676 -8.58 -32.00 -84.11
C SER A 676 -9.17 -33.41 -83.99
N VAL A 677 -9.60 -34.00 -85.11
CA VAL A 677 -10.27 -35.32 -85.18
C VAL A 677 -9.65 -36.17 -86.28
N ASP A 678 -9.23 -37.39 -85.94
CA ASP A 678 -8.61 -38.33 -86.88
C ASP A 678 -9.65 -39.25 -87.54
N VAL A 679 -9.49 -39.51 -88.84
CA VAL A 679 -10.40 -40.30 -89.68
C VAL A 679 -9.65 -41.45 -90.36
N GLN A 680 -10.25 -42.64 -90.40
CA GLN A 680 -9.75 -43.84 -91.07
C GLN A 680 -10.60 -44.13 -92.32
N LEU A 681 -9.93 -44.21 -93.47
CA LEU A 681 -10.56 -44.48 -94.76
C LEU A 681 -10.31 -45.94 -95.17
N GLN A 682 -11.28 -46.54 -95.84
CA GLN A 682 -11.22 -47.89 -96.41
C GLN A 682 -11.67 -47.81 -97.89
N GLY A 683 -10.92 -48.44 -98.80
CA GLY A 683 -11.06 -48.28 -100.25
C GLY A 683 -9.73 -47.92 -100.93
N ASP A 684 -9.78 -47.55 -102.21
CA ASP A 684 -8.59 -47.20 -103.01
C ASP A 684 -8.34 -45.68 -103.06
N ALA A 685 -7.15 -45.23 -102.65
CA ALA A 685 -6.72 -43.84 -102.76
C ALA A 685 -6.52 -43.39 -104.24
N PRO A 686 -6.72 -42.11 -104.59
CA PRO A 686 -7.01 -40.98 -103.69
C PRO A 686 -8.48 -40.92 -103.24
N PHE A 687 -8.68 -40.41 -102.02
CA PHE A 687 -10.02 -40.20 -101.46
C PHE A 687 -10.46 -38.74 -101.54
N THR A 688 -11.77 -38.53 -101.65
CA THR A 688 -12.46 -37.28 -101.31
C THR A 688 -13.32 -37.53 -100.07
N LEU A 689 -13.24 -36.63 -99.08
CA LEU A 689 -13.99 -36.74 -97.83
C LEU A 689 -14.86 -35.49 -97.62
N GLU A 690 -16.11 -35.71 -97.26
CA GLU A 690 -17.08 -34.68 -96.88
C GLU A 690 -17.54 -34.89 -95.44
N TRP A 691 -17.72 -33.81 -94.70
CA TRP A 691 -18.22 -33.82 -93.33
C TRP A 691 -19.03 -32.57 -93.03
N GLU A 692 -19.88 -32.61 -92.00
CA GLU A 692 -20.59 -31.43 -91.50
C GLU A 692 -20.45 -31.27 -89.98
N ILE A 693 -20.38 -30.00 -89.55
CA ILE A 693 -20.42 -29.63 -88.14
C ILE A 693 -21.83 -29.11 -87.84
N ILE A 694 -22.48 -29.71 -86.85
CA ILE A 694 -23.84 -29.40 -86.41
C ILE A 694 -23.79 -28.85 -84.98
N HIS A 695 -24.39 -27.69 -84.76
CA HIS A 695 -24.56 -27.08 -83.43
C HIS A 695 -25.77 -26.17 -83.44
N ASP A 696 -26.58 -26.17 -82.37
CA ASP A 696 -27.70 -25.23 -82.19
C ASP A 696 -28.68 -25.26 -83.40
N GLY A 697 -28.96 -26.46 -83.92
CA GLY A 697 -29.77 -26.72 -85.12
C GLY A 697 -29.13 -26.32 -86.46
N LYS A 698 -28.01 -25.59 -86.44
CA LYS A 698 -27.33 -25.06 -87.63
C LYS A 698 -26.26 -26.05 -88.10
N ARG A 699 -26.20 -26.30 -89.41
CA ARG A 699 -25.20 -27.18 -90.04
C ARG A 699 -24.26 -26.37 -90.91
N LYS A 700 -22.98 -26.75 -90.94
CA LYS A 700 -21.98 -26.18 -91.86
C LYS A 700 -21.13 -27.31 -92.45
N GLN A 701 -21.17 -27.43 -93.76
CA GLN A 701 -20.53 -28.52 -94.51
C GLN A 701 -19.11 -28.13 -94.97
N TYR A 702 -18.24 -29.14 -95.07
CA TYR A 702 -16.84 -29.04 -95.44
C TYR A 702 -16.47 -30.20 -96.36
N LYS A 703 -15.48 -29.97 -97.23
CA LYS A 703 -15.02 -30.96 -98.22
C LYS A 703 -13.52 -30.82 -98.45
N VAL A 704 -12.83 -31.96 -98.50
CA VAL A 704 -11.42 -32.05 -98.94
C VAL A 704 -11.30 -33.13 -100.03
N LYS A 705 -10.35 -32.93 -100.94
CA LYS A 705 -10.06 -33.85 -102.05
C LYS A 705 -8.62 -34.37 -101.96
N ASP A 706 -8.31 -35.32 -102.84
CA ASP A 706 -6.94 -35.75 -103.15
C ASP A 706 -6.14 -36.31 -101.96
N ILE A 707 -6.85 -36.89 -100.97
CA ILE A 707 -6.24 -37.55 -99.82
C ILE A 707 -5.54 -38.84 -100.32
N GLN A 708 -4.21 -38.83 -100.36
CA GLN A 708 -3.42 -39.99 -100.82
C GLN A 708 -3.24 -41.08 -99.75
N THR A 709 -3.60 -40.79 -98.50
CA THR A 709 -3.41 -41.66 -97.34
C THR A 709 -4.73 -42.19 -96.79
N ASN A 710 -4.74 -43.43 -96.30
CA ASN A 710 -5.91 -44.03 -95.66
C ASN A 710 -6.24 -43.39 -94.28
N LYS A 711 -5.60 -42.28 -93.91
CA LYS A 711 -5.86 -41.48 -92.72
C LYS A 711 -5.86 -39.99 -93.07
N TYR A 712 -6.71 -39.23 -92.38
CA TYR A 712 -6.81 -37.76 -92.49
C TYR A 712 -7.15 -37.15 -91.13
N GLN A 713 -6.70 -35.93 -90.85
CA GLN A 713 -7.02 -35.19 -89.63
C GLN A 713 -7.81 -33.93 -89.96
N ILE A 714 -9.03 -33.84 -89.45
CA ILE A 714 -9.90 -32.66 -89.55
C ILE A 714 -9.58 -31.70 -88.41
N LYS A 715 -9.46 -30.41 -88.69
CA LYS A 715 -9.44 -29.34 -87.67
C LYS A 715 -10.70 -28.48 -87.75
N THR A 716 -11.28 -28.14 -86.61
CA THR A 716 -12.42 -27.19 -86.55
C THR A 716 -11.93 -25.74 -86.61
N GLY A 717 -12.88 -24.80 -86.77
CA GLY A 717 -12.64 -23.42 -86.34
C GLY A 717 -12.87 -23.25 -84.84
N SER A 718 -12.54 -22.07 -84.31
CA SER A 718 -12.77 -21.67 -82.91
C SER A 718 -14.24 -21.82 -82.49
N LEU A 719 -14.48 -22.51 -81.38
CA LEU A 719 -15.80 -22.91 -80.90
C LEU A 719 -16.36 -21.88 -79.90
N ALA A 720 -16.78 -20.72 -80.42
CA ALA A 720 -17.18 -19.54 -79.63
C ALA A 720 -18.60 -19.58 -79.00
N LYS A 721 -19.29 -20.73 -79.03
CA LYS A 721 -20.52 -20.98 -78.27
C LYS A 721 -20.32 -22.26 -77.45
N GLY A 722 -20.89 -22.32 -76.25
CA GLY A 722 -20.93 -23.55 -75.47
C GLY A 722 -22.13 -24.44 -75.77
N GLY A 723 -21.94 -25.75 -75.63
CA GLY A 723 -22.92 -26.80 -75.95
C GLY A 723 -22.26 -27.96 -76.67
N GLU A 724 -23.05 -28.95 -77.07
CA GLU A 724 -22.56 -30.03 -77.92
C GLU A 724 -22.43 -29.54 -79.38
N TYR A 725 -21.35 -29.96 -80.02
CA TYR A 725 -21.14 -29.88 -81.47
C TYR A 725 -20.97 -31.32 -81.98
N THR A 726 -21.76 -31.71 -82.97
CA THR A 726 -21.55 -32.98 -83.66
C THR A 726 -20.71 -32.72 -84.91
N LEU A 727 -19.57 -33.38 -85.04
CA LEU A 727 -18.84 -33.50 -86.31
C LEU A 727 -19.22 -34.86 -86.89
N ALA A 728 -20.00 -34.86 -87.97
CA ALA A 728 -20.43 -36.06 -88.67
C ALA A 728 -19.73 -36.14 -90.03
N LEU A 729 -19.12 -37.28 -90.36
CA LEU A 729 -18.74 -37.59 -91.74
C LEU A 729 -20.02 -37.76 -92.56
N THR A 730 -20.03 -37.35 -93.83
CA THR A 730 -21.23 -37.43 -94.67
C THR A 730 -21.03 -38.31 -95.90
N SER A 731 -19.89 -38.22 -96.57
CA SER A 731 -19.51 -39.22 -97.58
C SER A 731 -18.01 -39.35 -97.79
N VAL A 732 -17.59 -40.55 -98.19
CA VAL A 732 -16.28 -40.84 -98.73
C VAL A 732 -16.44 -41.21 -100.20
N GLN A 733 -15.50 -40.80 -101.04
CA GLN A 733 -15.41 -41.22 -102.43
C GLN A 733 -13.99 -41.69 -102.71
N ASP A 734 -13.85 -42.88 -103.29
CA ASP A 734 -12.57 -43.51 -103.61
C ASP A 734 -12.15 -43.24 -105.07
N LYS A 735 -11.00 -43.80 -105.48
CA LYS A 735 -10.49 -43.73 -106.86
C LYS A 735 -11.47 -44.26 -107.92
N ARG A 736 -12.38 -45.15 -107.54
CA ARG A 736 -13.42 -45.73 -108.42
C ARG A 736 -14.61 -44.78 -108.61
N ALA A 737 -14.52 -43.57 -108.05
CA ALA A 737 -15.56 -42.54 -107.99
C ALA A 737 -16.85 -42.98 -107.26
N CYS A 738 -16.83 -44.10 -106.54
CA CYS A 738 -17.98 -44.58 -105.79
C CYS A 738 -18.17 -43.71 -104.54
N ARG A 739 -19.21 -42.87 -104.52
CA ARG A 739 -19.55 -42.05 -103.36
C ARG A 739 -20.37 -42.89 -102.37
N ASN A 740 -19.73 -43.33 -101.31
CA ASN A 740 -20.39 -44.03 -100.22
C ASN A 740 -20.77 -43.06 -99.10
N PHE A 741 -21.97 -43.20 -98.54
CA PHE A 741 -22.42 -42.40 -97.41
C PHE A 741 -21.84 -42.96 -96.11
N VAL A 742 -21.24 -42.08 -95.30
CA VAL A 742 -20.61 -42.46 -94.04
C VAL A 742 -21.51 -41.97 -92.91
N GLN A 743 -21.70 -42.80 -91.89
CA GLN A 743 -22.58 -42.52 -90.74
C GLN A 743 -21.78 -42.68 -89.44
N ASP A 744 -20.71 -41.90 -89.34
CA ASP A 744 -19.83 -41.86 -88.16
C ASP A 744 -19.73 -40.40 -87.67
N GLU A 745 -19.92 -40.21 -86.38
CA GLU A 745 -19.94 -38.90 -85.73
C GLU A 745 -19.15 -38.89 -84.42
N VAL A 746 -18.50 -37.75 -84.13
CA VAL A 746 -17.88 -37.48 -82.83
C VAL A 746 -18.52 -36.24 -82.23
N LYS A 747 -18.80 -36.29 -80.92
CA LYS A 747 -19.41 -35.17 -80.19
C LYS A 747 -18.35 -34.42 -79.42
N VAL A 748 -18.19 -33.14 -79.75
CA VAL A 748 -17.35 -32.19 -79.01
C VAL A 748 -18.24 -31.46 -78.02
N SER A 749 -18.09 -31.75 -76.73
CA SER A 749 -18.76 -31.03 -75.66
C SER A 749 -17.97 -29.76 -75.33
N VAL A 750 -18.43 -28.62 -75.83
CA VAL A 750 -17.82 -27.31 -75.59
C VAL A 750 -18.45 -26.69 -74.35
N ARG A 751 -17.62 -26.19 -73.43
CA ARG A 751 -18.11 -25.63 -72.16
C ARG A 751 -18.95 -24.37 -72.36
N ARG A 752 -20.01 -24.22 -71.54
CA ARG A 752 -20.94 -23.08 -71.55
C ARG A 752 -20.43 -21.82 -70.85
N GLN A 753 -19.47 -21.98 -69.95
CA GLN A 753 -18.83 -20.92 -69.18
C GLN A 753 -17.35 -21.27 -68.97
N ASN A 754 -16.51 -20.26 -68.77
CA ASN A 754 -15.15 -20.46 -68.29
C ASN A 754 -15.17 -20.69 -66.76
N PRO A 755 -14.24 -21.46 -66.18
CA PRO A 755 -14.10 -21.55 -64.73
C PRO A 755 -13.82 -20.16 -64.14
N ARG A 756 -14.40 -19.85 -62.97
CA ARG A 756 -14.21 -18.56 -62.29
C ARG A 756 -13.53 -18.72 -60.94
N ALA A 757 -12.85 -17.67 -60.49
CA ALA A 757 -12.31 -17.56 -59.14
C ALA A 757 -12.62 -16.20 -58.52
N ALA A 758 -12.97 -16.23 -57.24
CA ALA A 758 -13.25 -15.08 -56.40
C ALA A 758 -12.87 -15.39 -54.95
N PHE A 759 -12.63 -14.36 -54.14
CA PHE A 759 -12.69 -14.50 -52.69
C PHE A 759 -14.13 -14.38 -52.18
N GLY A 760 -14.49 -15.26 -51.25
CA GLY A 760 -15.70 -15.17 -50.42
C GLY A 760 -15.64 -14.02 -49.41
N LEU A 761 -16.49 -14.07 -48.39
CA LEU A 761 -16.60 -13.01 -47.38
C LEU A 761 -16.26 -13.57 -45.99
N ILE A 762 -15.63 -12.75 -45.15
CA ILE A 762 -15.54 -12.93 -43.70
C ILE A 762 -16.23 -11.71 -43.09
N ASP A 763 -17.20 -11.93 -42.20
CA ASP A 763 -18.01 -10.86 -41.57
C ASP A 763 -18.54 -9.81 -42.57
N ALA A 764 -19.13 -10.33 -43.66
CA ALA A 764 -19.64 -9.61 -44.83
C ALA A 764 -18.61 -8.76 -45.61
N LYS A 765 -17.31 -8.94 -45.39
CA LYS A 765 -16.23 -8.13 -45.98
C LYS A 765 -15.15 -8.98 -46.65
N ARG A 766 -14.38 -8.37 -47.56
CA ARG A 766 -13.10 -8.91 -48.09
C ARG A 766 -11.88 -8.36 -47.35
N ARG A 767 -12.03 -8.22 -46.03
CA ARG A 767 -11.03 -7.69 -45.10
C ARG A 767 -11.14 -8.46 -43.80
N THR A 768 -10.03 -8.91 -43.24
CA THR A 768 -10.00 -9.53 -41.90
C THR A 768 -8.78 -9.07 -41.11
N MET A 769 -8.90 -9.12 -39.78
CA MET A 769 -7.80 -8.89 -38.85
C MET A 769 -7.54 -10.18 -38.08
N ALA A 770 -6.28 -10.54 -37.91
CA ALA A 770 -5.88 -11.72 -37.16
C ALA A 770 -4.64 -11.45 -36.28
N VAL A 771 -4.35 -12.38 -35.37
CA VAL A 771 -3.15 -12.31 -34.52
C VAL A 771 -1.92 -12.62 -35.40
N GLU A 772 -0.87 -11.80 -35.32
CA GLU A 772 0.33 -11.98 -36.14
C GLU A 772 0.95 -13.38 -35.97
N GLY A 773 1.24 -14.04 -37.10
CA GLY A 773 1.79 -15.40 -37.14
C GLY A 773 0.74 -16.51 -37.11
N SER A 774 -0.54 -16.19 -36.88
CA SER A 774 -1.64 -17.13 -37.12
C SER A 774 -1.78 -17.49 -38.62
N THR A 775 -2.46 -18.60 -38.91
CA THR A 775 -2.79 -18.97 -40.29
C THR A 775 -4.22 -18.56 -40.59
N VAL A 776 -4.39 -17.54 -41.41
CA VAL A 776 -5.69 -17.00 -41.82
C VAL A 776 -6.21 -17.80 -43.01
N LYS A 777 -7.49 -18.19 -42.98
CA LYS A 777 -8.12 -18.98 -44.03
C LYS A 777 -9.00 -18.09 -44.91
N LEU A 778 -8.48 -17.68 -46.07
CA LEU A 778 -9.24 -16.85 -47.00
C LEU A 778 -10.21 -17.75 -47.78
N PRO A 779 -11.54 -17.55 -47.70
CA PRO A 779 -12.49 -18.39 -48.42
C PRO A 779 -12.35 -18.14 -49.93
N LEU A 780 -12.17 -19.22 -50.70
CA LEU A 780 -12.23 -19.18 -52.16
C LEU A 780 -13.62 -19.58 -52.63
N ARG A 781 -14.14 -18.90 -53.66
CA ARG A 781 -15.36 -19.27 -54.37
C ARG A 781 -14.96 -19.54 -55.81
N LEU A 782 -14.95 -20.82 -56.17
CA LEU A 782 -14.48 -21.34 -57.45
C LEU A 782 -15.65 -21.96 -58.20
N THR A 783 -15.63 -21.90 -59.53
CA THR A 783 -16.56 -22.63 -60.39
C THR A 783 -15.81 -23.33 -61.52
N GLY A 784 -16.32 -24.47 -62.00
CA GLY A 784 -15.68 -25.27 -63.06
C GLY A 784 -15.60 -26.76 -62.72
N GLU A 785 -14.55 -27.42 -63.18
CA GLU A 785 -14.20 -28.80 -62.83
C GLU A 785 -12.93 -28.87 -61.98
N GLY A 786 -13.07 -29.20 -60.71
CA GLY A 786 -11.94 -29.45 -59.83
C GLY A 786 -11.05 -30.62 -60.30
N PRO A 787 -9.75 -30.63 -59.93
CA PRO A 787 -9.08 -29.63 -59.09
C PRO A 787 -8.70 -28.36 -59.88
N TRP A 788 -8.75 -27.21 -59.21
CA TRP A 788 -8.33 -25.92 -59.75
C TRP A 788 -6.87 -25.62 -59.41
N LYS A 789 -6.18 -24.91 -60.30
CA LYS A 789 -4.91 -24.22 -60.05
C LYS A 789 -5.21 -22.73 -59.89
N VAL A 790 -5.13 -22.22 -58.67
CA VAL A 790 -5.33 -20.80 -58.37
C VAL A 790 -3.96 -20.14 -58.27
N PHE A 791 -3.73 -19.09 -59.07
CA PHE A 791 -2.54 -18.27 -59.01
C PHE A 791 -2.87 -16.97 -58.27
N TYR A 792 -2.03 -16.60 -57.30
CA TYR A 792 -2.25 -15.44 -56.45
C TYR A 792 -0.92 -14.77 -56.06
N SER A 793 -0.97 -13.51 -55.65
CA SER A 793 0.17 -12.78 -55.09
C SER A 793 -0.26 -11.96 -53.87
N ASN A 794 0.71 -11.47 -53.09
CA ASN A 794 0.49 -10.42 -52.10
C ASN A 794 1.06 -9.12 -52.69
N VAL A 795 0.20 -8.14 -52.93
CA VAL A 795 0.54 -6.86 -53.57
C VAL A 795 1.52 -6.05 -52.71
N ASN A 796 1.52 -6.26 -51.39
CA ASN A 796 2.42 -5.59 -50.44
C ASN A 796 3.79 -6.27 -50.32
N ASP A 797 4.02 -7.46 -50.91
CA ASP A 797 5.35 -8.09 -50.97
C ASP A 797 6.19 -7.49 -52.12
N THR A 798 6.59 -6.24 -51.92
CA THR A 798 7.48 -5.49 -52.84
C THR A 798 8.97 -5.79 -52.58
N SER A 799 9.31 -6.94 -51.99
CA SER A 799 10.69 -7.35 -51.70
C SER A 799 11.54 -7.55 -52.98
N ARG A 800 10.89 -7.60 -54.14
CA ARG A 800 11.44 -7.49 -55.50
C ARG A 800 10.53 -6.56 -56.31
N ASN A 801 11.03 -6.04 -57.44
CA ASN A 801 10.37 -5.02 -58.25
C ASN A 801 8.99 -5.41 -58.85
N ALA A 802 8.50 -6.63 -58.63
CA ALA A 802 7.14 -7.07 -58.90
C ALA A 802 6.70 -8.09 -57.82
N PRO A 803 5.42 -8.09 -57.39
CA PRO A 803 4.93 -9.00 -56.37
C PRO A 803 4.98 -10.46 -56.84
N ARG A 804 5.38 -11.37 -55.95
CA ARG A 804 5.58 -12.79 -56.27
C ARG A 804 4.24 -13.51 -56.47
N VAL A 805 4.03 -14.05 -57.67
CA VAL A 805 2.94 -14.99 -57.95
C VAL A 805 3.27 -16.37 -57.38
N LEU A 806 2.26 -17.03 -56.82
CA LEU A 806 2.28 -18.34 -56.17
C LEU A 806 1.13 -19.19 -56.73
N GLU A 807 1.39 -20.48 -56.95
CA GLU A 807 0.37 -21.45 -57.37
C GLU A 807 -0.15 -22.25 -56.16
N LYS A 808 -1.46 -22.47 -56.10
CA LYS A 808 -2.11 -23.39 -55.14
C LYS A 808 -3.13 -24.27 -55.86
N THR A 809 -3.00 -25.58 -55.71
CA THR A 809 -4.03 -26.53 -56.16
C THR A 809 -5.14 -26.64 -55.11
N ILE A 810 -6.39 -26.51 -55.55
CA ILE A 810 -7.62 -26.54 -54.73
C ILE A 810 -8.54 -27.67 -55.21
N LYS A 811 -9.22 -28.35 -54.29
CA LYS A 811 -10.05 -29.53 -54.60
C LYS A 811 -11.56 -29.30 -54.59
N HIS A 812 -12.05 -28.27 -53.89
CA HIS A 812 -13.48 -28.01 -53.69
C HIS A 812 -13.83 -26.56 -54.03
N ASP A 813 -15.07 -26.33 -54.44
CA ASP A 813 -15.61 -25.04 -54.89
C ASP A 813 -15.55 -23.95 -53.80
N ASN A 814 -15.54 -24.35 -52.52
CA ASN A 814 -15.59 -23.48 -51.34
C ASN A 814 -14.38 -23.62 -50.40
N ASP A 815 -13.27 -24.18 -50.90
CA ASP A 815 -12.04 -24.42 -50.10
C ASP A 815 -11.36 -23.10 -49.64
N PHE A 816 -10.26 -23.21 -48.89
CA PHE A 816 -9.57 -22.06 -48.31
C PHE A 816 -8.13 -21.88 -48.84
N LEU A 817 -7.72 -20.62 -49.00
CA LEU A 817 -6.33 -20.22 -49.17
C LEU A 817 -5.74 -19.86 -47.80
N ASP A 818 -4.91 -20.77 -47.26
CA ASP A 818 -4.16 -20.55 -46.01
C ASP A 818 -3.03 -19.52 -46.22
N VAL A 819 -3.08 -18.37 -45.53
CA VAL A 819 -2.06 -17.31 -45.56
C VAL A 819 -1.49 -17.01 -44.17
N ARG A 820 -0.25 -16.50 -44.11
CA ARG A 820 0.51 -16.23 -42.85
C ARG A 820 1.23 -14.88 -42.82
N THR A 821 1.01 -14.04 -43.82
CA THR A 821 1.54 -12.68 -43.92
C THR A 821 0.39 -11.71 -44.09
N LYS A 822 0.59 -10.45 -43.69
CA LYS A 822 -0.37 -9.39 -43.95
C LYS A 822 -0.15 -8.73 -45.31
N GLY A 823 -1.16 -8.01 -45.79
CA GLY A 823 -1.19 -7.34 -47.09
C GLY A 823 -2.47 -7.65 -47.87
N ILE A 824 -2.55 -7.10 -49.07
CA ILE A 824 -3.64 -7.34 -50.01
C ILE A 824 -3.26 -8.56 -50.86
N PHE A 825 -3.93 -9.67 -50.61
CA PHE A 825 -3.84 -10.86 -51.44
C PHE A 825 -4.71 -10.67 -52.68
N GLN A 826 -4.17 -10.93 -53.86
CA GLN A 826 -4.88 -10.82 -55.12
C GLN A 826 -4.77 -12.15 -55.90
N ILE A 827 -5.91 -12.71 -56.30
CA ILE A 827 -5.95 -13.80 -57.29
C ILE A 827 -5.60 -13.17 -58.65
N THR A 828 -4.57 -13.70 -59.30
CA THR A 828 -4.04 -13.18 -60.56
C THR A 828 -4.51 -14.00 -61.77
N ASP A 829 -4.68 -15.30 -61.59
CA ASP A 829 -5.16 -16.21 -62.65
C ASP A 829 -5.81 -17.47 -62.05
N VAL A 830 -6.64 -18.16 -62.82
CA VAL A 830 -7.19 -19.47 -62.45
C VAL A 830 -7.30 -20.40 -63.65
N TRP A 831 -6.93 -21.65 -63.44
CA TRP A 831 -7.23 -22.77 -64.32
C TRP A 831 -8.03 -23.81 -63.55
N ASP A 832 -8.89 -24.55 -64.23
CA ASP A 832 -9.46 -25.78 -63.68
C ASP A 832 -8.73 -27.02 -64.23
N ARG A 833 -9.31 -28.21 -64.08
CA ARG A 833 -8.74 -29.48 -64.56
C ARG A 833 -8.40 -29.48 -66.07
N GLN A 834 -9.02 -28.62 -66.88
CA GLN A 834 -8.77 -28.54 -68.32
C GLN A 834 -8.63 -27.11 -68.87
N CYS A 835 -9.40 -26.14 -68.38
CA CYS A 835 -9.55 -24.85 -69.04
C CYS A 835 -8.99 -23.66 -68.26
N HIS A 836 -8.53 -22.66 -69.01
CA HIS A 836 -8.24 -21.33 -68.51
C HIS A 836 -9.54 -20.62 -68.08
N GLY A 837 -9.45 -19.81 -67.02
CA GLY A 837 -10.59 -19.19 -66.36
C GLY A 837 -10.53 -17.67 -66.26
N ILE A 838 -11.48 -17.11 -65.50
CA ILE A 838 -11.63 -15.66 -65.31
C ILE A 838 -11.74 -15.34 -63.82
N VAL A 839 -10.85 -14.49 -63.32
CA VAL A 839 -10.93 -13.95 -61.96
C VAL A 839 -11.96 -12.83 -61.92
N ASP A 840 -12.86 -12.83 -60.93
CA ASP A 840 -13.86 -11.77 -60.79
C ASP A 840 -13.21 -10.46 -60.31
N PRO A 841 -13.26 -9.34 -61.06
CA PRO A 841 -12.54 -8.12 -60.71
C PRO A 841 -13.12 -7.39 -59.49
N LYS A 842 -14.35 -7.70 -59.04
CA LYS A 842 -14.94 -7.16 -57.81
C LYS A 842 -14.60 -8.01 -56.57
N ALA A 843 -14.05 -9.20 -56.78
CA ALA A 843 -13.76 -10.19 -55.74
C ALA A 843 -12.34 -10.79 -55.84
N SER A 844 -11.47 -10.21 -56.67
CA SER A 844 -10.12 -10.69 -56.93
C SER A 844 -9.15 -10.43 -55.77
N SER A 845 -9.48 -9.48 -54.88
CA SER A 845 -8.63 -9.07 -53.77
C SER A 845 -9.26 -9.34 -52.39
N PHE A 846 -8.40 -9.60 -51.41
CA PHE A 846 -8.75 -9.74 -49.99
C PHE A 846 -7.63 -9.14 -49.13
N GLU A 847 -8.00 -8.25 -48.20
CA GLU A 847 -7.06 -7.61 -47.28
C GLU A 847 -6.92 -8.42 -45.98
N VAL A 848 -5.68 -8.75 -45.61
CA VAL A 848 -5.34 -9.29 -44.29
C VAL A 848 -4.46 -8.28 -43.58
N ASP A 849 -4.88 -7.80 -42.41
CA ASP A 849 -4.01 -7.03 -41.51
C ASP A 849 -3.89 -7.74 -40.16
N TRP A 850 -2.93 -7.32 -39.35
CA TRP A 850 -2.76 -7.82 -37.99
C TRP A 850 -3.43 -6.90 -36.99
N PHE A 851 -4.01 -7.47 -35.92
CA PHE A 851 -4.31 -6.69 -34.73
C PHE A 851 -3.01 -6.02 -34.24
N PRO A 852 -3.02 -4.73 -33.87
CA PRO A 852 -1.82 -4.06 -33.39
C PRO A 852 -1.28 -4.77 -32.15
N ARG A 853 0.03 -5.01 -32.11
CA ARG A 853 0.71 -5.49 -30.91
C ARG A 853 0.53 -4.49 -29.78
N PRO A 854 0.51 -4.95 -28.51
CA PRO A 854 0.42 -4.04 -27.39
C PRO A 854 1.68 -3.16 -27.31
N GLU A 855 1.48 -1.87 -27.04
CA GLU A 855 2.52 -0.86 -26.86
C GLU A 855 2.43 -0.27 -25.45
N LEU A 856 3.57 -0.11 -24.79
CA LEU A 856 3.71 0.58 -23.51
C LEU A 856 4.62 1.80 -23.69
N ALA A 857 4.13 2.96 -23.27
CA ALA A 857 4.89 4.21 -23.20
C ALA A 857 4.84 4.79 -21.78
N ILE A 858 5.84 5.56 -21.38
CA ILE A 858 5.80 6.31 -20.11
C ILE A 858 5.14 7.67 -20.35
N VAL A 859 4.20 8.05 -19.48
CA VAL A 859 3.52 9.35 -19.56
C VAL A 859 4.51 10.43 -19.09
N GLN A 860 4.90 11.30 -20.02
CA GLN A 860 5.80 12.42 -19.73
C GLN A 860 5.08 13.48 -18.87
N SER A 861 5.81 14.10 -17.95
CA SER A 861 5.30 15.15 -17.06
C SER A 861 6.47 16.00 -16.56
N ALA A 862 6.20 17.07 -15.79
CA ALA A 862 7.26 17.86 -15.15
C ALA A 862 8.26 16.98 -14.35
N HIS A 863 7.76 15.92 -13.72
CA HIS A 863 8.52 14.98 -12.89
C HIS A 863 9.10 13.78 -13.65
N VAL A 864 8.78 13.58 -14.94
CA VAL A 864 9.18 12.40 -15.71
C VAL A 864 9.66 12.82 -17.10
N GLN A 865 10.98 12.79 -17.29
CA GLN A 865 11.66 13.29 -18.48
C GLN A 865 12.31 12.13 -19.29
N PRO A 866 12.44 12.26 -20.62
CA PRO A 866 13.16 11.29 -21.43
C PRO A 866 14.69 11.39 -21.21
N ASP A 867 15.32 10.22 -21.08
CA ASP A 867 16.75 10.00 -20.81
C ASP A 867 17.41 9.17 -21.93
N GLY A 868 16.68 8.93 -23.02
CA GLY A 868 17.14 8.23 -24.21
C GLY A 868 16.03 7.42 -24.88
N THR A 869 16.37 6.67 -25.92
CA THR A 869 15.42 5.76 -26.59
C THR A 869 14.93 4.69 -25.60
N ASN A 870 13.62 4.66 -25.32
CA ASN A 870 13.01 3.82 -24.29
C ASN A 870 13.59 3.99 -22.85
N SER A 871 14.30 5.09 -22.54
CA SER A 871 14.78 5.42 -21.19
C SER A 871 14.14 6.71 -20.69
N PHE A 872 13.71 6.72 -19.43
CA PHE A 872 13.13 7.87 -18.74
C PHE A 872 13.75 8.03 -17.36
N VAL A 873 13.81 9.26 -16.86
CA VAL A 873 14.21 9.60 -15.49
C VAL A 873 13.04 10.27 -14.79
N VAL A 874 12.67 9.72 -13.63
CA VAL A 874 11.79 10.39 -12.66
C VAL A 874 12.67 11.29 -11.78
N SER A 875 12.17 12.48 -11.44
CA SER A 875 12.85 13.42 -10.54
C SER A 875 13.30 12.74 -9.24
N ASP A 876 14.50 13.11 -8.76
CA ASP A 876 15.03 12.69 -7.46
C ASP A 876 13.98 12.81 -6.34
N VAL A 877 13.95 11.81 -5.46
CA VAL A 877 13.06 11.77 -4.29
C VAL A 877 13.86 11.35 -3.06
N CYS A 878 13.37 11.67 -1.87
CA CYS A 878 14.00 11.25 -0.62
C CYS A 878 13.54 9.85 -0.21
N GLU A 879 14.43 9.14 0.47
CA GLU A 879 14.17 7.84 1.10
C GLU A 879 12.91 7.91 1.99
N GLY A 880 11.93 7.06 1.71
CA GLY A 880 10.63 7.02 2.40
C GLY A 880 9.64 8.15 2.08
N ASP A 881 9.98 9.12 1.23
CA ASP A 881 8.99 10.05 0.66
C ASP A 881 8.35 9.44 -0.61
N VAL A 882 7.19 9.95 -1.01
CA VAL A 882 6.28 9.31 -1.97
C VAL A 882 6.66 9.60 -3.42
N SER A 883 6.69 8.56 -4.26
CA SER A 883 6.95 8.66 -5.71
C SER A 883 6.15 7.65 -6.53
N GLY A 884 5.92 7.96 -7.80
CA GLY A 884 5.30 7.09 -8.79
C GLY A 884 5.27 7.74 -10.18
N PHE A 885 4.98 6.95 -11.20
CA PHE A 885 4.85 7.42 -12.59
C PHE A 885 3.72 6.67 -13.31
N GLN A 886 3.22 7.23 -14.41
CA GLN A 886 2.16 6.58 -15.19
C GLN A 886 2.73 5.93 -16.46
N VAL A 887 2.15 4.79 -16.83
CA VAL A 887 2.33 4.15 -18.14
C VAL A 887 1.06 4.31 -18.95
N ALA A 888 1.19 4.58 -20.24
CA ALA A 888 0.13 4.50 -21.23
C ALA A 888 0.24 3.16 -21.96
N LEU A 889 -0.89 2.49 -22.15
CA LEU A 889 -1.03 1.16 -22.74
C LEU A 889 -1.99 1.24 -23.93
N LYS A 890 -1.63 0.61 -25.05
CA LYS A 890 -2.38 0.63 -26.30
C LYS A 890 -2.35 -0.75 -26.94
N GLY A 891 -3.50 -1.28 -27.34
CA GLY A 891 -3.67 -2.67 -27.79
C GLY A 891 -5.07 -3.18 -27.38
N THR A 892 -5.22 -4.47 -27.12
CA THR A 892 -6.51 -5.13 -26.86
C THR A 892 -6.64 -5.57 -25.39
N PRO A 893 -7.24 -4.75 -24.50
CA PRO A 893 -7.29 -5.05 -23.07
C PRO A 893 -8.06 -6.35 -22.73
N PRO A 894 -7.82 -6.95 -21.55
CA PRO A 894 -6.87 -6.53 -20.52
C PRO A 894 -5.41 -6.69 -20.93
N PHE A 895 -4.56 -5.77 -20.46
CA PHE A 895 -3.10 -5.82 -20.57
C PHE A 895 -2.51 -6.49 -19.34
N HIS A 896 -1.47 -7.31 -19.50
CA HIS A 896 -0.62 -7.83 -18.43
C HIS A 896 0.80 -7.32 -18.63
N VAL A 897 1.40 -6.77 -17.58
CA VAL A 897 2.67 -6.03 -17.65
C VAL A 897 3.65 -6.59 -16.62
N GLU A 898 4.78 -7.16 -17.07
CA GLU A 898 5.83 -7.66 -16.18
C GLU A 898 7.05 -6.73 -16.17
N TYR A 899 7.50 -6.37 -14.97
CA TYR A 899 8.65 -5.50 -14.78
C TYR A 899 9.56 -5.97 -13.65
N GLN A 900 10.83 -5.60 -13.74
CA GLN A 900 11.81 -5.82 -12.67
C GLN A 900 12.24 -4.48 -12.08
N ILE A 901 12.37 -4.45 -10.76
CA ILE A 901 12.93 -3.33 -10.01
C ILE A 901 14.34 -3.74 -9.59
N ARG A 902 15.37 -3.15 -10.23
CA ARG A 902 16.76 -3.23 -9.77
C ARG A 902 17.06 -2.04 -8.86
N HIS A 903 17.34 -2.33 -7.60
CA HIS A 903 17.87 -1.37 -6.64
C HIS A 903 19.40 -1.51 -6.55
N GLN A 904 20.11 -0.43 -6.83
CA GLN A 904 21.55 -0.29 -6.72
C GLN A 904 21.88 0.67 -5.56
N PRO A 905 22.27 0.16 -4.38
CA PRO A 905 22.71 1.02 -3.28
C PRO A 905 24.04 1.70 -3.64
N ALA A 906 24.35 2.80 -2.93
CA ALA A 906 25.61 3.54 -3.08
C ALA A 906 26.85 2.73 -2.62
N SER A 907 26.64 1.74 -1.76
CA SER A 907 27.63 0.73 -1.38
C SER A 907 26.95 -0.63 -1.19
N GLY A 908 27.58 -1.71 -1.63
CA GLY A 908 27.04 -3.08 -1.57
C GLY A 908 26.42 -3.60 -2.88
N PRO A 909 25.95 -4.86 -2.89
CA PRO A 909 25.44 -5.53 -4.08
C PRO A 909 24.06 -4.99 -4.51
N ALA A 910 23.77 -5.08 -5.81
CA ALA A 910 22.45 -4.78 -6.34
C ALA A 910 21.42 -5.85 -5.91
N SER A 911 20.19 -5.42 -5.59
CA SER A 911 19.04 -6.31 -5.38
C SER A 911 18.04 -6.18 -6.52
N ILE A 912 17.42 -7.28 -6.96
CA ILE A 912 16.41 -7.29 -8.03
C ILE A 912 15.13 -7.93 -7.49
N SER A 913 14.00 -7.23 -7.69
CA SER A 913 12.64 -7.73 -7.45
C SER A 913 11.92 -7.83 -8.80
N ARG A 914 10.97 -8.76 -8.93
CA ARG A 914 10.02 -8.83 -10.05
C ARG A 914 8.63 -8.49 -9.55
N LYS A 915 7.85 -7.80 -10.38
CA LYS A 915 6.46 -7.44 -10.15
C LYS A 915 5.69 -7.45 -11.47
N ASP A 916 4.38 -7.57 -11.35
CA ASP A 916 3.45 -7.63 -12.46
C ASP A 916 2.15 -6.89 -12.09
N PHE A 917 1.35 -6.53 -13.10
CA PHE A 917 -0.01 -6.03 -12.90
C PHE A 917 -0.87 -6.21 -14.16
N GLU A 918 -2.18 -6.31 -13.94
CA GLU A 918 -3.20 -6.33 -14.99
C GLU A 918 -3.96 -4.99 -15.05
N ALA A 919 -4.19 -4.46 -16.26
CA ALA A 919 -4.88 -3.20 -16.49
C ALA A 919 -5.86 -3.31 -17.68
N ALA A 920 -7.12 -2.90 -17.51
CA ALA A 920 -8.09 -2.84 -18.60
C ALA A 920 -8.18 -1.46 -19.28
N LEU A 921 -7.71 -0.41 -18.61
CA LEU A 921 -7.67 0.95 -19.14
C LEU A 921 -6.33 1.20 -19.84
N GLY A 922 -6.32 2.07 -20.86
CA GLY A 922 -5.12 2.47 -21.59
C GLY A 922 -4.11 3.33 -20.81
N LYS A 923 -4.24 3.42 -19.48
CA LYS A 923 -3.33 4.09 -18.55
C LYS A 923 -3.30 3.32 -17.23
N ALA A 924 -2.12 3.15 -16.65
CA ALA A 924 -1.94 2.58 -15.31
C ALA A 924 -0.89 3.39 -14.52
N SER A 925 -1.02 3.42 -13.18
CA SER A 925 -0.06 4.09 -12.30
C SER A 925 0.86 3.07 -11.64
N VAL A 926 2.18 3.28 -11.73
CA VAL A 926 3.21 2.43 -11.14
C VAL A 926 3.82 3.16 -9.94
N PRO A 927 3.61 2.67 -8.70
CA PRO A 927 4.25 3.26 -7.52
C PRO A 927 5.74 2.94 -7.50
N ALA A 928 6.57 3.95 -7.22
CA ALA A 928 8.00 3.75 -7.07
C ALA A 928 8.31 3.25 -5.65
N ASP A 929 9.25 2.31 -5.55
CA ASP A 929 9.88 1.94 -4.28
C ASP A 929 10.93 3.02 -3.92
N THR A 930 10.70 3.68 -2.79
CA THR A 930 11.60 4.68 -2.19
C THR A 930 12.10 4.23 -0.81
N SER A 931 11.88 2.97 -0.43
CA SER A 931 12.07 2.46 0.94
C SER A 931 13.53 2.46 1.44
N ARG A 932 14.51 2.56 0.53
CA ARG A 932 15.95 2.57 0.81
C ARG A 932 16.66 3.54 -0.12
N ALA A 933 17.73 4.17 0.34
CA ALA A 933 18.57 5.03 -0.49
C ALA A 933 19.32 4.25 -1.60
N GLY A 934 19.39 4.82 -2.81
CA GLY A 934 20.08 4.22 -3.95
C GLY A 934 19.52 4.66 -5.30
N GLN A 935 20.03 4.09 -6.39
CA GLN A 935 19.39 4.20 -7.70
C GLN A 935 18.47 3.01 -7.96
N TYR A 936 17.23 3.32 -8.33
CA TYR A 936 16.23 2.37 -8.76
C TYR A 936 16.11 2.39 -10.29
N THR A 937 16.05 1.21 -10.89
CA THR A 937 15.83 1.01 -12.32
C THR A 937 14.67 0.04 -12.50
N TYR A 938 13.55 0.56 -12.99
CA TYR A 938 12.36 -0.18 -13.36
C TYR A 938 12.50 -0.56 -14.84
N THR A 939 12.69 -1.84 -15.13
CA THR A 939 12.72 -2.33 -16.52
C THR A 939 11.44 -3.13 -16.78
N PHE A 940 10.56 -2.58 -17.61
CA PHE A 940 9.42 -3.30 -18.17
C PHE A 940 9.96 -4.30 -19.18
N ASN A 941 9.78 -5.59 -18.89
CA ASN A 941 10.41 -6.69 -19.63
C ASN A 941 9.44 -7.41 -20.56
N SER A 942 8.18 -7.51 -20.16
CA SER A 942 7.12 -8.18 -20.92
C SER A 942 5.86 -7.31 -20.90
N LEU A 943 5.15 -7.34 -22.02
CA LEU A 943 3.83 -6.76 -22.19
C LEU A 943 3.02 -7.75 -23.02
N SER A 944 1.87 -8.14 -22.49
CA SER A 944 0.91 -8.98 -23.20
C SER A 944 -0.49 -8.38 -23.10
N ASP A 945 -1.37 -8.83 -23.99
CA ASP A 945 -2.78 -8.45 -24.02
C ASP A 945 -3.66 -9.68 -24.34
N ASN A 946 -4.97 -9.48 -24.45
CA ASN A 946 -5.95 -10.55 -24.69
C ASN A 946 -5.70 -11.34 -26.00
N LEU A 947 -4.91 -10.80 -26.94
CA LEU A 947 -4.54 -11.45 -28.20
C LEU A 947 -3.07 -11.90 -28.24
N TYR A 948 -2.18 -11.18 -27.57
CA TYR A 948 -0.73 -11.34 -27.62
C TYR A 948 -0.16 -11.77 -26.25
N ILE A 949 -0.53 -12.97 -25.79
CA ILE A 949 -0.17 -13.51 -24.46
C ILE A 949 1.34 -13.57 -24.18
N ASN A 950 2.20 -13.66 -25.21
CA ASN A 950 3.65 -13.81 -25.08
C ASN A 950 4.43 -12.96 -26.12
N ASP A 951 4.45 -11.64 -25.98
CA ASP A 951 5.19 -10.78 -26.91
C ASP A 951 6.71 -10.76 -26.64
N ARG A 952 7.42 -11.74 -27.23
CA ARG A 952 8.90 -11.82 -27.25
C ARG A 952 9.57 -10.74 -28.11
N THR A 953 8.82 -9.86 -28.76
CA THR A 953 9.34 -8.74 -29.58
C THR A 953 9.22 -7.38 -28.87
N PHE A 954 8.56 -7.34 -27.70
CA PHE A 954 8.49 -6.15 -26.86
C PHE A 954 9.88 -5.63 -26.52
N LYS A 955 10.13 -4.34 -26.79
CA LYS A 955 11.41 -3.68 -26.51
C LYS A 955 11.37 -3.12 -25.09
N PRO A 956 12.24 -3.60 -24.17
CA PRO A 956 12.17 -3.18 -22.79
C PRO A 956 12.19 -1.65 -22.63
N VAL A 957 11.30 -1.15 -21.77
CA VAL A 957 11.22 0.27 -21.40
C VAL A 957 11.83 0.42 -20.02
N THR A 958 12.72 1.39 -19.86
CA THR A 958 13.46 1.61 -18.61
C THR A 958 13.07 2.95 -18.00
N VAL A 959 12.74 2.94 -16.72
CA VAL A 959 12.55 4.15 -15.90
C VAL A 959 13.57 4.12 -14.78
N LYS A 960 14.32 5.22 -14.61
CA LYS A 960 15.30 5.40 -13.55
C LYS A 960 14.75 6.37 -12.51
N GLN A 961 15.03 6.13 -11.24
CA GLN A 961 14.86 7.14 -10.19
C GLN A 961 16.02 7.06 -9.19
N LYS A 962 16.50 8.21 -8.72
CA LYS A 962 17.49 8.32 -7.65
C LYS A 962 16.75 8.63 -6.34
N VAL A 963 16.94 7.76 -5.36
CA VAL A 963 16.39 7.90 -4.00
C VAL A 963 17.53 8.38 -3.12
N ASN A 964 17.46 9.66 -2.74
CA ASN A 964 18.43 10.32 -1.88
C ASN A 964 18.26 9.85 -0.44
N GLN A 965 19.37 9.47 0.21
CA GLN A 965 19.36 9.06 1.61
C GLN A 965 18.89 10.21 2.49
N LYS A 966 18.12 9.92 3.56
CA LYS A 966 17.84 10.98 4.54
C LYS A 966 19.15 11.43 5.18
N PRO A 967 19.42 12.75 5.27
CA PRO A 967 20.62 13.23 5.92
C PRO A 967 20.62 12.82 7.40
N THR A 968 21.81 12.55 7.95
CA THR A 968 21.98 12.20 9.36
C THR A 968 22.99 13.13 10.01
N ALA A 969 22.75 13.41 11.29
CA ALA A 969 23.55 14.34 12.08
C ALA A 969 23.77 13.73 13.46
N ALA A 970 25.01 13.76 13.94
CA ALA A 970 25.41 13.20 15.23
C ALA A 970 26.42 14.11 15.93
N PHE A 971 26.50 14.01 17.25
CA PHE A 971 27.56 14.64 18.02
C PHE A 971 28.84 13.80 17.90
N ALA A 972 29.99 14.44 17.65
CA ALA A 972 31.26 13.73 17.54
C ALA A 972 31.76 13.19 18.91
N LYS A 973 31.24 13.74 20.01
CA LYS A 973 31.48 13.32 21.39
C LYS A 973 30.13 13.16 22.13
N PRO A 974 29.32 12.14 21.79
CA PRO A 974 27.96 11.99 22.33
C PRO A 974 28.01 11.67 23.83
N GLY A 975 27.06 12.23 24.58
CA GLY A 975 27.00 12.07 26.04
C GLY A 975 28.07 12.83 26.83
N GLN A 976 28.98 13.59 26.19
CA GLN A 976 29.89 14.49 26.92
C GLN A 976 29.09 15.62 27.61
N THR A 977 29.57 16.04 28.78
CA THR A 977 29.17 17.30 29.42
C THR A 977 30.22 18.39 29.13
N PHE A 978 29.78 19.51 28.57
CA PHE A 978 30.59 20.71 28.36
C PHE A 978 30.30 21.75 29.46
N LYS A 979 31.33 22.36 30.03
CA LYS A 979 31.19 23.39 31.09
C LYS A 979 31.12 24.79 30.47
N TYR A 980 30.16 25.60 30.89
CA TYR A 980 30.05 27.00 30.48
C TYR A 980 29.86 27.91 31.70
N CYS A 981 30.51 29.08 31.73
CA CYS A 981 30.25 30.13 32.72
C CYS A 981 29.20 31.14 32.20
N LYS A 982 28.25 31.55 33.05
CA LYS A 982 27.24 32.57 32.73
C LYS A 982 27.83 33.97 32.46
N THR A 983 28.90 34.34 33.15
CA THR A 983 29.70 35.56 32.92
C THR A 983 30.98 35.25 32.13
N ASP A 984 31.56 36.24 31.47
CA ASP A 984 32.54 36.01 30.38
C ASP A 984 34.00 36.21 30.77
N GLN A 985 34.86 35.21 30.45
CA GLN A 985 36.32 35.22 30.61
C GLN A 985 37.06 34.33 29.57
N GLY A 986 36.64 34.38 28.30
CA GLY A 986 37.41 33.79 27.18
C GLY A 986 36.98 32.38 26.75
N GLU A 987 37.65 31.89 25.68
CA GLU A 987 37.39 30.69 24.87
C GLU A 987 36.35 29.68 25.41
N SER A 988 35.13 29.72 24.87
CA SER A 988 34.09 28.71 25.13
C SER A 988 34.27 27.46 24.26
N GLU A 989 34.30 26.27 24.89
CA GLU A 989 34.41 24.97 24.22
C GLU A 989 33.32 24.77 23.15
N SER A 990 33.70 24.68 21.87
CA SER A 990 32.78 24.38 20.78
C SER A 990 32.27 22.93 20.85
N ILE A 991 31.02 22.71 20.39
CA ILE A 991 30.42 21.36 20.35
C ILE A 991 30.56 20.79 18.93
N PRO A 992 31.46 19.82 18.69
CA PRO A 992 31.66 19.25 17.36
C PRO A 992 30.56 18.27 16.97
N ILE A 993 30.05 18.41 15.75
CA ILE A 993 29.08 17.50 15.12
C ILE A 993 29.60 16.97 13.78
N THR A 994 29.12 15.78 13.41
CA THR A 994 29.32 15.15 12.10
C THR A 994 27.99 15.07 11.36
N LEU A 995 28.05 15.30 10.04
CA LEU A 995 26.90 15.41 9.14
C LEU A 995 27.12 14.52 7.92
N ASN A 996 26.19 13.61 7.64
CA ASN A 996 26.18 12.77 6.44
C ASN A 996 25.00 13.16 5.55
N GLY A 997 25.26 13.33 4.25
CA GLY A 997 24.35 13.90 3.28
C GLY A 997 25.08 14.91 2.38
N VAL A 998 24.35 15.74 1.65
CA VAL A 998 24.89 16.70 0.67
C VAL A 998 24.86 18.12 1.24
N PRO A 999 26.00 18.81 1.46
CA PRO A 999 25.98 20.22 1.86
C PRO A 999 25.38 21.11 0.76
N PRO A 1000 24.76 22.26 1.10
CA PRO A 1000 24.66 22.87 2.42
C PRO A 1000 23.60 22.22 3.33
N PHE A 1001 23.95 22.01 4.60
CA PHE A 1001 23.01 21.55 5.63
C PHE A 1001 22.33 22.71 6.36
N ASN A 1002 21.10 22.50 6.80
CA ASN A 1002 20.37 23.34 7.75
C ASN A 1002 19.97 22.46 8.95
N LEU A 1003 20.30 22.90 10.16
CA LEU A 1003 20.05 22.15 11.40
C LEU A 1003 19.07 22.87 12.32
N GLU A 1004 18.22 22.07 12.97
CA GLU A 1004 17.48 22.48 14.17
C GLU A 1004 17.97 21.67 15.38
N PHE A 1005 18.22 22.36 16.49
CA PHE A 1005 18.56 21.75 17.77
C PHE A 1005 17.44 21.99 18.79
N GLU A 1006 17.09 20.97 19.58
CA GLU A 1006 16.23 21.07 20.75
C GLU A 1006 17.13 21.36 21.96
N ILE A 1007 16.99 22.54 22.58
CA ILE A 1007 17.61 22.87 23.86
C ILE A 1007 16.56 22.63 24.95
N ARG A 1008 16.71 21.52 25.69
CA ARG A 1008 15.82 21.19 26.81
C ARG A 1008 16.50 21.49 28.14
N HIS A 1009 16.10 22.60 28.76
CA HIS A 1009 16.51 22.98 30.10
C HIS A 1009 15.87 22.06 31.14
N GLN A 1010 16.59 21.67 32.19
CA GLN A 1010 16.05 20.87 33.30
C GLN A 1010 14.89 21.58 34.04
N SER A 1011 14.82 22.91 33.98
CA SER A 1011 13.82 23.76 34.63
C SER A 1011 12.62 24.14 33.76
N SER A 1012 12.53 23.67 32.50
CA SER A 1012 11.40 23.97 31.60
C SER A 1012 10.90 22.70 30.91
N PRO A 1013 9.58 22.40 30.94
CA PRO A 1013 9.01 21.32 30.14
C PRO A 1013 8.91 21.69 28.65
N ILE A 1014 8.96 22.99 28.31
CA ILE A 1014 8.97 23.50 26.94
C ILE A 1014 10.44 23.61 26.48
N PRO A 1015 10.86 22.90 25.42
CA PRO A 1015 12.19 23.04 24.83
C PRO A 1015 12.26 24.28 23.92
N GLU A 1016 13.42 24.93 23.89
CA GLU A 1016 13.74 26.01 22.95
C GLU A 1016 14.40 25.44 21.69
N VAL A 1017 14.22 26.10 20.53
CA VAL A 1017 14.73 25.59 19.25
C VAL A 1017 15.74 26.56 18.65
N TYR A 1018 17.00 26.13 18.60
CA TYR A 1018 18.08 26.86 17.92
C TYR A 1018 18.21 26.38 16.47
N ARG A 1019 18.56 27.29 15.55
CA ARG A 1019 18.63 27.03 14.11
C ARG A 1019 19.98 27.49 13.55
N THR A 1020 20.64 26.60 12.80
CA THR A 1020 21.90 26.91 12.10
C THR A 1020 21.74 26.60 10.61
N PRO A 1021 21.57 27.62 9.74
CA PRO A 1021 21.47 27.43 8.31
C PRO A 1021 22.83 27.38 7.60
N ALA A 1022 22.84 26.90 6.36
CA ALA A 1022 23.94 27.03 5.39
C ALA A 1022 25.32 26.47 5.81
N ILE A 1023 25.34 25.31 6.46
CA ILE A 1023 26.58 24.60 6.82
C ILE A 1023 27.15 23.89 5.58
N ASN A 1024 28.27 24.37 5.05
CA ASN A 1024 28.86 23.89 3.78
C ASN A 1024 29.77 22.65 3.92
N SER A 1025 29.85 22.02 5.10
CA SER A 1025 30.82 20.97 5.44
C SER A 1025 30.18 19.80 6.20
N ASN A 1026 30.75 18.60 6.04
CA ASN A 1026 30.33 17.38 6.75
C ASN A 1026 30.78 17.31 8.22
N SER A 1027 31.53 18.31 8.68
CA SER A 1027 31.80 18.60 10.09
C SER A 1027 31.42 20.05 10.39
N TYR A 1028 30.96 20.32 11.61
CA TYR A 1028 30.62 21.65 12.07
C TYR A 1028 30.83 21.78 13.58
N GLU A 1029 31.11 22.99 14.05
CA GLU A 1029 31.34 23.31 15.46
C GLU A 1029 30.25 24.28 15.93
N ILE A 1030 29.35 23.80 16.78
CA ILE A 1030 28.22 24.59 17.27
C ILE A 1030 28.72 25.55 18.36
N GLN A 1031 28.48 26.85 18.13
CA GLN A 1031 28.57 27.91 19.12
C GLN A 1031 27.14 28.31 19.52
N ILE A 1032 26.68 27.93 20.72
CA ILE A 1032 25.33 28.29 21.19
C ILE A 1032 25.38 29.62 21.95
N PRO A 1033 24.58 30.63 21.56
CA PRO A 1033 24.55 31.91 22.26
C PRO A 1033 24.12 31.75 23.73
N ARG A 1034 24.88 32.30 24.68
CA ARG A 1034 24.63 32.13 26.12
C ARG A 1034 23.25 32.63 26.59
N HIS A 1035 22.58 33.50 25.83
CA HIS A 1035 21.20 33.93 26.12
C HIS A 1035 20.14 32.81 25.90
N GLN A 1036 20.51 31.72 25.21
CA GLN A 1036 19.68 30.52 25.00
C GLN A 1036 20.03 29.40 25.99
N LEU A 1037 20.89 29.70 26.98
CA LEU A 1037 21.31 28.77 28.04
C LEU A 1037 20.86 29.33 29.38
N ARG A 1038 20.02 28.59 30.10
CA ARG A 1038 19.64 28.91 31.48
C ARG A 1038 20.66 28.31 32.45
N LEU A 1039 20.58 28.57 33.75
CA LEU A 1039 21.46 27.91 34.74
C LEU A 1039 21.19 26.39 34.85
N GLY A 1040 22.20 25.63 35.28
CA GLY A 1040 22.12 24.20 35.55
C GLY A 1040 22.41 23.31 34.33
N THR A 1041 22.09 22.02 34.45
CA THR A 1041 22.33 21.01 33.40
C THR A 1041 21.21 20.99 32.36
N GLN A 1042 21.57 20.89 31.08
CA GLN A 1042 20.65 21.01 29.96
C GLN A 1042 21.03 20.03 28.87
N THR A 1043 20.03 19.30 28.33
CA THR A 1043 20.27 18.36 27.23
C THR A 1043 20.00 19.06 25.91
N ILE A 1044 21.00 19.13 25.05
CA ILE A 1044 20.83 19.48 23.65
C ILE A 1044 20.60 18.19 22.87
N ARG A 1045 19.59 18.16 22.01
CA ARG A 1045 19.37 17.12 21.00
C ARG A 1045 19.36 17.74 19.61
N ILE A 1046 19.71 16.96 18.60
CA ILE A 1046 19.49 17.34 17.21
C ILE A 1046 18.02 17.02 16.90
N ARG A 1047 17.23 18.02 16.52
CA ARG A 1047 15.78 17.90 16.30
C ARG A 1047 15.45 17.54 14.85
N SER A 1048 16.13 18.19 13.92
CA SER A 1048 16.06 17.85 12.49
C SER A 1048 17.30 18.32 11.73
N VAL A 1049 17.59 17.63 10.63
CA VAL A 1049 18.57 18.01 9.63
C VAL A 1049 17.91 18.03 8.25
N ARG A 1050 18.14 19.11 7.50
CA ARG A 1050 17.82 19.23 6.08
C ARG A 1050 19.11 19.44 5.32
N ASP A 1051 19.23 18.87 4.12
CA ASP A 1051 20.44 18.99 3.30
C ASP A 1051 20.19 19.64 1.92
N GLY A 1052 21.25 19.81 1.15
CA GLY A 1052 21.25 20.43 -0.17
C GLY A 1052 20.57 19.58 -1.26
N SER A 1053 20.25 18.31 -0.99
CA SER A 1053 19.39 17.50 -1.85
C SER A 1053 17.89 17.77 -1.64
N GLY A 1054 17.55 18.61 -0.66
CA GLY A 1054 16.18 18.94 -0.29
C GLY A 1054 15.55 17.95 0.69
N CYS A 1055 16.28 16.90 1.09
CA CYS A 1055 15.77 15.89 2.01
C CYS A 1055 15.81 16.36 3.46
N HIS A 1056 14.82 15.94 4.24
CA HIS A 1056 14.70 16.22 5.68
C HIS A 1056 14.69 14.92 6.48
N SER A 1057 15.37 14.96 7.62
CA SER A 1057 15.35 13.92 8.64
C SER A 1057 14.94 14.55 9.97
N ILE A 1058 13.94 13.99 10.61
CA ILE A 1058 13.44 14.40 11.93
C ILE A 1058 13.75 13.25 12.88
N SER A 1059 14.28 13.57 14.06
CA SER A 1059 14.56 12.56 15.09
C SER A 1059 13.27 12.17 15.81
N ASP A 1060 12.58 11.13 15.33
CA ASP A 1060 11.37 10.62 15.98
C ASP A 1060 11.71 10.09 17.39
N TYR A 1061 11.04 10.65 18.40
CA TYR A 1061 11.27 10.34 19.83
C TYR A 1061 11.02 8.87 20.23
N THR A 1062 10.50 8.03 19.33
CA THR A 1062 9.94 6.70 19.62
C THR A 1062 10.63 5.53 18.92
N SER A 1063 11.58 5.77 18.00
CA SER A 1063 12.22 4.72 17.21
C SER A 1063 13.64 4.36 17.66
N ALA A 1064 14.35 5.26 18.34
CA ALA A 1064 15.74 5.10 18.79
C ALA A 1064 15.94 4.16 20.01
N HIS A 1065 15.10 3.12 20.14
CA HIS A 1065 15.03 2.31 21.36
C HIS A 1065 15.36 0.82 21.17
N ARG A 1066 15.81 0.39 19.96
CA ARG A 1066 15.94 -1.03 19.62
C ARG A 1066 17.33 -1.57 19.27
N ASP A 1067 18.23 -0.78 18.65
CA ASP A 1067 19.48 -1.29 18.08
C ASP A 1067 20.77 -0.54 18.50
N THR A 1068 20.83 -0.04 19.74
CA THR A 1068 22.11 0.17 20.45
C THR A 1068 21.92 -0.05 21.95
N PRO A 1069 22.83 -0.77 22.65
CA PRO A 1069 22.70 -1.06 24.08
C PRO A 1069 23.08 0.11 25.00
N ASP A 1070 23.37 1.30 24.45
CA ASP A 1070 23.73 2.48 25.25
C ASP A 1070 23.12 3.77 24.68
N GLY A 1071 22.06 4.26 25.33
CA GLY A 1071 21.18 5.36 24.86
C GLY A 1071 21.78 6.77 24.88
N LYS A 1072 23.10 6.90 24.74
CA LYS A 1072 23.85 8.18 24.84
C LYS A 1072 24.05 8.90 23.50
N ALA A 1073 23.84 8.22 22.37
CA ALA A 1073 24.31 8.64 21.05
C ALA A 1073 23.76 9.99 20.50
N HIS A 1074 22.59 10.44 20.96
CA HIS A 1074 21.84 11.53 20.34
C HIS A 1074 21.67 12.80 21.21
N SER A 1075 22.39 12.90 22.32
CA SER A 1075 22.38 14.10 23.16
C SER A 1075 23.75 14.47 23.71
N VAL A 1076 23.94 15.76 23.94
CA VAL A 1076 25.08 16.35 24.65
C VAL A 1076 24.54 17.15 25.83
N GLN A 1077 25.28 17.20 26.93
CA GLN A 1077 24.93 18.03 28.08
C GLN A 1077 25.76 19.32 28.05
N ILE A 1078 25.11 20.47 28.21
CA ILE A 1078 25.77 21.67 28.71
C ILE A 1078 25.42 21.80 30.19
N GLN A 1079 26.42 22.10 31.01
CA GLN A 1079 26.20 22.56 32.37
C GLN A 1079 26.63 24.03 32.44
N LEU A 1080 25.64 24.93 32.46
CA LEU A 1080 25.88 26.36 32.65
C LEU A 1080 25.98 26.65 34.15
N PHE A 1081 27.17 26.95 34.61
CA PHE A 1081 27.43 27.38 35.97
C PHE A 1081 27.19 28.88 36.12
N GLU A 1082 26.56 29.25 37.24
CA GLU A 1082 26.69 30.59 37.78
C GLU A 1082 28.15 30.78 38.22
N ALA A 1083 28.72 31.96 38.00
CA ALA A 1083 30.00 32.26 38.64
C ALA A 1083 29.79 32.33 40.17
N PRO A 1084 30.76 31.89 40.97
CA PRO A 1084 30.63 31.86 42.41
C PRO A 1084 30.46 33.29 42.91
N THR A 1085 29.52 33.49 43.82
CA THR A 1085 29.13 34.81 44.29
C THR A 1085 29.34 34.89 45.79
N ILE A 1086 30.07 35.93 46.22
CA ILE A 1086 30.23 36.25 47.63
C ILE A 1086 29.25 37.37 47.98
N TYR A 1087 28.34 37.06 48.90
CA TYR A 1087 27.39 38.01 49.46
C TYR A 1087 27.81 38.31 50.89
N PRO A 1088 27.70 39.54 51.40
CA PRO A 1088 27.70 39.73 52.83
C PRO A 1088 26.48 39.01 53.41
N LEU A 1089 26.66 38.23 54.48
CA LEU A 1089 25.57 37.52 55.17
C LEU A 1089 24.50 38.49 55.70
N GLU A 1090 24.89 39.75 55.89
CA GLU A 1090 24.04 40.83 56.35
C GLU A 1090 24.18 41.99 55.36
N THR A 1091 23.08 42.43 54.75
CA THR A 1091 23.13 43.45 53.68
C THR A 1091 23.51 44.84 54.18
N ARG A 1092 23.24 45.15 55.46
CA ARG A 1092 23.57 46.41 56.11
C ARG A 1092 25.01 46.84 55.85
N THR A 1093 25.20 48.08 55.41
CA THR A 1093 26.50 48.76 55.41
C THR A 1093 26.94 49.14 56.83
N ASP A 1094 26.15 48.80 57.84
CA ASP A 1094 26.12 49.47 59.14
C ASP A 1094 25.85 48.41 60.25
N TYR A 1095 26.90 47.87 60.88
CA TYR A 1095 26.87 46.76 61.85
C TYR A 1095 27.06 47.25 63.30
N CYS A 1096 26.16 46.94 64.22
CA CYS A 1096 26.33 47.26 65.63
C CYS A 1096 27.62 46.65 66.24
N VAL A 1097 28.24 47.31 67.22
CA VAL A 1097 29.51 46.82 67.83
C VAL A 1097 29.31 45.44 68.48
N GLY A 1098 30.26 44.51 68.26
CA GLY A 1098 30.19 43.12 68.75
C GLY A 1098 29.49 42.13 67.81
N GLU A 1099 28.97 42.61 66.69
CA GLU A 1099 28.43 41.77 65.62
C GLU A 1099 29.54 41.21 64.71
N ARG A 1100 29.18 40.49 63.65
CA ARG A 1100 30.14 39.73 62.84
C ARG A 1100 29.99 40.07 61.36
N LEU A 1101 31.09 40.49 60.74
CA LEU A 1101 31.23 40.56 59.29
C LEU A 1101 31.26 39.14 58.71
N GLY A 1102 30.07 38.57 58.56
CA GLY A 1102 29.85 37.34 57.83
C GLY A 1102 29.70 37.59 56.33
N TYR A 1103 30.24 36.67 55.54
CA TYR A 1103 30.04 36.56 54.10
C TYR A 1103 29.67 35.13 53.74
N SER A 1104 28.63 34.99 52.91
CA SER A 1104 28.17 33.73 52.35
C SER A 1104 28.82 33.54 51.00
N LEU A 1105 29.42 32.38 50.80
CA LEU A 1105 30.08 31.96 49.58
C LEU A 1105 29.15 31.00 48.85
N ALA A 1106 28.49 31.49 47.80
CA ALA A 1106 27.62 30.70 46.95
C ALA A 1106 28.43 30.08 45.80
N GLY A 1107 28.43 28.76 45.73
CA GLY A 1107 29.28 27.93 44.85
C GLY A 1107 29.63 26.62 45.56
N ALA A 1108 30.68 25.90 45.14
CA ALA A 1108 31.15 24.69 45.81
C ALA A 1108 32.47 24.89 46.57
N ALA A 1109 32.45 24.62 47.87
CA ALA A 1109 33.65 24.61 48.70
C ALA A 1109 34.67 23.55 48.23
N PRO A 1110 35.98 23.78 48.38
CA PRO A 1110 36.60 24.95 49.01
C PRO A 1110 36.61 26.18 48.08
N PHE A 1111 36.48 27.36 48.68
CA PHE A 1111 36.55 28.66 48.01
C PHE A 1111 37.88 29.36 48.28
N GLU A 1112 38.23 30.29 47.39
CA GLU A 1112 39.28 31.27 47.62
C GLU A 1112 38.70 32.69 47.54
N VAL A 1113 39.11 33.55 48.47
CA VAL A 1113 38.57 34.90 48.67
C VAL A 1113 39.73 35.88 48.80
N TRP A 1114 39.62 37.02 48.13
CA TRP A 1114 40.59 38.11 48.17
C TRP A 1114 39.90 39.38 48.71
N TYR A 1115 40.50 40.06 49.67
CA TYR A 1115 39.90 41.21 50.38
C TYR A 1115 40.94 42.22 50.90
N THR A 1116 40.46 43.35 51.42
CA THR A 1116 41.22 44.42 52.06
C THR A 1116 40.55 44.93 53.35
N PHE A 1117 41.33 45.45 54.30
CA PHE A 1117 40.83 46.16 55.47
C PHE A 1117 41.65 47.45 55.67
N ASN A 1118 40.99 48.61 55.76
CA ASN A 1118 41.62 49.94 55.77
C ASN A 1118 42.74 50.16 54.70
N GLY A 1119 42.72 49.39 53.60
CA GLY A 1119 43.66 49.50 52.47
C GLY A 1119 44.70 48.37 52.30
N GLU A 1120 44.84 47.44 53.25
CA GLU A 1120 45.84 46.36 53.18
C GLU A 1120 45.25 45.06 52.59
N GLU A 1121 45.88 44.48 51.54
CA GLU A 1121 45.40 43.28 50.84
C GLU A 1121 45.66 41.96 51.58
N SER A 1122 44.73 41.00 51.43
CA SER A 1122 44.82 39.65 51.99
C SER A 1122 44.05 38.61 51.18
N ARG A 1123 44.51 37.34 51.26
CA ARG A 1123 43.88 36.18 50.60
C ARG A 1123 43.57 35.10 51.63
N ALA A 1124 42.29 34.74 51.75
CA ALA A 1124 41.82 33.64 52.58
C ALA A 1124 41.36 32.44 51.72
N LYS A 1125 41.57 31.23 52.25
CA LYS A 1125 40.92 30.01 51.77
C LYS A 1125 39.78 29.68 52.72
N SER A 1126 38.57 29.48 52.20
CA SER A 1126 37.41 29.07 53.00
C SER A 1126 37.06 27.61 52.69
N PRO A 1127 37.29 26.67 53.62
CA PRO A 1127 36.89 25.27 53.44
C PRO A 1127 35.37 25.08 53.53
N THR A 1128 34.63 26.08 53.98
CA THR A 1128 33.17 26.13 54.08
C THR A 1128 32.57 27.23 53.19
N THR A 1129 31.25 27.23 53.02
CA THR A 1129 30.46 28.29 52.38
C THR A 1129 30.36 29.59 53.20
N THR A 1130 31.16 29.76 54.26
CA THR A 1130 31.04 30.84 55.23
C THR A 1130 32.39 31.47 55.58
N PHE A 1131 32.64 32.68 55.07
CA PHE A 1131 33.80 33.49 55.46
C PHE A 1131 33.36 34.51 56.52
N ARG A 1132 33.75 34.33 57.78
CA ARG A 1132 33.26 35.15 58.92
C ARG A 1132 34.40 35.74 59.73
N ARG A 1133 34.29 37.03 60.06
CA ARG A 1133 35.22 37.78 60.93
C ARG A 1133 34.42 38.63 61.94
N ILE A 1134 34.87 38.77 63.20
CA ILE A 1134 34.15 39.58 64.20
C ILE A 1134 34.48 41.09 64.11
N ALA A 1135 33.46 41.94 64.25
CA ALA A 1135 33.56 43.40 64.25
C ALA A 1135 33.81 43.92 65.68
N GLU A 1136 35.07 43.91 66.09
CA GLU A 1136 35.53 44.37 67.40
C GLU A 1136 35.53 45.91 67.52
N HIS A 1137 35.87 46.61 66.45
CA HIS A 1137 36.09 48.06 66.39
C HIS A 1137 35.40 48.66 65.15
N PRO A 1138 34.89 49.91 65.20
CA PRO A 1138 34.35 50.59 64.01
C PRO A 1138 35.44 50.96 62.99
N GLY A 1139 35.20 50.69 61.70
CA GLY A 1139 36.12 50.93 60.58
C GLY A 1139 35.56 50.42 59.24
N GLU A 1140 36.36 50.44 58.15
CA GLU A 1140 35.93 50.00 56.81
C GLU A 1140 36.68 48.75 56.29
N PHE A 1141 35.93 47.82 55.70
CA PHE A 1141 36.39 46.51 55.19
C PHE A 1141 35.84 46.24 53.79
N THR A 1142 36.64 45.74 52.83
CA THR A 1142 36.27 45.62 51.40
C THR A 1142 36.71 44.31 50.72
N ILE A 1143 35.90 43.67 49.86
CA ILE A 1143 36.24 42.40 49.15
C ILE A 1143 36.47 42.61 47.63
N THR A 1144 37.46 41.93 47.03
CA THR A 1144 37.91 42.15 45.63
C THR A 1144 37.67 41.02 44.63
N SER A 1145 37.69 39.74 45.02
CA SER A 1145 37.30 38.62 44.12
C SER A 1145 37.02 37.30 44.86
N VAL A 1146 36.36 36.36 44.17
CA VAL A 1146 36.07 35.01 44.66
C VAL A 1146 36.14 33.96 43.54
N SER A 1147 36.52 32.72 43.88
CA SER A 1147 36.44 31.53 43.02
C SER A 1147 36.12 30.27 43.82
N ASP A 1148 35.44 29.30 43.21
CA ASP A 1148 35.05 28.01 43.79
C ASP A 1148 35.58 26.83 42.96
N ARG A 1149 35.56 25.62 43.53
CA ARG A 1149 36.19 24.45 42.89
C ARG A 1149 35.32 23.70 41.88
N ALA A 1150 33.99 23.86 41.88
CA ALA A 1150 33.14 23.09 40.95
C ALA A 1150 32.89 23.82 39.63
N SER A 1151 32.62 25.12 39.68
CA SER A 1151 32.39 25.92 38.45
C SER A 1151 33.69 26.23 37.71
N GLU A 1152 34.79 26.43 38.45
CA GLU A 1152 36.07 26.98 37.97
C GLU A 1152 35.96 28.42 37.41
N CYS A 1153 34.78 29.04 37.45
CA CYS A 1153 34.55 30.42 37.08
C CYS A 1153 35.14 31.37 38.15
N ARG A 1154 35.84 32.44 37.73
CA ARG A 1154 36.41 33.45 38.64
C ARG A 1154 35.59 34.74 38.62
N ALA A 1155 35.02 35.15 39.75
CA ALA A 1155 34.20 36.36 39.84
C ALA A 1155 35.01 37.57 40.39
N PRO A 1156 35.09 38.69 39.64
CA PRO A 1156 35.55 39.98 40.19
C PRO A 1156 34.43 40.64 41.02
N VAL A 1157 34.76 41.26 42.15
CA VAL A 1157 33.79 41.74 43.15
C VAL A 1157 34.28 43.06 43.78
N ASN A 1158 33.36 43.88 44.31
CA ASN A 1158 33.69 45.07 45.12
C ASN A 1158 32.56 45.33 46.14
N ILE A 1159 32.81 45.11 47.44
CA ILE A 1159 31.80 45.17 48.52
C ILE A 1159 32.44 45.76 49.80
N SER A 1160 31.96 46.90 50.34
CA SER A 1160 32.49 47.52 51.59
C SER A 1160 31.46 47.80 52.72
N LYS A 1161 31.89 47.95 54.00
CA LYS A 1161 31.04 47.95 55.25
C LYS A 1161 31.55 48.83 56.44
N THR A 1162 30.67 49.23 57.40
CA THR A 1162 30.82 50.21 58.54
C THR A 1162 29.97 49.83 59.82
N ILE A 1163 30.00 50.51 61.03
CA ILE A 1163 29.58 49.97 62.39
C ILE A 1163 28.86 50.92 63.50
N HIS A 1164 27.86 50.50 64.38
CA HIS A 1164 26.73 51.31 65.10
C HIS A 1164 25.99 50.86 66.51
N PRO A 1165 24.79 51.40 67.01
CA PRO A 1165 24.02 51.13 68.34
C PRO A 1165 22.38 51.07 68.48
N LEU A 1166 21.69 50.73 69.65
CA LEU A 1166 20.26 50.11 69.89
C LEU A 1166 19.15 50.65 70.99
N PRO A 1167 17.85 50.11 71.13
CA PRO A 1167 16.56 50.70 71.75
C PRO A 1167 15.48 49.88 72.67
N ALA A 1168 14.17 50.32 72.94
CA ALA A 1168 13.10 49.69 73.89
C ALA A 1168 11.50 49.94 73.72
N ALA A 1169 10.49 49.04 74.09
CA ALA A 1169 8.96 49.19 73.87
C ALA A 1169 7.86 48.53 74.85
N ARG A 1170 6.49 48.68 74.63
CA ARG A 1170 5.27 48.10 75.37
C ARG A 1170 3.89 47.94 74.58
N ILE A 1171 2.79 47.39 75.19
CA ILE A 1171 1.38 47.19 74.63
C ILE A 1171 0.22 47.67 75.56
N SER A 1172 -0.99 47.93 75.01
CA SER A 1172 -2.35 47.74 75.60
C SER A 1172 -2.61 48.25 77.04
N LYS A 1173 -1.72 49.07 77.60
CA LYS A 1173 -1.61 49.26 79.05
C LYS A 1173 -1.52 47.90 79.82
N GLY A 1174 -1.08 46.83 79.14
CA GLY A 1174 -0.85 45.45 79.63
C GLY A 1174 -2.01 44.41 79.64
N LYS A 1175 -2.92 44.33 78.63
CA LYS A 1175 -4.22 43.54 78.63
C LYS A 1175 -4.58 42.85 77.24
N GLN A 1176 -5.76 42.19 76.98
CA GLN A 1176 -6.01 41.12 75.91
C GLN A 1176 -7.45 40.96 75.24
N VAL A 1177 -7.65 40.38 74.00
CA VAL A 1177 -8.98 40.10 73.28
C VAL A 1177 -9.08 38.83 72.31
N GLN A 1178 -10.14 38.63 71.44
CA GLN A 1178 -10.52 37.40 70.60
C GLN A 1178 -11.61 37.58 69.45
N THR A 1179 -11.62 36.85 68.27
CA THR A 1179 -12.69 36.88 67.15
C THR A 1179 -12.58 35.84 65.95
N ASP A 1180 -13.65 35.43 65.21
CA ASP A 1180 -13.69 34.26 64.24
C ASP A 1180 -14.67 34.35 62.98
N ILE A 1181 -14.34 33.89 61.72
CA ILE A 1181 -15.19 33.77 60.44
C ILE A 1181 -14.82 32.64 59.35
N HIS A 1182 -14.72 32.93 58.00
CA HIS A 1182 -14.50 32.10 56.75
C HIS A 1182 -13.26 32.58 55.91
N GLU A 1183 -13.13 32.28 54.59
CA GLU A 1183 -12.09 32.80 53.64
C GLU A 1183 -12.21 34.34 53.34
N GLY A 1184 -12.22 35.21 54.39
CA GLY A 1184 -11.87 36.68 54.38
C GLY A 1184 -12.68 37.73 55.24
N GLY A 1185 -12.13 38.39 56.30
CA GLY A 1185 -12.70 39.60 57.06
C GLY A 1185 -12.09 40.03 58.46
N GLU A 1186 -12.10 41.33 58.89
CA GLU A 1186 -11.13 42.02 59.86
C GLU A 1186 -11.63 42.84 61.15
N VAL A 1187 -10.91 42.87 62.32
CA VAL A 1187 -11.18 43.68 63.61
C VAL A 1187 -9.99 44.00 64.62
N GLU A 1188 -10.04 45.01 65.55
CA GLU A 1188 -8.87 45.82 66.11
C GLU A 1188 -8.12 45.66 67.52
N ILE A 1189 -6.96 46.39 67.75
CA ILE A 1189 -5.87 46.28 68.83
C ILE A 1189 -5.02 47.61 69.15
N LEU A 1190 -4.01 47.71 70.09
CA LEU A 1190 -3.32 48.98 70.63
C LEU A 1190 -1.85 48.91 71.26
N PHE A 1191 -0.92 49.92 71.12
CA PHE A 1191 0.59 49.84 71.38
C PHE A 1191 1.46 51.12 71.81
N GLU A 1192 2.75 51.01 72.28
CA GLU A 1192 3.68 52.06 72.91
C GLU A 1192 5.28 51.89 72.77
N PHE A 1193 6.20 52.91 72.57
CA PHE A 1193 7.69 52.73 72.16
C PHE A 1193 8.84 53.72 72.68
N TYR A 1194 10.17 53.51 72.35
CA TYR A 1194 11.42 54.38 72.55
C TYR A 1194 12.69 54.05 71.67
N GLY A 1195 13.54 55.04 71.28
CA GLY A 1195 14.87 54.86 70.62
C GLY A 1195 15.31 55.99 69.66
N THR A 1196 16.06 55.69 68.58
CA THR A 1196 16.22 56.56 67.38
C THR A 1196 15.07 56.33 66.38
N PRO A 1197 14.10 57.25 66.20
CA PRO A 1197 12.90 56.97 65.42
C PRO A 1197 13.19 56.71 63.91
N PRO A 1198 12.33 55.93 63.22
CA PRO A 1198 11.05 55.36 63.67
C PRO A 1198 11.18 54.16 64.62
N PHE A 1199 10.08 53.78 65.26
CA PHE A 1199 10.02 52.62 66.15
C PHE A 1199 9.27 51.45 65.56
N GLU A 1200 9.98 50.34 65.47
CA GLU A 1200 9.52 49.08 64.93
C GLU A 1200 9.29 48.10 66.07
N PHE A 1201 8.09 47.59 66.27
CA PHE A 1201 7.80 46.73 67.42
C PHE A 1201 6.85 45.56 67.07
N THR A 1202 7.07 44.45 67.75
CA THR A 1202 6.54 43.14 67.32
C THR A 1202 5.53 42.60 68.30
N TYR A 1203 4.40 42.00 67.86
CA TYR A 1203 3.42 41.31 68.70
C TYR A 1203 2.83 39.98 68.15
N THR A 1204 2.78 38.93 68.98
CA THR A 1204 2.58 37.51 68.60
C THR A 1204 1.16 36.98 68.78
N ARG A 1205 0.55 36.48 67.71
CA ARG A 1205 -0.76 35.84 67.67
C ARG A 1205 -0.66 34.34 68.04
N SER A 1206 -1.05 33.83 69.21
CA SER A 1206 -1.06 32.39 69.62
C SER A 1206 -2.39 31.59 69.68
N THR A 1207 -2.39 30.28 69.38
CA THR A 1207 -3.58 29.39 69.27
C THR A 1207 -4.67 29.61 70.33
N ASN A 1208 -5.93 29.43 69.92
CA ASN A 1208 -6.99 28.94 70.82
C ASN A 1208 -6.46 27.69 71.56
N PRO A 1209 -6.18 27.71 72.88
CA PRO A 1209 -5.79 26.51 73.59
C PRO A 1209 -7.04 25.62 73.71
N LYS A 1210 -7.07 24.49 73.00
CA LYS A 1210 -8.26 23.65 72.88
C LYS A 1210 -8.50 22.81 74.13
N LYS A 1211 -7.49 22.67 75.02
CA LYS A 1211 -7.66 22.15 76.39
C LYS A 1211 -6.86 22.93 77.45
N LYS A 1212 -7.37 22.94 78.68
CA LYS A 1212 -6.75 23.62 79.83
C LYS A 1212 -5.45 22.93 80.24
N GLY A 1213 -4.32 23.62 80.08
CA GLY A 1213 -2.96 23.10 80.32
C GLY A 1213 -2.10 23.03 79.06
N GLU A 1214 -2.70 23.21 77.89
CA GLU A 1214 -2.01 23.31 76.59
C GLU A 1214 -1.28 24.66 76.48
N ARG A 1215 0.00 24.67 76.07
CA ARG A 1215 0.74 25.91 75.80
C ARG A 1215 0.17 26.56 74.53
N ALA A 1216 -0.27 27.81 74.61
CA ALA A 1216 -0.73 28.57 73.45
C ALA A 1216 0.43 28.80 72.46
N THR A 1217 0.36 28.17 71.29
CA THR A 1217 1.38 28.17 70.24
C THR A 1217 1.18 29.32 69.25
N VAL A 1218 2.20 30.16 69.06
CA VAL A 1218 2.17 31.31 68.14
C VAL A 1218 1.80 30.88 66.70
N LEU A 1219 0.66 31.35 66.20
CA LEU A 1219 0.07 31.17 64.86
C LEU A 1219 0.30 32.35 63.87
N GLU A 1220 0.57 33.57 64.33
CA GLU A 1220 1.07 34.71 63.51
C GLU A 1220 1.95 35.58 64.41
N THR A 1221 2.77 36.46 63.85
CA THR A 1221 3.32 37.60 64.60
C THR A 1221 3.21 38.85 63.73
N LYS A 1222 2.47 39.85 64.20
CA LYS A 1222 2.33 41.14 63.52
C LYS A 1222 3.42 42.09 63.99
N HIS A 1223 3.99 42.84 63.06
CA HIS A 1223 4.67 44.09 63.40
C HIS A 1223 3.62 45.18 63.63
N ASP A 1224 4.04 46.27 64.24
CA ASP A 1224 3.67 47.56 63.70
C ASP A 1224 4.85 48.55 63.81
N ILE A 1225 4.73 49.67 63.10
CA ILE A 1225 5.75 50.71 63.03
C ILE A 1225 5.10 52.04 63.39
N SER A 1226 5.71 52.79 64.31
CA SER A 1226 5.27 54.15 64.63
C SER A 1226 6.41 55.14 64.48
N GLU A 1227 6.16 56.16 63.67
CA GLU A 1227 6.94 57.41 63.62
C GLU A 1227 6.75 58.21 64.92
N GLU A 1228 5.62 57.99 65.61
CA GLU A 1228 5.29 58.52 66.93
C GLU A 1228 5.57 57.46 68.02
N TYR A 1229 5.06 57.70 69.23
CA TYR A 1229 5.30 56.84 70.39
C TYR A 1229 4.10 55.91 70.76
N SER A 1230 3.05 55.78 69.92
CA SER A 1230 1.90 54.84 70.12
C SER A 1230 1.16 54.43 68.81
N LYS A 1231 0.31 53.36 68.77
CA LYS A 1231 -0.46 52.90 67.55
C LYS A 1231 -1.65 51.89 67.74
N VAL A 1232 -2.46 51.60 66.70
CA VAL A 1232 -3.70 50.74 66.64
C VAL A 1232 -3.87 49.97 65.27
N ILE A 1233 -4.40 48.73 65.22
CA ILE A 1233 -4.49 47.81 64.02
C ILE A 1233 -5.79 46.95 63.96
N LYS A 1234 -6.19 46.34 62.81
CA LYS A 1234 -7.24 45.27 62.58
C LYS A 1234 -6.73 43.82 62.27
N ALA A 1235 -7.61 42.79 62.26
CA ALA A 1235 -7.26 41.34 62.21
C ALA A 1235 -8.33 40.33 61.70
N SER A 1236 -7.92 39.29 60.97
CA SER A 1236 -8.78 38.35 60.22
C SER A 1236 -8.40 36.85 60.20
N GLN A 1237 -7.49 36.36 61.07
CA GLN A 1237 -6.99 34.97 61.02
C GLN A 1237 -6.39 34.43 62.35
N GLU A 1238 -6.19 33.10 62.52
CA GLU A 1238 -6.25 32.39 63.84
C GLU A 1238 -5.04 32.53 64.78
N GLY A 1239 -5.31 32.68 66.09
CA GLY A 1239 -4.38 32.78 67.22
C GLY A 1239 -4.59 34.06 68.01
N ALA A 1240 -3.70 34.52 68.89
CA ALA A 1240 -3.94 35.67 69.74
C ALA A 1240 -2.71 36.52 70.23
N TYR A 1241 -2.66 37.81 69.81
CA TYR A 1241 -1.65 38.95 69.76
C TYR A 1241 -0.85 39.60 70.97
N GLU A 1242 0.43 39.30 71.24
CA GLU A 1242 1.27 39.89 72.33
C GLU A 1242 2.65 40.49 71.99
N VAL A 1243 2.95 41.76 72.35
CA VAL A 1243 4.22 42.46 72.10
C VAL A 1243 5.44 41.76 72.73
N VAL A 1244 6.58 41.70 72.00
CA VAL A 1244 7.79 40.91 72.36
C VAL A 1244 9.16 41.43 71.84
N ALA A 1245 9.23 42.46 70.98
CA ALA A 1245 10.51 43.04 70.51
C ALA A 1245 10.40 44.52 70.12
N ILE A 1246 11.54 45.21 70.02
CA ILE A 1246 11.68 46.54 69.39
C ILE A 1246 12.98 46.68 68.57
N LYS A 1247 12.89 47.43 67.49
CA LYS A 1247 13.98 47.99 66.70
C LYS A 1247 13.84 49.51 66.57
N ASP A 1248 14.96 50.20 66.37
CA ASP A 1248 15.05 51.60 66.00
C ASP A 1248 15.73 51.75 64.64
N ARG A 1249 16.06 52.98 64.23
CA ARG A 1249 16.68 53.28 62.93
C ARG A 1249 17.90 52.41 62.58
N PHE A 1250 18.73 51.98 63.53
CA PHE A 1250 20.00 51.32 63.24
C PHE A 1250 20.20 49.94 63.91
N CYS A 1251 19.73 49.74 65.14
CA CYS A 1251 19.88 48.44 65.82
C CYS A 1251 18.61 48.08 66.62
N ALA A 1252 18.61 46.88 67.23
CA ALA A 1252 17.41 46.27 67.80
C ALA A 1252 17.66 45.58 69.14
N PHE A 1253 16.59 45.31 69.87
CA PHE A 1253 16.61 44.59 71.14
C PHE A 1253 15.33 43.76 71.37
N SER A 1254 15.47 42.55 71.94
CA SER A 1254 14.32 41.72 72.34
C SER A 1254 14.63 40.90 73.59
N THR A 1255 13.60 40.72 74.44
CA THR A 1255 13.65 39.83 75.61
C THR A 1255 13.30 38.38 75.30
N GLN A 1256 12.83 38.04 74.10
CA GLN A 1256 12.47 36.65 73.73
C GLN A 1256 13.70 35.73 73.48
N MET A 1257 14.93 36.26 73.54
CA MET A 1257 16.18 35.51 73.39
C MET A 1257 16.48 34.50 74.52
N LEU A 1258 15.55 34.25 75.44
CA LEU A 1258 15.61 33.19 76.47
C LEU A 1258 14.27 32.41 76.52
N GLY A 1259 13.95 31.70 75.44
CA GLY A 1259 12.68 30.96 75.33
C GLY A 1259 12.61 29.86 74.27
N VAL A 1260 13.73 29.47 73.65
CA VAL A 1260 13.76 28.36 72.68
C VAL A 1260 14.32 27.12 73.37
N GLU A 1261 13.45 26.16 73.67
CA GLU A 1261 13.86 24.78 73.91
C GLU A 1261 14.48 24.25 72.61
N TYR A 1262 15.74 23.81 72.66
CA TYR A 1262 16.33 22.94 71.64
C TYR A 1262 15.66 21.56 71.76
N VAL A 1263 14.45 21.44 71.21
CA VAL A 1263 14.03 20.18 70.60
C VAL A 1263 14.75 20.11 69.26
N GLU A 1264 15.41 19.00 68.98
CA GLU A 1264 16.21 18.82 67.76
C GLU A 1264 15.31 18.84 66.51
N GLY A 1265 15.79 19.48 65.44
CA GLY A 1265 15.15 19.38 64.12
C GLY A 1265 14.95 20.68 63.37
N LYS A 1266 16.05 21.27 62.89
CA LYS A 1266 16.20 22.07 61.64
C LYS A 1266 15.17 23.17 61.33
N ASP A 1267 15.69 24.37 61.12
CA ASP A 1267 15.27 25.31 60.06
C ASP A 1267 13.74 25.46 59.85
N GLY A 1268 13.01 26.26 60.63
CA GLY A 1268 13.44 27.45 61.40
C GLY A 1268 12.85 28.73 60.76
N ARG A 1269 12.89 29.85 61.49
CA ARG A 1269 12.45 31.17 60.97
C ARG A 1269 13.10 32.30 61.76
N LEU A 1270 14.06 32.97 61.14
CA LEU A 1270 14.33 34.37 61.49
C LEU A 1270 13.08 35.17 61.11
N LEU A 1271 12.31 35.58 62.13
CA LEU A 1271 11.28 36.60 61.95
C LEU A 1271 11.99 37.91 61.59
N LYS A 1272 12.07 38.19 60.29
CA LYS A 1272 12.39 39.53 59.81
C LYS A 1272 11.27 40.48 60.23
N TYR A 1273 11.56 41.24 61.26
CA TYR A 1273 11.27 42.67 61.23
C TYR A 1273 12.46 43.39 60.58
N GLN A 1274 12.26 44.63 60.11
CA GLN A 1274 12.84 45.06 58.82
C GLN A 1274 14.37 45.19 58.79
#